data_AF-A0A1U8HUH9-F1
#
_entry.id   AF-A0A1U8HUH9-F1
#
_cell.length_a   1.000
_cell.length_b   1.000
_cell.length_c   1.000
_cell.angle_alpha   90.00
_cell.angle_beta   90.00
_cell.angle_gamma   90.00
#
_symmetry.space_group_name_H-M   'P 1'
#
loop_
_entity.id
_entity.type
_entity.pdbx_description
1 polymer ?
#
loop_
_entity_poly.entity_id
_entity_poly.type
_entity_poly.pdbx_seq_one_letter_code
_entity_poly.pdbx_strand_id
1 'polypeptide(L)'
;MASSSSPCSMKHQVFLSFRGEDTRFNFAAHLLKALKDTGLNVFFDEHTLEIGEELLPALSRGIAASNLSIIVLSKDYASSNSCLGELSDIMDRKRNPTDKHIVLPIFYHVDPSDVRNIGGTFKTSFKEHGSKRPVEDVKRWKAAFAEIGTLKGWHIEGGKFDRSETEYIKDVVEYVLKKLNSNCKSVSEEFVGIDDQKRKLLALIEQADIRVIGLWGMGGIGKTTLVDVVYKEVSPTFESHWFLQNVSEKIKNKGNEFVRNELLSKLLNEQEIRIDTPSIGHAYQDRLNNKKVLVVLDDVSNPDQLDFMGVKHFGPGSKIIVTSRDRQVLKNGRANHIHEVEKLNEKNSLQLFSTFAFKWLNPSVDFRDLSCKFVEYARGNPLALKVLGSKLYTKSRKEWEGEVDNLKQYAEPEISQVLKSNLDGLRELEKNIFLDIACFFKGEKMDLVEKILSNYCTGAVCGIRNLADKCLLDSIDCYFISMHDMLEEIGKDIVRQECKEDPAKRSRLWFPEDVDQVLRYNKGTASIEGIKLDMSQIDKLQLCSSVFEKMLNLKYIHFYKPGVCNDGWNPKLIVDQVHGVSLPYKLRYFCWDYFPFKTLSNFNSKNLVVLILRYDNMEQLWNEDDHMDLVNLRVFDISFSKKLRKIPNLLGAINLEILDCKWCESLLELPCLNHLASLRQDKFPQVPNPFCDLNLSRTGIEEVPDSIEHLRKLQEFLRERDLNHCPMIKFPRIPRSLIKINLSGTQIDEVSLPLDSRSLRELDLSYCPMVKFPEIPRSLTKLNLSGTQIEEVSLPFDSLCNLVILKMKGSRVKNASIKLESLRKLNLCGCPMVEFPEIPISLVWLNLSGTLIKEVYSPFQPLGYLEDIYLSGTRVKGVLINLESLWYLNLSHCPIKEFPEIPRNLRDLHLSGTLIEEATLTLNSSSSLRYLDMSGSSIQKLQCNISREFPTVDVPSPSLRSKTLSYMCMNRCKSLKLLSELPPYMEYLGVNDCTSLEKLSFADKNLYRFDYLDDMFCMLFCNCFNLNQESIDNIEANAMLKIGFLAEKWAARYDWTWEARYGREYVRLKAPSLICYFPGNKISANKFKCQSMNSSLSLNIAQNGGSGRRFLVFAFCLVADLTHCHHFGGLEYICKYQLTAAGGGNGGGGYEKFRSEIIFLEDYVSEKSMGYHVFILSSMDMVKEDKNYGEASFEFYIKSILHDEEEDYEGEDYHVEYGFKETYIKVERCGVHVFYVDANSDTDATKNGLAGSKRSFSHDGEEGDGVLKRLK
;
A
#
# COMPACT_ATOMS: atom_id res chain seq x y z
N MET A 1 -8.70 -46.06 -26.72
CA MET A 1 -10.13 -45.93 -26.35
C MET A 1 -10.26 -46.27 -24.88
N ALA A 2 -10.72 -45.34 -24.06
CA ALA A 2 -11.07 -45.60 -22.66
C ALA A 2 -12.52 -45.17 -22.45
N SER A 3 -13.30 -46.02 -21.78
CA SER A 3 -14.75 -45.87 -21.64
C SER A 3 -15.13 -44.59 -20.89
N SER A 4 -15.96 -43.74 -21.49
CA SER A 4 -16.65 -42.67 -20.77
C SER A 4 -17.76 -43.28 -19.91
N SER A 5 -17.64 -43.19 -18.59
CA SER A 5 -18.74 -43.56 -17.69
C SER A 5 -19.92 -42.60 -17.87
N SER A 6 -21.05 -43.15 -18.31
CA SER A 6 -22.32 -42.41 -18.41
C SER A 6 -22.75 -41.87 -17.04
N PRO A 7 -23.20 -40.62 -16.93
CA PRO A 7 -23.69 -40.07 -15.65
C PRO A 7 -25.08 -40.64 -15.32
N CYS A 8 -25.11 -41.80 -14.66
CA CYS A 8 -26.37 -42.45 -14.26
C CYS A 8 -26.77 -42.09 -12.83
N SER A 9 -27.86 -41.34 -12.71
CA SER A 9 -28.92 -41.36 -11.66
C SER A 9 -29.42 -39.95 -11.35
N MET A 10 -30.74 -39.75 -11.47
CA MET A 10 -31.39 -38.54 -10.97
C MET A 10 -31.34 -38.55 -9.44
N LYS A 11 -30.51 -37.66 -8.86
CA LYS A 11 -30.54 -37.42 -7.41
C LYS A 11 -31.75 -36.55 -7.08
N HIS A 12 -32.75 -37.17 -6.47
CA HIS A 12 -33.80 -36.43 -5.77
C HIS A 12 -33.18 -35.75 -4.55
N GLN A 13 -33.65 -34.55 -4.22
CA GLN A 13 -33.13 -33.80 -3.07
C GLN A 13 -33.97 -34.08 -1.82
N VAL A 14 -35.28 -34.28 -2.01
CA VAL A 14 -36.28 -34.50 -0.96
C VAL A 14 -37.13 -35.72 -1.28
N PHE A 15 -37.33 -36.60 -0.29
CA PHE A 15 -38.32 -37.68 -0.32
C PHE A 15 -39.52 -37.28 0.56
N LEU A 16 -40.75 -37.51 0.09
CA LEU A 16 -41.97 -37.21 0.85
C LEU A 16 -42.73 -38.52 1.15
N SER A 17 -42.77 -38.92 2.43
CA SER A 17 -43.58 -40.06 2.88
C SER A 17 -44.86 -39.57 3.57
N PHE A 18 -46.00 -40.13 3.20
CA PHE A 18 -47.32 -39.70 3.65
C PHE A 18 -48.37 -40.81 3.46
N ARG A 19 -49.50 -40.72 4.15
CA ARG A 19 -50.64 -41.64 3.91
C ARG A 19 -51.48 -41.11 2.76
N GLY A 20 -51.45 -41.81 1.62
CA GLY A 20 -52.15 -41.37 0.40
C GLY A 20 -53.67 -41.21 0.53
N GLU A 21 -54.33 -41.94 1.44
CA GLU A 21 -55.77 -41.80 1.70
C GLU A 21 -56.11 -40.53 2.52
N ASP A 22 -55.18 -40.06 3.36
CA ASP A 22 -55.44 -38.99 4.33
C ASP A 22 -55.03 -37.62 3.78
N THR A 23 -53.85 -37.53 3.13
CA THR A 23 -53.21 -36.25 2.83
C THR A 23 -52.90 -35.97 1.36
N ARG A 24 -53.15 -36.92 0.43
CA ARG A 24 -52.70 -36.82 -0.97
C ARG A 24 -53.25 -35.59 -1.70
N PHE A 25 -54.53 -35.30 -1.56
CA PHE A 25 -55.24 -34.25 -2.33
C PHE A 25 -55.41 -32.92 -1.57
N ASN A 26 -54.79 -32.77 -0.40
CA ASN A 26 -54.84 -31.56 0.42
C ASN A 26 -53.41 -31.09 0.77
N PHE A 27 -53.02 -31.12 2.04
CA PHE A 27 -51.72 -30.70 2.56
C PHE A 27 -50.52 -31.25 1.78
N ALA A 28 -50.49 -32.54 1.42
CA ALA A 28 -49.32 -33.11 0.72
C ALA A 28 -49.21 -32.60 -0.73
N ALA A 29 -50.34 -32.38 -1.43
CA ALA A 29 -50.34 -31.76 -2.77
C ALA A 29 -49.88 -30.29 -2.71
N HIS A 30 -50.35 -29.52 -1.72
CA HIS A 30 -49.93 -28.14 -1.55
C HIS A 30 -48.44 -28.02 -1.15
N LEU A 31 -47.95 -28.90 -0.28
CA LEU A 31 -46.54 -28.98 0.09
C LEU A 31 -45.65 -29.41 -1.10
N LEU A 32 -46.07 -30.43 -1.87
CA LEU A 32 -45.37 -30.86 -3.08
C LEU A 32 -45.26 -29.71 -4.09
N LYS A 33 -46.37 -28.99 -4.32
CA LYS A 33 -46.39 -27.84 -5.22
C LYS A 33 -45.44 -26.75 -4.74
N ALA A 34 -45.51 -26.36 -3.46
CA ALA A 34 -44.64 -25.32 -2.92
C ALA A 34 -43.15 -25.69 -3.01
N LEU A 35 -42.77 -26.95 -2.74
CA LEU A 35 -41.40 -27.43 -2.91
C LEU A 35 -40.96 -27.38 -4.40
N LYS A 36 -41.81 -27.81 -5.33
CA LYS A 36 -41.53 -27.75 -6.78
C LYS A 36 -41.46 -26.32 -7.32
N ASP A 37 -42.32 -25.42 -6.85
CA ASP A 37 -42.32 -24.00 -7.22
C ASP A 37 -41.02 -23.30 -6.75
N THR A 38 -40.34 -23.83 -5.72
CA THR A 38 -38.98 -23.39 -5.31
C THR A 38 -37.83 -24.08 -6.05
N GLY A 39 -38.11 -24.94 -7.04
CA GLY A 39 -37.11 -25.60 -7.87
C GLY A 39 -36.45 -26.85 -7.25
N LEU A 40 -37.00 -27.41 -6.16
CA LEU A 40 -36.47 -28.61 -5.54
C LEU A 40 -36.89 -29.88 -6.29
N ASN A 41 -35.96 -30.82 -6.48
CA ASN A 41 -36.27 -32.14 -7.03
C ASN A 41 -36.85 -33.04 -5.93
N VAL A 42 -38.19 -33.16 -5.87
CA VAL A 42 -38.91 -33.98 -4.89
C VAL A 42 -39.33 -35.32 -5.51
N PHE A 43 -38.96 -36.43 -4.87
CA PHE A 43 -39.51 -37.75 -5.20
C PHE A 43 -40.97 -37.85 -4.73
N PHE A 44 -41.87 -38.21 -5.64
CA PHE A 44 -43.30 -38.35 -5.37
C PHE A 44 -43.84 -39.57 -6.13
N ASP A 45 -44.65 -40.38 -5.44
CA ASP A 45 -45.07 -41.73 -5.84
C ASP A 45 -45.67 -41.83 -7.26
N GLU A 46 -46.40 -40.81 -7.69
CA GLU A 46 -47.21 -40.84 -8.90
C GLU A 46 -46.49 -40.43 -10.21
N HIS A 47 -45.24 -39.95 -10.17
CA HIS A 47 -44.58 -39.31 -11.33
C HIS A 47 -43.13 -39.73 -11.62
N THR A 48 -42.48 -40.50 -10.75
CA THR A 48 -41.05 -40.89 -10.92
C THR A 48 -40.84 -42.40 -11.13
N LEU A 49 -41.91 -43.16 -11.37
CA LEU A 49 -41.88 -44.60 -11.62
C LEU A 49 -42.24 -44.89 -13.07
N GLU A 50 -41.46 -45.73 -13.76
CA GLU A 50 -41.82 -46.21 -15.10
C GLU A 50 -42.97 -47.23 -15.00
N ILE A 51 -43.90 -47.19 -15.97
CA ILE A 51 -45.07 -48.07 -15.99
C ILE A 51 -44.61 -49.52 -16.18
N GLY A 52 -44.58 -50.28 -15.08
CA GLY A 52 -44.13 -51.67 -15.04
C GLY A 52 -43.12 -51.99 -13.93
N GLU A 53 -42.57 -50.99 -13.22
CA GLU A 53 -41.68 -51.25 -12.08
C GLU A 53 -42.40 -51.72 -10.81
N GLU A 54 -41.70 -52.53 -10.00
CA GLU A 54 -42.16 -52.87 -8.65
C GLU A 54 -42.03 -51.67 -7.70
N LEU A 55 -43.13 -51.34 -7.02
CA LEU A 55 -43.25 -50.14 -6.16
C LEU A 55 -42.21 -50.10 -5.02
N LEU A 56 -41.99 -51.24 -4.36
CA LEU A 56 -41.15 -51.36 -3.16
C LEU A 56 -39.65 -51.10 -3.45
N PRO A 57 -39.00 -51.78 -4.41
CA PRO A 57 -37.63 -51.47 -4.80
C PRO A 57 -37.43 -50.00 -5.21
N ALA A 58 -38.40 -49.40 -5.90
CA ALA A 58 -38.28 -48.03 -6.38
C ALA A 58 -38.42 -46.98 -5.26
N LEU A 59 -39.29 -47.22 -4.28
CA LEU A 59 -39.35 -46.42 -3.04
C LEU A 59 -38.02 -46.48 -2.27
N SER A 60 -37.43 -47.67 -2.10
CA SER A 60 -36.13 -47.82 -1.44
C SER A 60 -35.01 -47.06 -2.19
N ARG A 61 -35.02 -47.06 -3.54
CA ARG A 61 -34.10 -46.23 -4.35
C ARG A 61 -34.35 -44.73 -4.17
N GLY A 62 -35.62 -44.30 -4.13
CA GLY A 62 -35.99 -42.89 -3.88
C GLY A 62 -35.54 -42.40 -2.50
N ILE A 63 -35.68 -43.23 -1.47
CA ILE A 63 -35.16 -42.98 -0.12
C ILE A 63 -33.63 -42.89 -0.15
N ALA A 64 -32.93 -43.84 -0.79
CA ALA A 64 -31.47 -43.87 -0.85
C ALA A 64 -30.85 -42.73 -1.69
N ALA A 65 -31.54 -42.25 -2.72
CA ALA A 65 -31.08 -41.15 -3.58
C ALA A 65 -31.28 -39.75 -2.96
N SER A 66 -32.10 -39.64 -1.91
CA SER A 66 -32.48 -38.36 -1.30
C SER A 66 -31.54 -37.92 -0.16
N ASN A 67 -31.39 -36.61 0.03
CA ASN A 67 -30.60 -36.03 1.13
C ASN A 67 -31.44 -35.70 2.37
N LEU A 68 -32.76 -35.61 2.18
CA LEU A 68 -33.73 -35.20 3.19
C LEU A 68 -35.05 -35.96 2.98
N SER A 69 -35.67 -36.42 4.07
CA SER A 69 -37.01 -37.02 4.06
C SER A 69 -37.98 -36.21 4.93
N ILE A 70 -39.11 -35.82 4.35
CA ILE A 70 -40.26 -35.24 5.06
C ILE A 70 -41.28 -36.36 5.27
N ILE A 71 -41.80 -36.48 6.49
CA ILE A 71 -42.77 -37.53 6.86
C ILE A 71 -44.03 -36.85 7.41
N VAL A 72 -45.16 -37.00 6.72
CA VAL A 72 -46.46 -36.47 7.14
C VAL A 72 -47.21 -37.56 7.89
N LEU A 73 -47.16 -37.50 9.23
CA LEU A 73 -47.78 -38.45 10.15
C LEU A 73 -49.24 -38.05 10.39
N SER A 74 -50.15 -38.72 9.68
CA SER A 74 -51.59 -38.61 9.82
C SER A 74 -52.18 -39.71 10.72
N LYS A 75 -53.46 -39.56 11.10
CA LYS A 75 -54.18 -40.44 12.04
C LYS A 75 -54.17 -41.92 11.66
N ASP A 76 -54.17 -42.23 10.37
CA ASP A 76 -54.20 -43.59 9.85
C ASP A 76 -52.89 -44.01 9.15
N TYR A 77 -51.81 -43.23 9.31
CA TYR A 77 -50.48 -43.53 8.72
C TYR A 77 -49.99 -44.96 9.06
N ALA A 78 -50.11 -45.39 10.33
CA ALA A 78 -49.67 -46.71 10.76
C ALA A 78 -50.56 -47.89 10.30
N SER A 79 -51.67 -47.63 9.60
CA SER A 79 -52.46 -48.70 8.94
C SER A 79 -51.74 -49.26 7.71
N SER A 80 -50.92 -48.45 7.04
CA SER A 80 -50.24 -48.80 5.80
C SER A 80 -48.94 -49.56 6.04
N ASN A 81 -48.81 -50.75 5.43
CA ASN A 81 -47.55 -51.51 5.43
C ASN A 81 -46.44 -50.73 4.68
N SER A 82 -46.77 -50.01 3.60
CA SER A 82 -45.77 -49.25 2.81
C SER A 82 -45.19 -48.11 3.63
N CYS A 83 -46.05 -47.30 4.25
CA CYS A 83 -45.63 -46.13 5.03
C CYS A 83 -44.80 -46.51 6.27
N LEU A 84 -45.07 -47.69 6.87
CA LEU A 84 -44.25 -48.24 7.95
C LEU A 84 -42.91 -48.82 7.46
N GLY A 85 -42.88 -49.40 6.26
CA GLY A 85 -41.63 -49.82 5.59
C GLY A 85 -40.73 -48.63 5.25
N GLU A 86 -41.27 -47.65 4.53
CA GLU A 86 -40.60 -46.38 4.19
C GLU A 86 -40.05 -45.69 5.44
N LEU A 87 -40.86 -45.56 6.49
CA LEU A 87 -40.43 -44.98 7.77
C LEU A 87 -39.24 -45.76 8.37
N SER A 88 -39.29 -47.10 8.34
CA SER A 88 -38.19 -47.91 8.85
C SER A 88 -36.89 -47.65 8.07
N ASP A 89 -36.95 -47.67 6.75
CA ASP A 89 -35.76 -47.51 5.91
C ASP A 89 -35.18 -46.08 5.99
N ILE A 90 -36.03 -45.06 6.14
CA ILE A 90 -35.62 -43.67 6.42
C ILE A 90 -34.90 -43.58 7.77
N MET A 91 -35.43 -44.21 8.81
CA MET A 91 -34.84 -44.18 10.15
C MET A 91 -33.56 -45.03 10.24
N ASP A 92 -33.47 -46.13 9.51
CA ASP A 92 -32.24 -46.93 9.41
C ASP A 92 -31.12 -46.17 8.66
N ARG A 93 -31.44 -45.39 7.60
CA ARG A 93 -30.47 -44.43 7.02
C ARG A 93 -30.03 -43.38 8.04
N LYS A 94 -30.96 -42.79 8.79
CA LYS A 94 -30.66 -41.77 9.82
C LYS A 94 -29.72 -42.29 10.93
N ARG A 95 -29.81 -43.58 11.27
CA ARG A 95 -28.96 -44.21 12.30
C ARG A 95 -27.53 -44.49 11.82
N ASN A 96 -27.26 -44.44 10.52
CA ASN A 96 -25.93 -44.68 9.98
C ASN A 96 -25.01 -43.46 10.18
N PRO A 97 -23.94 -43.54 10.99
CA PRO A 97 -23.11 -42.37 11.31
C PRO A 97 -22.31 -41.80 10.13
N THR A 98 -22.20 -42.52 9.01
CA THR A 98 -21.58 -42.00 7.78
C THR A 98 -22.55 -41.25 6.87
N ASP A 99 -23.86 -41.32 7.15
CA ASP A 99 -24.93 -40.79 6.30
C ASP A 99 -25.60 -39.58 6.97
N LYS A 100 -25.47 -38.38 6.38
CA LYS A 100 -26.01 -37.14 6.94
C LYS A 100 -27.48 -36.91 6.58
N HIS A 101 -28.28 -37.98 6.55
CA HIS A 101 -29.68 -37.95 6.10
C HIS A 101 -30.57 -37.16 7.07
N ILE A 102 -31.25 -36.12 6.57
CA ILE A 102 -32.09 -35.25 7.39
C ILE A 102 -33.53 -35.78 7.39
N VAL A 103 -34.11 -35.98 8.58
CA VAL A 103 -35.49 -36.47 8.73
C VAL A 103 -36.34 -35.42 9.45
N LEU A 104 -37.46 -35.03 8.83
CA LEU A 104 -38.39 -34.00 9.28
C LEU A 104 -39.82 -34.55 9.43
N PRO A 105 -40.32 -34.76 10.66
CA PRO A 105 -41.73 -35.11 10.85
C PRO A 105 -42.64 -33.88 10.85
N ILE A 106 -43.82 -34.07 10.27
CA ILE A 106 -44.98 -33.18 10.37
C ILE A 106 -46.10 -34.03 10.97
N PHE A 107 -46.55 -33.66 12.17
CA PHE A 107 -47.62 -34.32 12.90
C PHE A 107 -48.95 -33.66 12.51
N TYR A 108 -49.71 -34.31 11.62
CA TYR A 108 -50.88 -33.75 10.94
C TYR A 108 -52.18 -34.28 11.57
N HIS A 109 -52.82 -33.43 12.38
CA HIS A 109 -53.98 -33.77 13.23
C HIS A 109 -53.73 -34.95 14.19
N VAL A 110 -52.50 -35.04 14.71
CA VAL A 110 -52.02 -36.14 15.56
C VAL A 110 -51.07 -35.59 16.63
N ASP A 111 -51.28 -35.95 17.90
CA ASP A 111 -50.37 -35.61 18.99
C ASP A 111 -49.04 -36.41 18.87
N PRO A 112 -47.85 -35.77 18.89
CA PRO A 112 -46.55 -36.45 18.90
C PRO A 112 -46.41 -37.49 20.03
N SER A 113 -47.11 -37.29 21.14
CA SER A 113 -47.16 -38.20 22.30
C SER A 113 -47.83 -39.53 21.97
N ASP A 114 -48.86 -39.52 21.12
CA ASP A 114 -49.53 -40.73 20.61
C ASP A 114 -48.63 -41.47 19.61
N VAL A 115 -47.82 -40.75 18.82
CA VAL A 115 -46.80 -41.38 17.96
C VAL A 115 -45.72 -42.06 18.82
N ARG A 116 -45.12 -41.31 19.76
CA ARG A 116 -44.03 -41.77 20.62
C ARG A 116 -44.39 -42.98 21.49
N ASN A 117 -45.60 -42.98 22.07
CA ASN A 117 -46.05 -44.03 22.99
C ASN A 117 -46.92 -45.11 22.30
N ILE A 118 -47.16 -44.98 20.99
CA ILE A 118 -48.09 -45.82 20.23
C ILE A 118 -49.49 -45.82 20.89
N GLY A 119 -49.96 -44.61 21.18
CA GLY A 119 -51.28 -44.30 21.70
C GLY A 119 -52.32 -44.17 20.58
N GLY A 120 -53.40 -43.44 20.87
CA GLY A 120 -54.50 -43.15 19.95
C GLY A 120 -54.95 -44.31 19.06
N THR A 121 -55.15 -44.01 17.77
CA THR A 121 -55.52 -44.95 16.70
C THR A 121 -54.38 -45.88 16.29
N PHE A 122 -53.12 -45.49 16.48
CA PHE A 122 -51.96 -46.32 16.13
C PHE A 122 -51.92 -47.62 16.96
N LYS A 123 -52.41 -47.58 18.21
CA LYS A 123 -52.53 -48.76 19.08
C LYS A 123 -53.40 -49.86 18.48
N THR A 124 -54.45 -49.50 17.72
CA THR A 124 -55.29 -50.46 16.99
C THR A 124 -54.57 -50.98 15.73
N SER A 125 -53.97 -50.11 14.92
CA SER A 125 -53.22 -50.53 13.71
C SER A 125 -52.08 -51.50 14.03
N PHE A 126 -51.29 -51.20 15.07
CA PHE A 126 -50.18 -52.07 15.50
C PHE A 126 -50.62 -53.36 16.22
N LYS A 127 -51.88 -53.46 16.68
CA LYS A 127 -52.47 -54.74 17.12
C LYS A 127 -52.84 -55.61 15.92
N GLU A 128 -53.43 -55.02 14.88
CA GLU A 128 -53.80 -55.75 13.67
C GLU A 128 -52.58 -56.29 12.92
N HIS A 129 -51.53 -55.48 12.75
CA HIS A 129 -50.27 -55.94 12.16
C HIS A 129 -49.65 -57.09 12.95
N GLY A 130 -49.71 -57.03 14.28
CA GLY A 130 -49.23 -58.09 15.17
C GLY A 130 -49.94 -59.44 15.05
N SER A 131 -51.09 -59.50 14.36
CA SER A 131 -51.82 -60.74 14.06
C SER A 131 -51.64 -61.24 12.62
N LYS A 132 -51.04 -60.43 11.73
CA LYS A 132 -50.97 -60.67 10.27
C LYS A 132 -49.53 -60.71 9.73
N ARG A 133 -48.51 -60.36 10.52
CA ARG A 133 -47.12 -60.17 10.07
C ARG A 133 -46.09 -60.85 11.00
N PRO A 134 -44.86 -61.10 10.52
CA PRO A 134 -43.75 -61.55 11.36
C PRO A 134 -43.51 -60.64 12.56
N VAL A 135 -43.17 -61.25 13.70
CA VAL A 135 -42.94 -60.53 14.97
C VAL A 135 -41.75 -59.56 14.87
N GLU A 136 -40.79 -59.84 14.00
CA GLU A 136 -39.59 -59.02 13.80
C GLU A 136 -39.88 -57.71 13.06
N ASP A 137 -40.63 -57.75 11.95
CA ASP A 137 -41.07 -56.57 11.21
C ASP A 137 -41.86 -55.61 12.10
N VAL A 138 -42.83 -56.16 12.85
CA VAL A 138 -43.66 -55.37 13.77
C VAL A 138 -42.83 -54.77 14.92
N LYS A 139 -41.75 -55.42 15.36
CA LYS A 139 -40.79 -54.84 16.32
C LYS A 139 -39.97 -53.71 15.67
N ARG A 140 -39.45 -53.91 14.46
CA ARG A 140 -38.67 -52.90 13.71
C ARG A 140 -39.50 -51.63 13.45
N TRP A 141 -40.73 -51.79 12.96
CA TRP A 141 -41.67 -50.69 12.76
C TRP A 141 -42.03 -49.95 14.05
N LYS A 142 -42.32 -50.67 15.15
CA LYS A 142 -42.59 -50.03 16.45
C LYS A 142 -41.39 -49.22 16.97
N ALA A 143 -40.18 -49.69 16.76
CA ALA A 143 -38.97 -48.96 17.13
C ALA A 143 -38.79 -47.68 16.30
N ALA A 144 -38.96 -47.75 14.98
CA ALA A 144 -38.90 -46.58 14.10
C ALA A 144 -40.02 -45.56 14.39
N PHE A 145 -41.24 -46.03 14.70
CA PHE A 145 -42.40 -45.20 15.03
C PHE A 145 -42.24 -44.49 16.39
N ALA A 146 -41.69 -45.18 17.40
CA ALA A 146 -41.36 -44.56 18.68
C ALA A 146 -40.24 -43.52 18.53
N GLU A 147 -39.21 -43.81 17.70
CA GLU A 147 -38.09 -42.89 17.48
C GLU A 147 -38.50 -41.62 16.73
N ILE A 148 -39.31 -41.72 15.65
CA ILE A 148 -39.79 -40.53 14.93
C ILE A 148 -40.62 -39.61 15.85
N GLY A 149 -41.41 -40.19 16.78
CA GLY A 149 -42.14 -39.45 17.81
C GLY A 149 -41.28 -38.75 18.87
N THR A 150 -39.96 -39.01 18.91
CA THR A 150 -39.02 -38.23 19.76
C THR A 150 -38.40 -37.02 19.05
N LEU A 151 -38.55 -36.93 17.73
CA LEU A 151 -37.96 -35.84 16.95
C LEU A 151 -38.83 -34.57 17.01
N LYS A 152 -38.18 -33.41 17.09
CA LYS A 152 -38.84 -32.12 16.97
C LYS A 152 -39.30 -31.91 15.52
N GLY A 153 -40.60 -31.72 15.33
CA GLY A 153 -41.25 -31.45 14.04
C GLY A 153 -42.29 -30.34 14.15
N TRP A 154 -43.08 -30.14 13.10
CA TRP A 154 -44.26 -29.26 13.15
C TRP A 154 -45.48 -30.05 13.62
N HIS A 155 -46.23 -29.51 14.57
CA HIS A 155 -47.52 -30.01 15.01
C HIS A 155 -48.62 -29.14 14.41
N ILE A 156 -49.57 -29.76 13.72
CA ILE A 156 -50.73 -29.12 13.09
C ILE A 156 -51.96 -29.73 13.78
N GLU A 157 -52.60 -28.96 14.65
CA GLU A 157 -53.76 -29.42 15.41
C GLU A 157 -55.03 -29.32 14.57
N GLY A 158 -55.15 -28.27 13.74
CA GLY A 158 -56.38 -27.95 13.00
C GLY A 158 -57.47 -27.33 13.87
N GLY A 159 -57.10 -26.81 15.04
CA GLY A 159 -58.01 -26.11 15.96
C GLY A 159 -58.38 -24.71 15.47
N LYS A 160 -59.44 -24.13 16.04
CA LYS A 160 -59.94 -22.78 15.68
C LYS A 160 -58.99 -21.62 16.03
N PHE A 161 -57.90 -21.92 16.74
CA PHE A 161 -56.82 -20.99 17.12
C PHE A 161 -55.46 -21.40 16.52
N ASP A 162 -55.43 -22.44 15.69
CA ASP A 162 -54.25 -22.84 14.94
C ASP A 162 -54.03 -21.90 13.74
N ARG A 163 -52.81 -21.82 13.24
CA ARG A 163 -52.46 -21.00 12.07
C ARG A 163 -52.81 -21.70 10.76
N SER A 164 -52.78 -20.99 9.63
CA SER A 164 -53.15 -21.60 8.35
C SER A 164 -52.15 -22.67 7.91
N GLU A 165 -52.63 -23.73 7.24
CA GLU A 165 -51.78 -24.75 6.62
C GLU A 165 -50.78 -24.13 5.63
N THR A 166 -51.16 -23.05 4.97
CA THR A 166 -50.31 -22.30 4.04
C THR A 166 -49.10 -21.67 4.72
N GLU A 167 -49.24 -21.19 5.96
CA GLU A 167 -48.11 -20.72 6.79
C GLU A 167 -47.20 -21.88 7.22
N TYR A 168 -47.78 -23.02 7.62
CA TYR A 168 -47.01 -24.23 7.91
C TYR A 168 -46.17 -24.69 6.69
N ILE A 169 -46.77 -24.71 5.50
CA ILE A 169 -46.08 -25.09 4.27
C ILE A 169 -44.95 -24.11 3.96
N LYS A 170 -45.18 -22.79 4.11
CA LYS A 170 -44.14 -21.77 3.91
C LYS A 170 -42.92 -21.98 4.81
N ASP A 171 -43.15 -22.16 6.11
CA ASP A 171 -42.08 -22.41 7.10
C ASP A 171 -41.30 -23.70 6.81
N VAL A 172 -42.00 -24.78 6.45
CA VAL A 172 -41.39 -26.07 6.11
C VAL A 172 -40.48 -25.92 4.88
N VAL A 173 -40.96 -25.25 3.82
CA VAL A 173 -40.18 -25.02 2.60
C VAL A 173 -38.95 -24.15 2.88
N GLU A 174 -39.09 -23.06 3.64
CA GLU A 174 -37.97 -22.19 4.03
C GLU A 174 -36.92 -22.95 4.85
N TYR A 175 -37.34 -23.76 5.82
CA TYR A 175 -36.43 -24.59 6.61
C TYR A 175 -35.71 -25.64 5.78
N VAL A 176 -36.41 -26.30 4.84
CA VAL A 176 -35.82 -27.29 3.91
C VAL A 176 -34.77 -26.64 3.02
N LEU A 177 -35.08 -25.49 2.41
CA LEU A 177 -34.11 -24.71 1.62
C LEU A 177 -32.89 -24.33 2.44
N LYS A 178 -33.07 -23.80 3.65
CA LYS A 178 -31.98 -23.44 4.56
C LYS A 178 -31.10 -24.65 4.90
N LYS A 179 -31.68 -25.82 5.14
CA LYS A 179 -30.93 -27.06 5.44
C LYS A 179 -30.18 -27.63 4.23
N LEU A 180 -30.77 -27.61 3.05
CA LEU A 180 -30.11 -28.07 1.82
C LEU A 180 -28.97 -27.12 1.42
N ASN A 181 -29.19 -25.81 1.48
CA ASN A 181 -28.15 -24.81 1.18
C ASN A 181 -27.01 -24.82 2.20
N SER A 182 -27.27 -25.12 3.48
CA SER A 182 -26.22 -25.28 4.50
C SER A 182 -25.22 -26.41 4.19
N ASN A 183 -25.63 -27.41 3.42
CA ASN A 183 -24.75 -28.51 2.97
C ASN A 183 -24.09 -28.22 1.61
N CYS A 184 -24.51 -27.17 0.91
CA CYS A 184 -23.95 -26.78 -0.39
C CYS A 184 -22.94 -25.63 -0.20
N LYS A 185 -21.77 -25.96 0.33
CA LYS A 185 -20.58 -25.12 0.11
C LYS A 185 -20.18 -25.25 -1.36
N SER A 186 -20.81 -24.48 -2.24
CA SER A 186 -20.16 -24.09 -3.48
C SER A 186 -18.81 -23.48 -3.12
N VAL A 187 -17.78 -23.80 -3.89
CA VAL A 187 -16.49 -23.12 -3.78
C VAL A 187 -16.75 -21.67 -4.18
N SER A 188 -16.87 -20.79 -3.18
CA SER A 188 -16.90 -19.36 -3.43
C SER A 188 -15.57 -19.00 -4.06
N GLU A 189 -15.59 -18.48 -5.29
CA GLU A 189 -14.45 -17.81 -5.87
C GLU A 189 -13.98 -16.76 -4.84
N GLU A 190 -12.75 -16.88 -4.33
CA GLU A 190 -12.27 -16.00 -3.28
C GLU A 190 -12.12 -14.58 -3.83
N PHE A 191 -13.12 -13.74 -3.54
CA PHE A 191 -13.14 -12.33 -3.92
C PHE A 191 -12.14 -11.53 -3.08
N VAL A 192 -10.89 -11.49 -3.55
CA VAL A 192 -9.79 -10.84 -2.85
C VAL A 192 -10.03 -9.34 -2.73
N GLY A 193 -10.12 -8.84 -1.49
CA GLY A 193 -10.00 -7.41 -1.18
C GLY A 193 -11.23 -6.54 -1.42
N ILE A 194 -12.41 -7.14 -1.61
CA ILE A 194 -13.65 -6.40 -1.92
C ILE A 194 -14.40 -5.93 -0.65
N ASP A 195 -14.10 -6.51 0.52
CA ASP A 195 -14.88 -6.35 1.76
C ASP A 195 -15.04 -4.90 2.26
N ASP A 196 -14.03 -4.05 2.08
CA ASP A 196 -14.09 -2.66 2.53
C ASP A 196 -15.07 -1.83 1.68
N GLN A 197 -15.00 -1.98 0.36
CA GLN A 197 -15.93 -1.34 -0.58
C GLN A 197 -17.33 -1.92 -0.47
N LYS A 198 -17.43 -3.24 -0.26
CA LYS A 198 -18.71 -3.92 0.03
C LYS A 198 -19.38 -3.29 1.24
N ARG A 199 -18.67 -3.12 2.36
CA ARG A 199 -19.20 -2.45 3.57
C ARG A 199 -19.62 -1.00 3.32
N LYS A 200 -18.82 -0.23 2.57
CA LYS A 200 -19.19 1.15 2.15
C LYS A 200 -20.50 1.15 1.34
N LEU A 201 -20.65 0.24 0.38
CA LEU A 201 -21.84 0.16 -0.48
C LEU A 201 -23.09 -0.33 0.26
N LEU A 202 -22.94 -1.29 1.19
CA LEU A 202 -24.03 -1.74 2.07
C LEU A 202 -24.58 -0.58 2.93
N ALA A 203 -23.69 0.22 3.54
CA ALA A 203 -24.09 1.38 4.34
C ALA A 203 -24.87 2.43 3.51
N LEU A 204 -24.52 2.62 2.23
CA LEU A 204 -25.27 3.51 1.31
C LEU A 204 -26.65 2.93 0.94
N ILE A 205 -26.77 1.60 0.86
CA ILE A 205 -28.05 0.92 0.60
C ILE A 205 -28.99 1.02 1.81
N GLU A 206 -28.47 1.03 3.05
CA GLU A 206 -29.29 1.17 4.27
C GLU A 206 -29.86 2.58 4.47
N GLN A 207 -29.19 3.64 4.00
CA GLN A 207 -29.65 5.04 4.19
C GLN A 207 -30.94 5.36 3.43
N ALA A 208 -31.99 5.79 4.11
CA ALA A 208 -33.31 6.03 3.51
C ALA A 208 -33.30 7.05 2.34
N ASP A 209 -32.49 8.10 2.43
CA ASP A 209 -32.51 9.23 1.49
C ASP A 209 -31.83 8.94 0.14
N ILE A 210 -31.01 7.88 0.05
CA ILE A 210 -30.25 7.53 -1.16
C ILE A 210 -31.02 6.51 -1.99
N ARG A 211 -31.58 6.93 -3.13
CA ARG A 211 -32.34 6.06 -4.04
C ARG A 211 -31.49 5.52 -5.20
N VAL A 212 -30.66 6.37 -5.80
CA VAL A 212 -29.79 6.05 -6.94
C VAL A 212 -28.32 6.15 -6.51
N ILE A 213 -27.61 5.03 -6.56
CA ILE A 213 -26.18 4.93 -6.24
C ILE A 213 -25.41 4.70 -7.55
N GLY A 214 -24.60 5.67 -7.94
CA GLY A 214 -23.69 5.55 -9.08
C GLY A 214 -22.34 4.98 -8.65
N LEU A 215 -21.83 3.98 -9.38
CA LEU A 215 -20.48 3.44 -9.22
C LEU A 215 -19.62 3.82 -10.42
N TRP A 216 -18.52 4.52 -10.13
CA TRP A 216 -17.62 5.13 -11.09
C TRP A 216 -16.21 4.56 -10.94
N GLY A 217 -15.39 4.59 -12.01
CA GLY A 217 -14.03 4.08 -11.98
C GLY A 217 -13.57 3.49 -13.33
N MET A 218 -12.27 3.22 -13.45
CA MET A 218 -11.63 2.76 -14.69
C MET A 218 -12.21 1.43 -15.25
N GLY A 219 -12.00 1.16 -16.54
CA GLY A 219 -12.25 -0.16 -17.12
C GLY A 219 -11.48 -1.27 -16.39
N GLY A 220 -12.12 -2.41 -16.15
CA GLY A 220 -11.50 -3.55 -15.46
C GLY A 220 -11.35 -3.43 -13.93
N ILE A 221 -11.73 -2.29 -13.31
CA ILE A 221 -11.53 -2.04 -11.87
C ILE A 221 -12.39 -2.91 -10.93
N GLY A 222 -13.33 -3.72 -11.45
CA GLY A 222 -14.18 -4.61 -10.64
C GLY A 222 -15.57 -4.08 -10.26
N LYS A 223 -16.04 -2.95 -10.83
CA LYS A 223 -17.39 -2.39 -10.60
C LYS A 223 -18.50 -3.44 -10.64
N THR A 224 -18.60 -4.18 -11.75
CA THR A 224 -19.62 -5.24 -11.96
C THR A 224 -19.54 -6.33 -10.91
N THR A 225 -18.32 -6.74 -10.52
CA THR A 225 -18.06 -7.76 -9.49
C THR A 225 -18.46 -7.29 -8.09
N LEU A 226 -18.11 -6.07 -7.71
CA LEU A 226 -18.53 -5.45 -6.43
C LEU A 226 -20.06 -5.42 -6.31
N VAL A 227 -20.76 -5.04 -7.39
CA VAL A 227 -22.23 -5.02 -7.39
C VAL A 227 -22.83 -6.41 -7.38
N ASP A 228 -22.27 -7.39 -8.07
CA ASP A 228 -22.77 -8.78 -8.06
C ASP A 228 -22.69 -9.41 -6.65
N VAL A 229 -21.57 -9.19 -5.94
CA VAL A 229 -21.42 -9.63 -4.54
C VAL A 229 -22.45 -8.96 -3.62
N VAL A 230 -22.64 -7.65 -3.73
CA VAL A 230 -23.63 -6.91 -2.90
C VAL A 230 -25.07 -7.25 -3.29
N TYR A 231 -25.37 -7.39 -4.58
CA TYR A 231 -26.70 -7.76 -5.06
C TYR A 231 -27.12 -9.14 -4.53
N LYS A 232 -26.22 -10.14 -4.55
CA LYS A 232 -26.50 -11.48 -4.01
C LYS A 232 -26.79 -11.48 -2.50
N GLU A 233 -26.22 -10.53 -1.75
CA GLU A 233 -26.42 -10.41 -0.30
C GLU A 233 -27.71 -9.67 0.05
N VAL A 234 -28.01 -8.55 -0.62
CA VAL A 234 -29.12 -7.67 -0.21
C VAL A 234 -30.43 -7.96 -0.97
N SER A 235 -30.38 -8.60 -2.15
CA SER A 235 -31.58 -8.90 -2.95
C SER A 235 -32.73 -9.57 -2.17
N PRO A 236 -32.52 -10.52 -1.22
CA PRO A 236 -33.63 -11.13 -0.46
C PRO A 236 -34.43 -10.17 0.44
N THR A 237 -33.95 -8.93 0.65
CA THR A 237 -34.62 -7.90 1.48
C THR A 237 -35.57 -6.98 0.70
N PHE A 238 -35.76 -7.26 -0.59
CA PHE A 238 -36.62 -6.50 -1.52
C PHE A 238 -37.73 -7.39 -2.09
N GLU A 239 -38.88 -6.79 -2.40
CA GLU A 239 -40.07 -7.50 -2.90
C GLU A 239 -39.89 -7.99 -4.34
N SER A 240 -39.05 -7.30 -5.10
CA SER A 240 -38.63 -7.70 -6.44
C SER A 240 -37.27 -7.10 -6.76
N HIS A 241 -36.48 -7.81 -7.54
CA HIS A 241 -35.11 -7.43 -7.85
C HIS A 241 -34.68 -7.91 -9.23
N TRP A 242 -33.84 -7.15 -9.92
CA TRP A 242 -33.23 -7.58 -11.17
C TRP A 242 -31.84 -7.01 -11.39
N PHE A 243 -30.92 -7.85 -11.83
CA PHE A 243 -29.60 -7.43 -12.32
C PHE A 243 -29.60 -7.44 -13.84
N LEU A 244 -29.48 -6.25 -14.43
CA LEU A 244 -29.35 -6.07 -15.87
C LEU A 244 -27.87 -5.83 -16.25
N GLN A 245 -27.18 -6.90 -16.63
CA GLN A 245 -25.79 -6.87 -17.10
C GLN A 245 -25.64 -6.27 -18.50
N ASN A 246 -24.53 -5.57 -18.75
CA ASN A 246 -24.12 -4.96 -20.03
C ASN A 246 -25.24 -4.17 -20.74
N VAL A 247 -25.85 -3.21 -20.04
CA VAL A 247 -26.97 -2.40 -20.52
C VAL A 247 -26.67 -1.76 -21.88
N SER A 248 -25.52 -1.11 -22.03
CA SER A 248 -25.13 -0.43 -23.27
C SER A 248 -24.97 -1.38 -24.47
N GLU A 249 -24.49 -2.60 -24.24
CA GLU A 249 -24.32 -3.61 -25.29
C GLU A 249 -25.67 -4.20 -25.71
N LYS A 250 -26.51 -4.58 -24.73
CA LYS A 250 -27.87 -5.08 -25.01
C LYS A 250 -28.70 -4.04 -25.76
N ILE A 251 -28.59 -2.76 -25.43
CA ILE A 251 -29.29 -1.67 -26.13
C ILE A 251 -28.81 -1.54 -27.58
N LYS A 252 -27.49 -1.59 -27.84
CA LYS A 252 -26.96 -1.58 -29.21
C LYS A 252 -27.45 -2.76 -30.05
N ASN A 253 -27.59 -3.94 -29.44
CA ASN A 253 -27.93 -5.17 -30.14
C ASN A 253 -29.45 -5.42 -30.30
N LYS A 254 -30.29 -4.96 -29.35
CA LYS A 254 -31.74 -5.27 -29.29
C LYS A 254 -32.67 -4.05 -29.18
N GLY A 255 -32.12 -2.85 -29.01
CA GLY A 255 -32.89 -1.62 -28.84
C GLY A 255 -33.39 -1.36 -27.41
N ASN A 256 -33.66 -0.09 -27.11
CA ASN A 256 -34.08 0.38 -25.78
C ASN A 256 -35.40 -0.25 -25.30
N GLU A 257 -36.37 -0.45 -26.19
CA GLU A 257 -37.71 -0.95 -25.85
C GLU A 257 -37.67 -2.39 -25.35
N PHE A 258 -36.95 -3.28 -26.05
CA PHE A 258 -36.71 -4.66 -25.62
C PHE A 258 -36.04 -4.69 -24.24
N VAL A 259 -34.93 -3.96 -24.13
CA VAL A 259 -34.31 -3.38 -22.92
C VAL A 259 -35.20 -3.31 -21.67
N ARG A 260 -36.04 -2.28 -21.73
CA ARG A 260 -36.99 -1.87 -20.70
C ARG A 260 -38.07 -2.91 -20.47
N ASN A 261 -38.62 -3.51 -21.53
CA ASN A 261 -39.71 -4.47 -21.40
C ASN A 261 -39.23 -5.78 -20.73
N GLU A 262 -37.98 -6.21 -20.98
CA GLU A 262 -37.29 -7.28 -20.23
C GLU A 262 -37.23 -6.93 -18.73
N LEU A 263 -36.72 -5.75 -18.38
CA LEU A 263 -36.63 -5.27 -16.99
C LEU A 263 -38.00 -5.23 -16.29
N LEU A 264 -39.02 -4.63 -16.93
CA LEU A 264 -40.35 -4.47 -16.37
C LEU A 264 -41.06 -5.81 -16.17
N SER A 265 -40.92 -6.75 -17.12
CA SER A 265 -41.54 -8.09 -17.02
C SER A 265 -41.06 -8.83 -15.77
N LYS A 266 -39.76 -8.74 -15.45
CA LYS A 266 -39.14 -9.33 -14.26
C LYS A 266 -39.51 -8.62 -12.96
N LEU A 267 -39.64 -7.29 -12.96
CA LEU A 267 -40.03 -6.54 -11.76
C LEU A 267 -41.52 -6.71 -11.39
N LEU A 268 -42.37 -6.94 -12.39
CA LEU A 268 -43.82 -7.11 -12.21
C LEU A 268 -44.27 -8.57 -12.14
N ASN A 269 -43.38 -9.54 -12.44
CA ASN A 269 -43.66 -10.98 -12.57
C ASN A 269 -44.72 -11.29 -13.64
N GLU A 270 -44.64 -10.64 -14.81
CA GLU A 270 -45.51 -10.87 -15.96
C GLU A 270 -44.73 -11.52 -17.11
N GLN A 271 -45.33 -12.47 -17.83
CA GLN A 271 -44.63 -13.22 -18.88
C GLN A 271 -44.38 -12.41 -20.17
N GLU A 272 -45.30 -11.51 -20.53
CA GLU A 272 -45.10 -10.57 -21.63
C GLU A 272 -45.61 -9.17 -21.25
N ILE A 273 -44.71 -8.19 -21.27
CA ILE A 273 -45.05 -6.77 -21.26
C ILE A 273 -44.62 -6.21 -22.63
N ARG A 274 -45.57 -5.72 -23.42
CA ARG A 274 -45.30 -5.01 -24.68
C ARG A 274 -45.70 -3.55 -24.51
N ILE A 275 -44.69 -2.71 -24.38
CA ILE A 275 -44.84 -1.25 -24.44
C ILE A 275 -44.02 -0.82 -25.66
N ASP A 276 -44.72 -0.50 -26.75
CA ASP A 276 -44.15 -0.09 -28.04
C ASP A 276 -44.02 1.44 -28.14
N THR A 277 -44.16 2.14 -27.00
CA THR A 277 -44.04 3.60 -26.87
C THR A 277 -42.87 3.99 -25.97
N PRO A 278 -42.21 5.15 -26.18
CA PRO A 278 -41.13 5.61 -25.30
C PRO A 278 -41.53 5.85 -23.83
N SER A 279 -42.81 6.16 -23.60
CA SER A 279 -43.39 6.31 -22.26
C SER A 279 -43.90 4.98 -21.69
N ILE A 280 -43.62 4.73 -20.41
CA ILE A 280 -44.26 3.66 -19.63
C ILE A 280 -45.71 4.10 -19.33
N GLY A 281 -46.70 3.26 -19.60
CA GLY A 281 -48.11 3.59 -19.34
C GLY A 281 -48.43 3.72 -17.84
N HIS A 282 -49.35 4.63 -17.47
CA HIS A 282 -49.69 4.94 -16.06
C HIS A 282 -49.93 3.71 -15.19
N ALA A 283 -50.71 2.73 -15.67
CA ALA A 283 -51.00 1.49 -14.93
C ALA A 283 -49.74 0.71 -14.52
N TYR A 284 -48.65 0.77 -15.30
CA TYR A 284 -47.36 0.18 -14.93
C TYR A 284 -46.58 1.08 -13.96
N GLN A 285 -46.65 2.41 -14.13
CA GLN A 285 -46.02 3.36 -13.20
C GLN A 285 -46.55 3.21 -11.77
N ASP A 286 -47.88 3.18 -11.60
CA ASP A 286 -48.52 3.07 -10.28
C ASP A 286 -48.16 1.75 -9.58
N ARG A 287 -48.09 0.65 -10.34
CA ARG A 287 -47.68 -0.67 -9.83
C ARG A 287 -46.22 -0.73 -9.41
N LEU A 288 -45.33 -0.04 -10.12
CA LEU A 288 -43.92 0.09 -9.75
C LEU A 288 -43.74 1.01 -8.53
N ASN A 289 -44.58 2.05 -8.40
CA ASN A 289 -44.58 2.98 -7.28
C ASN A 289 -45.06 2.33 -5.97
N ASN A 290 -45.87 1.26 -6.07
CA ASN A 290 -46.38 0.48 -4.95
C ASN A 290 -45.49 -0.74 -4.57
N LYS A 291 -44.32 -0.90 -5.19
CA LYS A 291 -43.35 -1.97 -4.85
C LYS A 291 -42.01 -1.42 -4.38
N LYS A 292 -41.37 -2.12 -3.45
CA LYS A 292 -39.99 -1.88 -2.99
C LYS A 292 -39.02 -2.72 -3.82
N VAL A 293 -38.35 -2.12 -4.81
CA VAL A 293 -37.50 -2.86 -5.77
C VAL A 293 -36.00 -2.60 -5.61
N LEU A 294 -35.17 -3.59 -5.95
CA LEU A 294 -33.72 -3.46 -6.12
C LEU A 294 -33.32 -3.67 -7.59
N VAL A 295 -32.81 -2.62 -8.25
CA VAL A 295 -32.41 -2.71 -9.67
C VAL A 295 -30.93 -2.41 -9.81
N VAL A 296 -30.21 -3.30 -10.51
CA VAL A 296 -28.83 -3.05 -10.96
C VAL A 296 -28.83 -2.81 -12.46
N LEU A 297 -28.24 -1.68 -12.88
CA LEU A 297 -28.02 -1.31 -14.28
C LEU A 297 -26.50 -1.21 -14.52
N ASP A 298 -25.92 -2.21 -15.17
CA ASP A 298 -24.47 -2.34 -15.32
C ASP A 298 -23.98 -1.90 -16.71
N ASP A 299 -22.86 -1.18 -16.74
CA ASP A 299 -22.23 -0.54 -17.90
C ASP A 299 -23.18 0.37 -18.69
N VAL A 300 -23.68 1.42 -18.02
CA VAL A 300 -24.52 2.48 -18.62
C VAL A 300 -23.63 3.56 -19.25
N SER A 301 -23.90 3.94 -20.50
CA SER A 301 -23.08 4.87 -21.30
C SER A 301 -23.77 6.17 -21.72
N ASN A 302 -25.10 6.26 -21.61
CA ASN A 302 -25.86 7.50 -21.86
C ASN A 302 -26.88 7.71 -20.71
N PRO A 303 -26.96 8.89 -20.07
CA PRO A 303 -27.97 9.17 -19.04
C PRO A 303 -29.41 8.95 -19.51
N ASP A 304 -29.74 9.17 -20.78
CA ASP A 304 -31.09 8.96 -21.34
C ASP A 304 -31.59 7.52 -21.15
N GLN A 305 -30.65 6.55 -21.08
CA GLN A 305 -30.96 5.14 -20.83
C GLN A 305 -31.63 4.97 -19.45
N LEU A 306 -31.22 5.72 -18.44
CA LEU A 306 -31.77 5.64 -17.08
C LEU A 306 -33.21 6.16 -17.01
N ASP A 307 -33.47 7.29 -17.68
CA ASP A 307 -34.83 7.85 -17.79
C ASP A 307 -35.76 6.93 -18.61
N PHE A 308 -35.24 6.29 -19.66
CA PHE A 308 -35.98 5.33 -20.48
C PHE A 308 -36.33 4.04 -19.70
N MET A 309 -35.43 3.55 -18.85
CA MET A 309 -35.68 2.39 -17.97
C MET A 309 -36.72 2.66 -16.86
N GLY A 310 -37.22 3.89 -16.73
CA GLY A 310 -38.30 4.21 -15.80
C GLY A 310 -37.86 4.38 -14.34
N VAL A 311 -36.57 4.63 -14.09
CA VAL A 311 -35.95 4.82 -12.76
C VAL A 311 -36.75 5.78 -11.85
N LYS A 312 -37.39 6.79 -12.43
CA LYS A 312 -38.26 7.77 -11.74
C LYS A 312 -39.59 7.23 -11.20
N HIS A 313 -40.06 6.06 -11.66
CA HIS A 313 -41.39 5.51 -11.33
C HIS A 313 -41.40 4.45 -10.22
N PHE A 314 -40.24 4.00 -9.73
CA PHE A 314 -40.18 3.00 -8.65
C PHE A 314 -40.62 3.60 -7.30
N GLY A 315 -41.11 2.75 -6.40
CA GLY A 315 -41.68 3.16 -5.11
C GLY A 315 -40.66 3.67 -4.08
N PRO A 316 -41.12 4.38 -3.03
CA PRO A 316 -40.28 4.76 -1.90
C PRO A 316 -39.65 3.52 -1.24
N GLY A 317 -38.40 3.64 -0.79
CA GLY A 317 -37.61 2.51 -0.27
C GLY A 317 -36.97 1.61 -1.34
N SER A 318 -37.23 1.85 -2.63
CA SER A 318 -36.51 1.19 -3.73
C SER A 318 -35.07 1.69 -3.87
N LYS A 319 -34.18 0.82 -4.35
CA LYS A 319 -32.75 1.08 -4.52
C LYS A 319 -32.28 0.74 -5.93
N ILE A 320 -31.48 1.63 -6.50
CA ILE A 320 -31.04 1.56 -7.90
C ILE A 320 -29.53 1.74 -7.92
N ILE A 321 -28.79 0.72 -8.35
CA ILE A 321 -27.33 0.76 -8.45
C ILE A 321 -26.97 0.83 -9.94
N VAL A 322 -26.22 1.85 -10.32
CA VAL A 322 -25.81 2.10 -11.71
C VAL A 322 -24.30 2.05 -11.80
N THR A 323 -23.72 1.19 -12.63
CA THR A 323 -22.28 1.24 -12.92
C THR A 323 -22.04 2.02 -14.21
N SER A 324 -21.03 2.90 -14.20
CA SER A 324 -20.55 3.58 -15.40
C SER A 324 -19.04 3.82 -15.33
N ARG A 325 -18.46 4.13 -16.48
CA ARG A 325 -17.07 4.57 -16.63
C ARG A 325 -16.96 6.08 -16.78
N ASP A 326 -18.11 6.75 -16.95
CA ASP A 326 -18.24 8.19 -17.17
C ASP A 326 -19.02 8.83 -16.02
N ARG A 327 -18.38 9.75 -15.31
CA ARG A 327 -18.96 10.44 -14.15
C ARG A 327 -20.13 11.34 -14.54
N GLN A 328 -20.14 11.89 -15.75
CA GLN A 328 -21.20 12.77 -16.26
C GLN A 328 -22.47 11.98 -16.57
N VAL A 329 -22.36 10.72 -17.00
CA VAL A 329 -23.52 9.81 -17.16
C VAL A 329 -24.27 9.65 -15.82
N LEU A 330 -23.54 9.48 -14.73
CA LEU A 330 -24.12 9.33 -13.38
C LEU A 330 -24.69 10.64 -12.82
N LYS A 331 -23.99 11.77 -13.03
CA LYS A 331 -24.47 13.12 -12.65
C LYS A 331 -25.77 13.48 -13.38
N ASN A 332 -25.77 13.34 -14.71
CA ASN A 332 -26.95 13.64 -15.54
C ASN A 332 -28.08 12.63 -15.32
N GLY A 333 -27.73 11.38 -14.99
CA GLY A 333 -28.63 10.33 -14.52
C GLY A 333 -29.23 10.53 -13.13
N ARG A 334 -29.00 11.69 -12.48
CA ARG A 334 -29.54 12.07 -11.17
C ARG A 334 -29.17 11.10 -10.04
N ALA A 335 -27.96 10.54 -10.07
CA ALA A 335 -27.44 9.75 -8.96
C ALA A 335 -27.39 10.58 -7.67
N ASN A 336 -27.97 10.08 -6.57
CA ASN A 336 -27.94 10.76 -5.27
C ASN A 336 -26.54 10.73 -4.66
N HIS A 337 -25.80 9.65 -4.91
CA HIS A 337 -24.42 9.48 -4.47
C HIS A 337 -23.62 8.82 -5.60
N ILE A 338 -22.38 9.27 -5.82
CA ILE A 338 -21.44 8.67 -6.77
C ILE A 338 -20.24 8.17 -5.96
N HIS A 339 -20.10 6.85 -5.88
CA HIS A 339 -19.00 6.17 -5.24
C HIS A 339 -17.93 5.81 -6.28
N GLU A 340 -16.70 6.27 -6.06
CA GLU A 340 -15.54 5.87 -6.85
C GLU A 340 -15.00 4.53 -6.35
N VAL A 341 -14.81 3.57 -7.26
CA VAL A 341 -14.27 2.25 -6.95
C VAL A 341 -12.75 2.33 -6.90
N GLU A 342 -12.22 2.28 -5.68
CA GLU A 342 -10.79 2.37 -5.36
C GLU A 342 -10.01 1.16 -5.94
N LYS A 343 -8.73 1.37 -6.27
CA LYS A 343 -7.80 0.34 -6.76
C LYS A 343 -7.49 -0.68 -5.65
N LEU A 344 -7.19 -1.93 -6.01
CA LEU A 344 -6.71 -2.91 -5.02
C LEU A 344 -5.35 -2.48 -4.45
N ASN A 345 -5.17 -2.62 -3.13
CA ASN A 345 -3.85 -2.44 -2.50
C ASN A 345 -2.87 -3.53 -2.98
N GLU A 346 -1.56 -3.32 -2.79
CA GLU A 346 -0.51 -4.22 -3.29
C GLU A 346 -0.61 -5.67 -2.78
N LYS A 347 -1.12 -5.87 -1.56
CA LYS A 347 -1.28 -7.21 -0.96
C LYS A 347 -2.39 -7.96 -1.66
N ASN A 348 -3.57 -7.35 -1.76
CA ASN A 348 -4.74 -7.90 -2.43
C ASN A 348 -4.47 -8.09 -3.93
N SER A 349 -3.71 -7.18 -4.53
CA SER A 349 -3.29 -7.27 -5.94
C SER A 349 -2.39 -8.48 -6.20
N LEU A 350 -1.40 -8.72 -5.32
CA LEU A 350 -0.53 -9.89 -5.42
C LEU A 350 -1.32 -11.18 -5.24
N GLN A 351 -2.22 -11.23 -4.26
CA GLN A 351 -3.05 -12.40 -4.01
C GLN A 351 -3.91 -12.74 -5.23
N LEU A 352 -4.62 -11.74 -5.79
CA LEU A 352 -5.46 -11.94 -6.97
C LEU A 352 -4.65 -12.40 -8.20
N PHE A 353 -3.50 -11.77 -8.48
CA PHE A 353 -2.60 -12.20 -9.56
C PHE A 353 -2.16 -13.65 -9.37
N SER A 354 -1.82 -14.03 -8.13
CA SER A 354 -1.33 -15.37 -7.79
C SER A 354 -2.39 -16.44 -7.95
N THR A 355 -3.65 -16.14 -7.60
CA THR A 355 -4.78 -17.05 -7.83
C THR A 355 -4.93 -17.39 -9.32
N PHE A 356 -4.62 -16.48 -10.23
CA PHE A 356 -4.65 -16.76 -11.68
C PHE A 356 -3.38 -17.44 -12.18
N ALA A 357 -2.20 -16.97 -11.75
CA ALA A 357 -0.88 -17.42 -12.20
C ALA A 357 -0.42 -18.77 -11.63
N PHE A 358 -0.85 -19.14 -10.43
CA PHE A 358 -0.42 -20.36 -9.73
C PHE A 358 -1.58 -21.23 -9.22
N LYS A 359 -2.81 -20.71 -9.16
CA LYS A 359 -3.97 -21.30 -8.46
C LYS A 359 -3.86 -21.32 -6.93
N TRP A 360 -3.00 -20.47 -6.36
CA TRP A 360 -2.80 -20.30 -4.92
C TRP A 360 -2.80 -18.82 -4.55
N LEU A 361 -3.16 -18.50 -3.30
CA LEU A 361 -3.24 -17.12 -2.82
C LEU A 361 -1.89 -16.40 -2.73
N ASN A 362 -0.77 -17.12 -2.70
CA ASN A 362 0.57 -16.55 -2.75
C ASN A 362 1.25 -16.96 -4.07
N PRO A 363 2.17 -16.15 -4.61
CA PRO A 363 2.97 -16.57 -5.73
C PRO A 363 3.80 -17.77 -5.32
N SER A 364 4.09 -18.68 -6.25
CA SER A 364 5.12 -19.65 -5.95
C SER A 364 6.43 -18.91 -5.72
N VAL A 365 7.06 -19.26 -4.59
CA VAL A 365 8.50 -19.43 -4.45
C VAL A 365 9.31 -18.54 -5.42
N ASP A 366 9.75 -19.06 -6.56
CA ASP A 366 10.71 -18.43 -7.49
C ASP A 366 10.24 -17.17 -8.27
N PHE A 367 8.97 -16.76 -8.18
CA PHE A 367 8.32 -15.94 -9.21
C PHE A 367 7.76 -14.57 -8.76
N ARG A 368 7.88 -14.15 -7.49
CA ARG A 368 7.27 -12.87 -7.03
C ARG A 368 8.03 -11.62 -7.55
N ASP A 369 9.21 -11.71 -8.17
CA ASP A 369 9.90 -10.62 -8.89
C ASP A 369 8.99 -10.19 -10.00
N LEU A 370 8.76 -11.17 -10.85
CA LEU A 370 8.05 -11.03 -12.08
C LEU A 370 6.58 -10.77 -11.70
N SER A 371 6.01 -11.53 -10.75
CA SER A 371 4.65 -11.25 -10.22
C SER A 371 4.49 -9.83 -9.70
N CYS A 372 5.52 -9.20 -9.13
CA CYS A 372 5.38 -7.87 -8.54
C CYS A 372 5.72 -6.74 -9.48
N LYS A 373 6.60 -6.96 -10.46
CA LYS A 373 6.68 -6.12 -11.66
C LYS A 373 5.35 -6.13 -12.42
N PHE A 374 4.67 -7.28 -12.51
CA PHE A 374 3.31 -7.38 -13.08
C PHE A 374 2.25 -6.68 -12.19
N VAL A 375 2.31 -6.79 -10.87
CA VAL A 375 1.40 -6.06 -9.95
C VAL A 375 1.62 -4.56 -9.99
N GLU A 376 2.87 -4.10 -10.05
CA GLU A 376 3.27 -2.70 -10.19
C GLU A 376 2.77 -2.13 -11.51
N TYR A 377 2.98 -2.82 -12.64
CA TYR A 377 2.41 -2.45 -13.94
C TYR A 377 0.88 -2.32 -13.91
N ALA A 378 0.20 -3.28 -13.25
CA ALA A 378 -1.26 -3.29 -13.15
C ALA A 378 -1.84 -2.27 -12.15
N ARG A 379 -1.02 -1.68 -11.26
CA ARG A 379 -1.39 -0.75 -10.15
C ARG A 379 -2.75 -1.03 -9.50
N GLY A 380 -3.01 -2.30 -9.20
CA GLY A 380 -4.24 -2.71 -8.52
C GLY A 380 -5.51 -2.79 -9.36
N ASN A 381 -5.40 -2.86 -10.70
CA ASN A 381 -6.53 -3.19 -11.59
C ASN A 381 -6.81 -4.70 -11.61
N PRO A 382 -7.97 -5.19 -11.12
CA PRO A 382 -8.28 -6.62 -11.03
C PRO A 382 -8.26 -7.37 -12.37
N LEU A 383 -8.75 -6.74 -13.45
CA LEU A 383 -8.75 -7.35 -14.78
C LEU A 383 -7.34 -7.55 -15.32
N ALA A 384 -6.48 -6.53 -15.20
CA ALA A 384 -5.08 -6.62 -15.65
C ALA A 384 -4.34 -7.72 -14.88
N LEU A 385 -4.50 -7.78 -13.55
CA LEU A 385 -3.93 -8.83 -12.70
C LEU A 385 -4.41 -10.23 -13.13
N LYS A 386 -5.70 -10.38 -13.45
CA LYS A 386 -6.30 -11.64 -13.93
C LYS A 386 -5.77 -12.08 -15.30
N VAL A 387 -5.69 -11.16 -16.25
CA VAL A 387 -5.19 -11.43 -17.62
C VAL A 387 -3.72 -11.81 -17.57
N LEU A 388 -2.87 -10.98 -16.94
CA LEU A 388 -1.43 -11.23 -16.82
C LEU A 388 -1.18 -12.55 -16.10
N GLY A 389 -1.83 -12.79 -14.95
CA GLY A 389 -1.67 -14.05 -14.23
C GLY A 389 -2.11 -15.26 -15.08
N SER A 390 -3.23 -15.16 -15.79
CA SER A 390 -3.71 -16.28 -16.64
C SER A 390 -2.81 -16.55 -17.84
N LYS A 391 -2.23 -15.51 -18.47
CA LYS A 391 -1.26 -15.62 -19.59
C LYS A 391 0.05 -16.30 -19.17
N LEU A 392 0.39 -16.20 -17.89
CA LEU A 392 1.63 -16.70 -17.29
C LEU A 392 1.48 -18.06 -16.60
N TYR A 393 0.24 -18.53 -16.42
CA TYR A 393 -0.05 -19.86 -15.89
C TYR A 393 0.68 -20.95 -16.71
N THR A 394 1.42 -21.82 -16.02
CA THR A 394 2.30 -22.88 -16.58
C THR A 394 3.55 -22.43 -17.37
N LYS A 395 3.81 -21.14 -17.54
CA LYS A 395 5.05 -20.65 -18.20
C LYS A 395 6.28 -20.73 -17.28
N SER A 396 7.46 -20.87 -17.89
CA SER A 396 8.76 -20.88 -17.19
C SER A 396 9.23 -19.48 -16.81
N ARG A 397 10.16 -19.37 -15.84
CA ARG A 397 10.70 -18.09 -15.35
C ARG A 397 11.30 -17.22 -16.47
N LYS A 398 12.01 -17.83 -17.44
CA LYS A 398 12.57 -17.11 -18.60
C LYS A 398 11.50 -16.49 -19.50
N GLU A 399 10.36 -17.16 -19.64
CA GLU A 399 9.22 -16.61 -20.39
C GLU A 399 8.57 -15.47 -19.60
N TRP A 400 8.48 -15.57 -18.28
CA TRP A 400 8.01 -14.46 -17.43
C TRP A 400 8.94 -13.24 -17.51
N GLU A 401 10.26 -13.43 -17.51
CA GLU A 401 11.26 -12.36 -17.72
C GLU A 401 11.04 -11.66 -19.07
N GLY A 402 10.95 -12.43 -20.15
CA GLY A 402 10.65 -11.89 -21.49
C GLY A 402 9.31 -11.18 -21.59
N GLU A 403 8.27 -11.66 -20.89
CA GLU A 403 6.95 -11.00 -20.85
C GLU A 403 6.99 -9.68 -20.06
N VAL A 404 7.79 -9.57 -18.98
CA VAL A 404 8.00 -8.28 -18.28
C VAL A 404 8.67 -7.26 -19.19
N ASP A 405 9.71 -7.65 -19.93
CA ASP A 405 10.39 -6.73 -20.86
C ASP A 405 9.53 -6.39 -22.08
N ASN A 406 8.68 -7.33 -22.54
CA ASN A 406 7.66 -7.05 -23.55
C ASN A 406 6.65 -6.00 -23.06
N LEU A 407 6.19 -6.04 -21.80
CA LEU A 407 5.23 -5.05 -21.27
C LEU A 407 5.79 -3.63 -21.15
N LYS A 408 7.12 -3.46 -21.04
CA LYS A 408 7.78 -2.15 -21.13
C LYS A 408 7.76 -1.57 -22.55
N GLN A 409 7.52 -2.42 -23.56
CA GLN A 409 7.53 -2.03 -24.96
C GLN A 409 6.14 -2.06 -25.61
N TYR A 410 5.24 -2.97 -25.22
CA TYR A 410 3.97 -3.21 -25.91
C TYR A 410 2.82 -3.40 -24.92
N ALA A 411 1.68 -2.78 -25.21
CA ALA A 411 0.46 -2.97 -24.45
C ALA A 411 -0.16 -4.36 -24.71
N GLU A 412 -0.49 -5.10 -23.64
CA GLU A 412 -1.10 -6.42 -23.73
C GLU A 412 -2.46 -6.37 -24.47
N PRO A 413 -2.71 -7.16 -25.53
CA PRO A 413 -3.90 -7.00 -26.38
C PRO A 413 -5.26 -7.06 -25.66
N GLU A 414 -5.45 -8.00 -24.73
CA GLU A 414 -6.72 -8.15 -24.00
C GLU A 414 -7.00 -6.95 -23.08
N ILE A 415 -5.97 -6.47 -22.37
CA ILE A 415 -6.06 -5.28 -21.52
C ILE A 415 -6.29 -4.04 -22.39
N SER A 416 -5.54 -3.94 -23.51
CA SER A 416 -5.62 -2.89 -24.51
C SER A 416 -7.04 -2.79 -25.08
N GLN A 417 -7.69 -3.91 -25.42
CA GLN A 417 -9.05 -3.91 -25.97
C GLN A 417 -10.08 -3.36 -24.97
N VAL A 418 -10.03 -3.79 -23.70
CA VAL A 418 -10.99 -3.32 -22.68
C VAL A 418 -10.78 -1.84 -22.35
N LEU A 419 -9.53 -1.37 -22.28
CA LEU A 419 -9.24 0.04 -22.02
C LEU A 419 -9.48 0.93 -23.27
N LYS A 420 -9.22 0.44 -24.50
CA LYS A 420 -9.55 1.14 -25.77
C LYS A 420 -11.06 1.39 -25.92
N SER A 421 -11.92 0.51 -25.39
CA SER A 421 -13.37 0.76 -25.37
C SER A 421 -13.78 2.03 -24.59
N ASN A 422 -12.92 2.56 -23.71
CA ASN A 422 -13.13 3.86 -23.06
C ASN A 422 -12.72 5.05 -23.96
N LEU A 423 -11.81 4.83 -24.92
CA LEU A 423 -11.35 5.82 -25.90
C LEU A 423 -12.30 5.95 -27.10
N ASP A 424 -13.06 4.90 -27.43
CA ASP A 424 -13.99 4.90 -28.58
C ASP A 424 -15.06 5.99 -28.50
N GLY A 425 -15.48 6.35 -27.28
CA GLY A 425 -16.44 7.42 -27.02
C GLY A 425 -15.85 8.84 -27.00
N LEU A 426 -14.57 9.03 -27.34
CA LEU A 426 -13.91 10.34 -27.42
C LEU A 426 -14.01 10.93 -28.83
N ARG A 427 -14.16 12.26 -28.90
CA ARG A 427 -13.99 13.04 -30.14
C ARG A 427 -12.51 13.07 -30.55
N GLU A 428 -12.23 13.31 -31.83
CA GLU A 428 -10.85 13.36 -32.37
C GLU A 428 -9.95 14.35 -31.62
N LEU A 429 -10.51 15.49 -31.17
CA LEU A 429 -9.81 16.46 -30.34
C LEU A 429 -9.39 15.88 -28.99
N GLU A 430 -10.30 15.15 -28.32
CA GLU A 430 -10.07 14.54 -27.00
C GLU A 430 -9.08 13.38 -27.11
N LYS A 431 -9.13 12.62 -28.22
CA LYS A 431 -8.13 11.60 -28.56
C LYS A 431 -6.73 12.20 -28.72
N ASN A 432 -6.59 13.31 -29.46
CA ASN A 432 -5.31 13.99 -29.60
C ASN A 432 -4.76 14.54 -28.27
N ILE A 433 -5.62 15.09 -27.41
CA ILE A 433 -5.23 15.53 -26.05
C ILE A 433 -4.75 14.34 -25.20
N PHE A 434 -5.43 13.20 -25.27
CA PHE A 434 -5.02 11.97 -24.58
C PHE A 434 -3.62 11.50 -25.03
N LEU A 435 -3.36 11.50 -26.35
CA LEU A 435 -2.04 11.13 -26.90
C LEU A 435 -0.94 12.13 -26.51
N ASP A 436 -1.24 13.44 -26.50
CA ASP A 436 -0.29 14.46 -26.04
C ASP A 436 0.08 14.28 -24.57
N ILE A 437 -0.89 13.97 -23.70
CA ILE A 437 -0.64 13.68 -22.29
C ILE A 437 0.18 12.40 -22.13
N ALA A 438 -0.21 11.31 -22.80
CA ALA A 438 0.48 10.02 -22.70
C ALA A 438 1.94 10.08 -23.17
N CYS A 439 2.22 10.78 -24.27
CA CYS A 439 3.59 10.87 -24.82
C CYS A 439 4.45 11.93 -24.13
N PHE A 440 3.89 13.10 -23.78
CA PHE A 440 4.68 14.25 -23.34
C PHE A 440 4.43 14.65 -21.89
N PHE A 441 3.16 14.85 -21.51
CA PHE A 441 2.78 15.65 -20.34
C PHE A 441 2.34 14.86 -19.09
N LYS A 442 2.53 13.55 -19.02
CA LYS A 442 2.38 12.77 -17.78
C LYS A 442 3.33 13.34 -16.71
N GLY A 443 2.78 13.72 -15.55
CA GLY A 443 3.50 14.31 -14.43
C GLY A 443 3.64 15.84 -14.47
N GLU A 444 3.18 16.51 -15.54
CA GLU A 444 3.30 17.96 -15.69
C GLU A 444 2.19 18.74 -14.99
N LYS A 445 2.42 20.03 -14.69
CA LYS A 445 1.42 20.92 -14.06
C LYS A 445 0.18 21.08 -14.95
N MET A 446 -1.02 20.82 -14.39
CA MET A 446 -2.26 20.83 -15.18
C MET A 446 -2.54 22.19 -15.84
N ASP A 447 -2.39 23.30 -15.11
CA ASP A 447 -2.58 24.66 -15.65
C ASP A 447 -1.66 24.98 -16.84
N LEU A 448 -0.44 24.41 -16.85
CA LEU A 448 0.52 24.61 -17.92
C LEU A 448 0.09 23.87 -19.19
N VAL A 449 -0.34 22.62 -19.04
CA VAL A 449 -0.82 21.77 -20.13
C VAL A 449 -2.13 22.31 -20.72
N GLU A 450 -3.05 22.80 -19.88
CA GLU A 450 -4.25 23.51 -20.35
C GLU A 450 -3.88 24.69 -21.26
N LYS A 451 -2.86 25.50 -20.90
CA LYS A 451 -2.41 26.67 -21.69
C LYS A 451 -1.69 26.31 -22.98
N ILE A 452 -0.82 25.28 -22.95
CA ILE A 452 -0.14 24.76 -24.15
C ILE A 452 -1.17 24.32 -25.19
N LEU A 453 -2.19 23.58 -24.75
CA LEU A 453 -3.23 23.03 -25.63
C LEU A 453 -4.27 24.09 -26.04
N SER A 454 -4.67 25.01 -25.16
CA SER A 454 -5.71 26.01 -25.47
C SER A 454 -5.35 26.96 -26.62
N ASN A 455 -4.04 27.19 -26.85
CA ASN A 455 -3.53 28.04 -27.94
C ASN A 455 -3.62 27.39 -29.35
N TYR A 456 -4.19 26.18 -29.47
CA TYR A 456 -4.51 25.52 -30.74
C TYR A 456 -5.89 24.85 -30.73
N CYS A 457 -6.28 24.30 -29.58
CA CYS A 457 -7.46 23.48 -29.41
C CYS A 457 -8.56 24.26 -28.67
N THR A 458 -9.50 24.84 -29.40
CA THR A 458 -10.72 25.43 -28.83
C THR A 458 -11.50 24.37 -28.06
N GLY A 459 -11.44 24.41 -26.72
CA GLY A 459 -12.03 23.41 -25.84
C GLY A 459 -11.06 22.48 -25.11
N ALA A 460 -9.74 22.73 -25.13
CA ALA A 460 -8.74 21.90 -24.43
C ALA A 460 -9.07 21.61 -22.95
N VAL A 461 -9.46 22.64 -22.18
CA VAL A 461 -9.91 22.54 -20.78
C VAL A 461 -11.09 21.57 -20.63
N CYS A 462 -12.08 21.66 -21.52
CA CYS A 462 -13.21 20.74 -21.54
C CYS A 462 -12.77 19.32 -21.92
N GLY A 463 -11.82 19.18 -22.85
CA GLY A 463 -11.24 17.91 -23.25
C GLY A 463 -10.55 17.19 -22.09
N ILE A 464 -9.68 17.88 -21.35
CA ILE A 464 -8.98 17.30 -20.17
C ILE A 464 -9.99 16.88 -19.10
N ARG A 465 -10.99 17.71 -18.80
CA ARG A 465 -12.06 17.36 -17.84
C ARG A 465 -12.88 16.16 -18.31
N ASN A 466 -13.19 16.05 -19.61
CA ASN A 466 -13.87 14.89 -20.17
C ASN A 466 -13.03 13.60 -20.09
N LEU A 467 -11.70 13.68 -20.27
CA LEU A 467 -10.80 12.54 -20.07
C LEU A 467 -10.81 12.09 -18.60
N ALA A 468 -10.76 13.03 -17.66
CA ALA A 468 -10.81 12.73 -16.23
C ALA A 468 -12.16 12.15 -15.78
N ASP A 469 -13.30 12.74 -16.19
CA ASP A 469 -14.64 12.19 -15.90
C ASP A 469 -14.83 10.77 -16.50
N LYS A 470 -14.08 10.40 -17.56
CA LYS A 470 -14.04 9.05 -18.16
C LYS A 470 -12.98 8.10 -17.57
N CYS A 471 -12.36 8.46 -16.44
CA CYS A 471 -11.27 7.70 -15.80
C CYS A 471 -10.05 7.42 -16.70
N LEU A 472 -9.73 8.34 -17.61
CA LEU A 472 -8.50 8.27 -18.43
C LEU A 472 -7.33 9.06 -17.80
N LEU A 473 -7.60 9.79 -16.72
CA LEU A 473 -6.63 10.50 -15.88
C LEU A 473 -6.95 10.16 -14.40
N ASP A 474 -5.90 10.03 -13.58
CA ASP A 474 -6.01 9.71 -12.15
C ASP A 474 -6.08 10.99 -11.31
N SER A 475 -7.27 11.35 -10.78
CA SER A 475 -7.55 12.52 -9.91
C SER A 475 -7.19 13.92 -10.44
N ILE A 476 -8.18 14.82 -10.43
CA ILE A 476 -8.00 16.25 -10.80
C ILE A 476 -7.56 17.10 -9.59
N ASP A 477 -7.63 16.55 -8.36
CA ASP A 477 -7.38 17.32 -7.13
C ASP A 477 -5.87 17.53 -6.85
N CYS A 478 -5.01 17.03 -7.74
CA CYS A 478 -3.56 17.26 -7.73
C CYS A 478 -3.19 18.38 -8.71
N TYR A 479 -2.23 19.25 -8.36
CA TYR A 479 -1.67 20.28 -9.27
C TYR A 479 -1.01 19.73 -10.55
N PHE A 480 -0.88 18.40 -10.69
CA PHE A 480 -0.15 17.70 -11.75
C PHE A 480 -1.03 16.65 -12.43
N ILE A 481 -0.85 16.46 -13.73
CA ILE A 481 -1.57 15.44 -14.50
C ILE A 481 -1.01 14.06 -14.20
N SER A 482 -1.79 13.23 -13.53
CA SER A 482 -1.50 11.81 -13.36
C SER A 482 -2.28 10.96 -14.37
N MET A 483 -1.62 9.95 -14.92
CA MET A 483 -2.19 8.96 -15.83
C MET A 483 -1.65 7.58 -15.45
N HIS A 484 -2.53 6.57 -15.47
CA HIS A 484 -2.15 5.19 -15.18
C HIS A 484 -1.22 4.64 -16.27
N ASP A 485 -0.16 3.93 -15.91
CA ASP A 485 0.85 3.39 -16.84
C ASP A 485 0.26 2.58 -18.02
N MET A 486 -0.74 1.71 -17.76
CA MET A 486 -1.45 0.99 -18.84
C MET A 486 -2.15 1.90 -19.86
N LEU A 487 -2.63 3.08 -19.44
CA LEU A 487 -3.26 4.06 -20.34
C LEU A 487 -2.19 4.83 -21.14
N GLU A 488 -1.06 5.16 -20.49
CA GLU A 488 0.10 5.74 -21.16
C GLU A 488 0.62 4.81 -22.28
N GLU A 489 0.80 3.52 -21.98
CA GLU A 489 1.23 2.53 -22.96
C GLU A 489 0.21 2.28 -24.08
N ILE A 490 -1.09 2.44 -23.81
CA ILE A 490 -2.10 2.42 -24.89
C ILE A 490 -1.99 3.66 -25.78
N GLY A 491 -1.74 4.85 -25.22
CA GLY A 491 -1.47 6.04 -26.02
C GLY A 491 -0.23 5.89 -26.91
N LYS A 492 0.85 5.35 -26.34
CA LYS A 492 2.09 5.01 -27.05
C LYS A 492 1.87 3.95 -28.15
N ASP A 493 1.13 2.88 -27.86
CA ASP A 493 0.78 1.84 -28.83
C ASP A 493 -0.03 2.41 -30.01
N ILE A 494 -1.01 3.29 -29.75
CA ILE A 494 -1.79 3.95 -30.81
C ILE A 494 -0.88 4.73 -31.78
N VAL A 495 0.09 5.51 -31.27
CA VAL A 495 1.02 6.25 -32.14
C VAL A 495 1.98 5.31 -32.88
N ARG A 496 2.44 4.22 -32.26
CA ARG A 496 3.26 3.20 -32.95
C ARG A 496 2.50 2.47 -34.06
N GLN A 497 1.17 2.37 -33.95
CA GLN A 497 0.32 1.78 -34.99
C GLN A 497 0.12 2.69 -36.21
N GLU A 498 0.39 3.99 -36.13
CA GLU A 498 0.40 4.90 -37.29
C GLU A 498 1.41 4.46 -38.36
N CYS A 499 2.63 4.08 -37.93
CA CYS A 499 3.61 3.44 -38.79
C CYS A 499 4.57 2.56 -37.96
N LYS A 500 4.46 1.24 -38.11
CA LYS A 500 5.30 0.29 -37.36
C LYS A 500 6.77 0.34 -37.80
N GLU A 501 7.00 0.38 -39.11
CA GLU A 501 8.32 0.19 -39.73
C GLU A 501 9.22 1.45 -39.73
N ASP A 502 8.63 2.64 -39.79
CA ASP A 502 9.36 3.90 -40.02
C ASP A 502 8.97 4.95 -38.96
N PRO A 503 9.80 5.16 -37.93
CA PRO A 503 9.56 6.15 -36.88
C PRO A 503 9.35 7.56 -37.44
N ALA A 504 10.00 7.91 -38.57
CA ALA A 504 9.92 9.25 -39.14
C ALA A 504 8.52 9.62 -39.69
N LYS A 505 7.62 8.65 -39.83
CA LYS A 505 6.22 8.85 -40.27
C LYS A 505 5.21 8.94 -39.13
N ARG A 506 5.62 8.69 -37.88
CA ARG A 506 4.76 8.76 -36.68
C ARG A 506 4.57 10.22 -36.22
N SER A 507 3.47 10.48 -35.54
CA SER A 507 3.11 11.80 -35.02
C SER A 507 3.89 12.21 -33.77
N ARG A 508 4.31 11.26 -32.94
CA ARG A 508 5.00 11.52 -31.66
C ARG A 508 6.17 10.55 -31.49
N LEU A 509 7.30 11.05 -31.00
CA LEU A 509 8.51 10.28 -30.72
C LEU A 509 8.93 10.48 -29.26
N TRP A 510 9.25 9.37 -28.58
CA TRP A 510 9.68 9.38 -27.16
C TRP A 510 10.70 8.27 -26.82
N PHE A 511 11.00 7.37 -27.76
CA PHE A 511 11.92 6.24 -27.55
C PHE A 511 13.32 6.68 -28.01
N PRO A 512 14.37 6.63 -27.15
CA PRO A 512 15.66 7.26 -27.45
C PRO A 512 16.29 6.83 -28.78
N GLU A 513 16.20 5.55 -29.12
CA GLU A 513 16.78 4.95 -30.33
C GLU A 513 16.03 5.38 -31.60
N ASP A 514 14.70 5.49 -31.53
CA ASP A 514 13.89 6.05 -32.62
C ASP A 514 14.22 7.53 -32.83
N VAL A 515 14.47 8.27 -31.74
CA VAL A 515 14.82 9.69 -31.76
C VAL A 515 16.23 9.92 -32.33
N ASP A 516 17.26 9.18 -31.88
CA ASP A 516 18.61 9.25 -32.46
C ASP A 516 18.55 8.92 -33.96
N GLN A 517 17.88 7.83 -34.34
CA GLN A 517 17.78 7.43 -35.74
C GLN A 517 17.13 8.52 -36.63
N VAL A 518 16.09 9.19 -36.13
CA VAL A 518 15.40 10.26 -36.91
C VAL A 518 16.24 11.53 -36.99
N LEU A 519 16.88 11.94 -35.89
CA LEU A 519 17.67 13.17 -35.81
C LEU A 519 19.02 13.04 -36.53
N ARG A 520 19.80 11.99 -36.20
CA ARG A 520 21.16 11.75 -36.70
C ARG A 520 21.24 11.56 -38.21
N TYR A 521 20.20 10.96 -38.81
CA TYR A 521 20.12 10.76 -40.26
C TYR A 521 19.24 11.79 -40.98
N ASN A 522 18.79 12.86 -40.29
CA ASN A 522 17.89 13.90 -40.81
C ASN A 522 16.70 13.33 -41.63
N LYS A 523 16.06 12.31 -41.05
CA LYS A 523 14.92 11.59 -41.65
C LYS A 523 13.56 12.21 -41.33
N GLY A 524 13.51 13.19 -40.42
CA GLY A 524 12.26 13.79 -39.95
C GLY A 524 11.35 14.26 -41.08
N THR A 525 10.04 14.09 -40.89
CA THR A 525 9.01 14.47 -41.86
C THR A 525 7.98 15.39 -41.23
N ALA A 526 7.11 15.97 -42.07
CA ALA A 526 5.98 16.76 -41.61
C ALA A 526 4.90 15.96 -40.84
N SER A 527 5.02 14.63 -40.70
CA SER A 527 4.15 13.87 -39.79
C SER A 527 4.44 14.16 -38.32
N ILE A 528 5.71 14.45 -37.98
CA ILE A 528 6.15 14.56 -36.58
C ILE A 528 5.61 15.86 -35.97
N GLU A 529 4.81 15.72 -34.91
CA GLU A 529 4.25 16.81 -34.11
C GLU A 529 4.94 16.98 -32.76
N GLY A 530 5.66 15.98 -32.24
CA GLY A 530 6.42 16.14 -31.00
C GLY A 530 7.56 15.13 -30.80
N ILE A 531 8.61 15.55 -30.10
CA ILE A 531 9.78 14.72 -29.75
C ILE A 531 10.11 14.90 -28.26
N LYS A 532 10.20 13.79 -27.53
CA LYS A 532 10.68 13.70 -26.13
C LYS A 532 11.94 12.86 -26.09
N LEU A 533 12.92 13.28 -25.33
CA LEU A 533 14.17 12.55 -25.13
C LEU A 533 14.67 12.71 -23.69
N ASP A 534 14.86 11.59 -23.02
CA ASP A 534 15.70 11.54 -21.83
C ASP A 534 17.17 11.56 -22.28
N MET A 535 17.85 12.67 -22.01
CA MET A 535 19.23 12.89 -22.44
C MET A 535 20.20 11.93 -21.74
N SER A 536 19.86 11.41 -20.55
CA SER A 536 20.72 10.49 -19.80
C SER A 536 20.84 9.10 -20.45
N GLN A 537 19.93 8.77 -21.37
CA GLN A 537 19.88 7.49 -22.08
C GLN A 537 20.68 7.49 -23.40
N ILE A 538 21.32 8.61 -23.76
CA ILE A 538 22.14 8.73 -24.98
C ILE A 538 23.55 9.25 -24.66
N ASP A 539 24.57 8.43 -24.95
CA ASP A 539 25.99 8.79 -24.76
C ASP A 539 26.45 9.95 -25.66
N LYS A 540 25.96 9.99 -26.91
CA LYS A 540 26.37 10.94 -27.96
C LYS A 540 25.21 11.19 -28.93
N LEU A 541 24.69 12.42 -28.94
CA LEU A 541 23.74 12.88 -29.95
C LEU A 541 24.49 13.74 -30.99
N GLN A 542 24.33 13.42 -32.28
CA GLN A 542 24.86 14.19 -33.40
C GLN A 542 23.73 14.95 -34.09
N LEU A 543 23.89 16.26 -34.29
CA LEU A 543 22.83 17.14 -34.82
C LEU A 543 23.34 18.00 -35.98
N CYS A 544 22.56 18.01 -37.07
CA CYS A 544 22.73 18.92 -38.19
C CYS A 544 21.86 20.17 -37.99
N SER A 545 22.31 21.33 -38.47
CA SER A 545 21.58 22.61 -38.34
C SER A 545 20.18 22.62 -38.96
N SER A 546 19.96 21.82 -40.00
CA SER A 546 18.70 21.66 -40.74
C SER A 546 17.80 20.52 -40.24
N VAL A 547 18.08 19.92 -39.07
CA VAL A 547 17.41 18.68 -38.61
C VAL A 547 15.89 18.83 -38.42
N PHE A 548 15.40 20.02 -38.05
CA PHE A 548 13.96 20.27 -37.87
C PHE A 548 13.27 20.92 -39.08
N GLU A 549 14.01 21.32 -40.14
CA GLU A 549 13.43 22.06 -41.28
C GLU A 549 12.33 21.28 -42.02
N LYS A 550 12.44 19.95 -42.06
CA LYS A 550 11.44 19.06 -42.66
C LYS A 550 10.24 18.79 -41.74
N MET A 551 10.34 19.09 -40.45
CA MET A 551 9.33 18.78 -39.42
C MET A 551 8.33 19.93 -39.24
N LEU A 552 7.67 20.33 -40.33
CA LEU A 552 6.84 21.54 -40.39
C LEU A 552 5.63 21.56 -39.42
N ASN A 553 5.26 20.41 -38.86
CA ASN A 553 4.15 20.27 -37.90
C ASN A 553 4.59 20.13 -36.43
N LEU A 554 5.89 20.21 -36.13
CA LEU A 554 6.44 20.02 -34.79
C LEU A 554 5.95 21.14 -33.82
N LYS A 555 5.29 20.71 -32.75
CA LYS A 555 4.71 21.52 -31.67
C LYS A 555 5.52 21.41 -30.37
N TYR A 556 6.15 20.26 -30.12
CA TYR A 556 6.80 19.96 -28.84
C TYR A 556 8.22 19.41 -29.06
N ILE A 557 9.20 20.01 -28.37
CA ILE A 557 10.55 19.45 -28.18
C ILE A 557 10.79 19.41 -26.67
N HIS A 558 11.08 18.22 -26.14
CA HIS A 558 11.30 18.01 -24.70
C HIS A 558 12.54 17.13 -24.49
N PHE A 559 13.71 17.75 -24.49
CA PHE A 559 14.99 17.10 -24.16
C PHE A 559 15.36 17.47 -22.72
N TYR A 560 15.46 16.48 -21.83
CA TYR A 560 15.59 16.72 -20.39
C TYR A 560 16.56 15.73 -19.71
N LYS A 561 17.11 16.14 -18.55
CA LYS A 561 17.87 15.27 -17.63
C LYS A 561 17.00 14.89 -16.42
N PRO A 562 16.86 13.60 -16.06
CA PRO A 562 16.22 13.19 -14.81
C PRO A 562 16.99 13.70 -13.58
N GLY A 563 16.28 14.16 -12.55
CA GLY A 563 16.86 14.79 -11.36
C GLY A 563 17.58 13.86 -10.37
N VAL A 564 18.03 12.67 -10.79
CA VAL A 564 18.60 11.61 -9.94
C VAL A 564 20.04 11.23 -10.34
N CYS A 565 20.61 11.85 -11.38
CA CYS A 565 21.96 11.53 -11.86
C CYS A 565 23.02 12.48 -11.29
N ASN A 566 24.00 11.92 -10.57
CA ASN A 566 25.16 12.57 -9.94
C ASN A 566 25.70 13.80 -10.70
N ASP A 567 26.18 14.79 -9.94
CA ASP A 567 26.61 16.11 -10.42
C ASP A 567 27.87 16.13 -11.31
N GLY A 568 28.38 14.97 -11.73
CA GLY A 568 29.50 14.83 -12.68
C GLY A 568 29.12 14.55 -14.14
N TRP A 569 27.83 14.35 -14.48
CA TRP A 569 27.44 13.98 -15.84
C TRP A 569 27.40 15.18 -16.81
N ASN A 570 28.39 15.26 -17.70
CA ASN A 570 28.39 16.14 -18.87
C ASN A 570 28.04 15.33 -20.15
N PRO A 571 26.95 15.65 -20.86
CA PRO A 571 26.63 14.98 -22.13
C PRO A 571 27.68 15.27 -23.21
N LYS A 572 28.16 14.25 -23.90
CA LYS A 572 29.10 14.39 -25.03
C LYS A 572 28.36 14.73 -26.32
N LEU A 573 27.74 15.91 -26.35
CA LEU A 573 27.11 16.46 -27.55
C LEU A 573 28.18 16.82 -28.58
N ILE A 574 28.12 16.16 -29.75
CA ILE A 574 29.00 16.45 -30.88
C ILE A 574 28.17 17.21 -31.92
N VAL A 575 28.30 18.54 -31.88
CA VAL A 575 27.76 19.42 -32.90
C VAL A 575 28.81 19.55 -34.02
N ASP A 576 28.43 19.23 -35.25
CA ASP A 576 29.27 19.49 -36.42
C ASP A 576 29.36 21.00 -36.64
N GLN A 577 30.45 21.64 -36.21
CA GLN A 577 30.98 22.96 -36.60
C GLN A 577 29.97 24.10 -36.92
N VAL A 578 28.81 24.19 -36.26
CA VAL A 578 27.75 25.17 -36.61
C VAL A 578 27.24 25.94 -35.39
N HIS A 579 26.91 27.22 -35.63
CA HIS A 579 26.54 28.22 -34.61
C HIS A 579 25.04 28.28 -34.24
N GLY A 580 24.18 27.38 -34.73
CA GLY A 580 22.75 27.37 -34.39
C GLY A 580 21.90 26.31 -35.13
N VAL A 581 20.62 26.24 -34.79
CA VAL A 581 19.61 25.33 -35.37
C VAL A 581 18.33 26.10 -35.70
N SER A 582 17.76 25.85 -36.89
CA SER A 582 16.47 26.42 -37.30
C SER A 582 15.31 25.70 -36.62
N LEU A 583 14.44 26.43 -35.91
CA LEU A 583 13.28 25.85 -35.21
C LEU A 583 11.95 26.10 -35.98
N PRO A 584 11.03 25.13 -36.01
CA PRO A 584 9.83 25.18 -36.85
C PRO A 584 8.74 26.13 -36.32
N TYR A 585 8.02 26.76 -37.25
CA TYR A 585 7.01 27.80 -36.97
C TYR A 585 5.88 27.38 -36.01
N LYS A 586 5.51 26.09 -35.95
CA LYS A 586 4.39 25.60 -35.13
C LYS A 586 4.79 25.23 -33.69
N LEU A 587 6.03 25.44 -33.29
CA LEU A 587 6.56 25.09 -31.97
C LEU A 587 5.85 25.87 -30.84
N ARG A 588 5.51 25.16 -29.76
CA ARG A 588 4.72 25.65 -28.59
C ARG A 588 5.41 25.37 -27.27
N TYR A 589 6.07 24.21 -27.18
CA TYR A 589 6.85 23.79 -26.01
C TYR A 589 8.28 23.50 -26.47
N PHE A 590 9.24 24.25 -25.93
CA PHE A 590 10.66 24.05 -26.19
C PHE A 590 11.38 23.90 -24.84
N CYS A 591 11.71 22.66 -24.49
CA CYS A 591 12.56 22.32 -23.35
C CYS A 591 13.82 21.62 -23.85
N TRP A 592 14.98 22.14 -23.51
CA TRP A 592 16.26 21.57 -23.89
C TRP A 592 17.32 21.81 -22.79
N ASP A 593 17.52 20.80 -21.94
CA ASP A 593 18.59 20.79 -20.94
C ASP A 593 19.96 20.60 -21.61
N TYR A 594 20.99 21.30 -21.13
CA TYR A 594 22.35 21.32 -21.70
C TYR A 594 22.36 21.77 -23.18
N PHE A 595 21.65 22.86 -23.49
CA PHE A 595 21.57 23.41 -24.84
C PHE A 595 22.99 23.70 -25.40
N PRO A 596 23.37 23.12 -26.56
CA PRO A 596 24.78 23.10 -26.99
C PRO A 596 25.25 24.32 -27.78
N PHE A 597 24.33 25.19 -28.22
CA PHE A 597 24.67 26.37 -29.02
C PHE A 597 24.86 27.60 -28.12
N LYS A 598 25.69 28.55 -28.56
CA LYS A 598 25.95 29.80 -27.80
C LYS A 598 24.79 30.79 -27.81
N THR A 599 23.93 30.72 -28.83
CA THR A 599 22.83 31.64 -29.11
C THR A 599 21.65 30.90 -29.75
N LEU A 600 20.44 31.44 -29.57
CA LEU A 600 19.18 30.93 -30.12
C LEU A 600 18.72 31.79 -31.32
N SER A 601 19.41 31.65 -32.46
CA SER A 601 19.13 32.40 -33.70
C SER A 601 18.11 31.70 -34.61
N ASN A 602 17.35 32.47 -35.41
CA ASN A 602 16.44 32.00 -36.46
C ASN A 602 15.31 31.05 -35.98
N PHE A 603 14.41 31.53 -35.15
CA PHE A 603 13.12 30.87 -34.89
C PHE A 603 11.95 31.86 -34.85
N ASN A 604 10.73 31.36 -35.09
CA ASN A 604 9.52 32.15 -34.95
C ASN A 604 8.87 31.89 -33.58
N SER A 605 8.90 32.90 -32.72
CA SER A 605 8.40 32.85 -31.34
C SER A 605 6.88 32.92 -31.20
N LYS A 606 6.13 33.22 -32.28
CA LYS A 606 4.69 33.55 -32.24
C LYS A 606 3.80 32.51 -31.59
N ASN A 607 4.10 31.23 -31.78
CA ASN A 607 3.30 30.13 -31.23
C ASN A 607 3.85 29.59 -29.90
N LEU A 608 5.02 30.07 -29.46
CA LEU A 608 5.73 29.54 -28.30
C LEU A 608 5.00 29.93 -27.01
N VAL A 609 4.76 28.94 -26.16
CA VAL A 609 4.07 29.06 -24.86
C VAL A 609 5.04 28.83 -23.71
N VAL A 610 5.97 27.88 -23.89
CA VAL A 610 6.94 27.47 -22.88
C VAL A 610 8.34 27.41 -23.49
N LEU A 611 9.29 28.08 -22.83
CA LEU A 611 10.71 28.09 -23.15
C LEU A 611 11.50 27.70 -21.89
N ILE A 612 12.17 26.55 -21.92
CA ILE A 612 12.98 26.00 -20.82
C ILE A 612 14.36 25.64 -21.38
N LEU A 613 15.40 26.34 -20.92
CA LEU A 613 16.79 26.15 -21.33
C LEU A 613 17.67 26.11 -20.09
N ARG A 614 17.90 24.91 -19.54
CA ARG A 614 18.60 24.73 -18.26
C ARG A 614 20.01 24.19 -18.44
N TYR A 615 20.90 24.55 -17.53
CA TYR A 615 22.32 24.13 -17.53
C TYR A 615 23.04 24.46 -18.85
N ASP A 616 22.61 25.52 -19.54
CA ASP A 616 23.19 25.87 -20.84
C ASP A 616 24.57 26.54 -20.71
N ASN A 617 25.28 26.58 -21.84
CA ASN A 617 26.52 27.31 -22.00
C ASN A 617 26.33 28.62 -22.79
N MET A 618 25.10 29.16 -22.86
CA MET A 618 24.81 30.36 -23.63
C MET A 618 25.43 31.60 -23.00
N GLU A 619 25.99 32.44 -23.87
CA GLU A 619 26.52 33.76 -23.51
C GLU A 619 25.45 34.85 -23.75
N GLN A 620 24.55 34.61 -24.73
CA GLN A 620 23.46 35.51 -25.14
C GLN A 620 22.29 34.67 -25.71
N LEU A 621 21.04 35.07 -25.43
CA LEU A 621 19.84 34.39 -25.95
C LEU A 621 19.58 34.70 -27.44
N TRP A 622 19.21 35.93 -27.78
CA TRP A 622 19.01 36.42 -29.16
C TRP A 622 19.45 37.88 -29.29
N ASN A 623 19.45 38.48 -30.48
CA ASN A 623 19.86 39.87 -30.68
C ASN A 623 18.73 40.84 -30.32
N GLU A 624 19.06 42.06 -29.88
CA GLU A 624 18.04 43.06 -29.54
C GLU A 624 17.29 43.60 -30.78
N ASP A 625 17.90 43.49 -31.96
CA ASP A 625 17.31 43.83 -33.26
C ASP A 625 16.37 42.73 -33.81
N ASP A 626 16.37 41.53 -33.21
CA ASP A 626 15.49 40.44 -33.64
C ASP A 626 14.04 40.72 -33.20
N HIS A 627 13.18 41.12 -34.15
CA HIS A 627 11.75 41.38 -33.90
C HIS A 627 10.96 40.10 -33.54
N MET A 628 11.00 39.71 -32.27
CA MET A 628 10.34 38.52 -31.72
C MET A 628 8.88 38.78 -31.29
N ASP A 629 7.93 38.04 -31.85
CA ASP A 629 6.50 38.04 -31.49
C ASP A 629 6.27 37.08 -30.29
N LEU A 630 6.56 37.56 -29.07
CA LEU A 630 6.49 36.74 -27.85
C LEU A 630 5.09 36.71 -27.20
N VAL A 631 4.03 37.16 -27.90
CA VAL A 631 2.70 37.41 -27.31
C VAL A 631 2.09 36.16 -26.66
N ASN A 632 2.42 34.95 -27.12
CA ASN A 632 1.89 33.71 -26.56
C ASN A 632 2.73 33.09 -25.44
N LEU A 633 3.94 33.61 -25.16
CA LEU A 633 4.82 33.07 -24.13
C LEU A 633 4.18 33.20 -22.74
N ARG A 634 4.25 32.11 -21.95
CA ARG A 634 3.72 32.01 -20.57
C ARG A 634 4.81 31.66 -19.58
N VAL A 635 5.69 30.73 -19.91
CA VAL A 635 6.79 30.28 -19.04
C VAL A 635 8.12 30.49 -19.72
N PHE A 636 9.05 31.13 -19.02
CA PHE A 636 10.44 31.29 -19.41
C PHE A 636 11.36 30.87 -18.25
N ASP A 637 12.05 29.74 -18.41
CA ASP A 637 12.99 29.16 -17.44
C ASP A 637 14.37 29.07 -18.10
N ILE A 638 15.35 29.74 -17.49
CA ILE A 638 16.76 29.74 -17.87
C ILE A 638 17.65 29.34 -16.68
N SER A 639 17.11 28.50 -15.79
CA SER A 639 17.79 28.16 -14.54
C SER A 639 19.09 27.38 -14.78
N PHE A 640 20.07 27.62 -13.92
CA PHE A 640 21.43 27.06 -13.96
C PHE A 640 22.30 27.50 -15.15
N SER A 641 21.87 28.49 -15.94
CA SER A 641 22.63 29.07 -17.05
C SER A 641 23.71 30.04 -16.55
N LYS A 642 24.84 29.47 -16.07
CA LYS A 642 25.90 30.20 -15.35
C LYS A 642 26.61 31.28 -16.17
N LYS A 643 26.63 31.19 -17.51
CA LYS A 643 27.36 32.09 -18.42
C LYS A 643 26.53 33.25 -18.97
N LEU A 644 25.20 33.19 -18.84
CA LEU A 644 24.32 34.20 -19.40
C LEU A 644 24.47 35.53 -18.62
N ARG A 645 24.82 36.61 -19.33
CA ARG A 645 25.08 37.92 -18.71
C ARG A 645 23.88 38.87 -18.72
N LYS A 646 23.01 38.75 -19.72
CA LYS A 646 21.87 39.64 -19.96
C LYS A 646 20.70 38.86 -20.57
N ILE A 647 19.49 39.17 -20.12
CA ILE A 647 18.25 38.71 -20.77
C ILE A 647 17.81 39.78 -21.79
N PRO A 648 17.49 39.41 -23.05
CA PRO A 648 16.96 40.35 -24.04
C PRO A 648 15.66 41.03 -23.60
N ASN A 649 15.31 42.12 -24.28
CA ASN A 649 14.11 42.88 -23.93
C ASN A 649 12.82 42.08 -24.22
N LEU A 650 11.95 41.95 -23.22
CA LEU A 650 10.73 41.14 -23.28
C LEU A 650 9.47 41.89 -23.69
N LEU A 651 9.57 43.11 -24.25
CA LEU A 651 8.42 44.00 -24.58
C LEU A 651 7.21 43.32 -25.25
N GLY A 652 7.43 42.31 -26.09
CA GLY A 652 6.37 41.55 -26.77
C GLY A 652 5.69 40.46 -25.94
N ALA A 653 6.26 40.06 -24.81
CA ALA A 653 5.82 38.93 -23.97
C ALA A 653 4.67 39.31 -23.00
N ILE A 654 3.65 40.01 -23.51
CA ILE A 654 2.57 40.63 -22.70
C ILE A 654 1.75 39.66 -21.84
N ASN A 655 1.83 38.35 -22.11
CA ASN A 655 1.13 37.30 -21.37
C ASN A 655 2.05 36.41 -20.51
N LEU A 656 3.32 36.79 -20.30
CA LEU A 656 4.25 36.02 -19.48
C LEU A 656 3.71 35.85 -18.05
N GLU A 657 3.87 34.64 -17.49
CA GLU A 657 3.34 34.23 -16.17
C GLU A 657 4.47 33.91 -15.18
N ILE A 658 5.49 33.20 -15.66
CA ILE A 658 6.61 32.69 -14.86
C ILE A 658 7.92 33.09 -15.54
N LEU A 659 8.82 33.72 -14.77
CA LEU A 659 10.22 33.93 -15.14
C LEU A 659 11.12 33.31 -14.07
N ASP A 660 11.84 32.24 -14.42
CA ASP A 660 12.81 31.58 -13.53
C ASP A 660 14.24 31.78 -14.05
N CYS A 661 15.07 32.40 -13.21
CA CYS A 661 16.49 32.66 -13.44
C CYS A 661 17.35 32.12 -12.28
N LYS A 662 16.91 31.05 -11.61
CA LYS A 662 17.63 30.43 -10.49
C LYS A 662 19.04 30.01 -10.91
N TRP A 663 20.06 30.32 -10.11
CA TRP A 663 21.47 29.97 -10.39
C TRP A 663 22.08 30.57 -11.67
N CYS A 664 21.52 31.66 -12.22
CA CYS A 664 22.19 32.44 -13.28
C CYS A 664 23.28 33.36 -12.69
N GLU A 665 24.40 32.77 -12.28
CA GLU A 665 25.47 33.46 -11.51
C GLU A 665 26.05 34.71 -12.21
N SER A 666 26.18 34.70 -13.54
CA SER A 666 26.71 35.83 -14.33
C SER A 666 25.67 36.89 -14.72
N LEU A 667 24.39 36.71 -14.38
CA LEU A 667 23.31 37.61 -14.79
C LEU A 667 23.33 38.88 -13.94
N LEU A 668 23.61 40.04 -14.55
CA LEU A 668 23.77 41.32 -13.85
C LEU A 668 22.53 42.23 -13.91
N GLU A 669 21.76 42.15 -15.00
CA GLU A 669 20.64 43.06 -15.28
C GLU A 669 19.32 42.31 -15.52
N LEU A 670 18.22 42.89 -15.04
CA LEU A 670 16.86 42.45 -15.38
C LEU A 670 16.34 43.18 -16.62
N PRO A 671 15.55 42.51 -17.49
CA PRO A 671 14.89 43.16 -18.60
C PRO A 671 13.80 44.13 -18.09
N CYS A 672 13.47 45.15 -18.88
CA CYS A 672 12.51 46.19 -18.47
C CYS A 672 11.07 45.66 -18.38
N LEU A 673 10.66 45.20 -17.19
CA LEU A 673 9.31 44.67 -16.91
C LEU A 673 8.19 45.72 -16.95
N ASN A 674 8.51 47.00 -17.20
CA ASN A 674 7.54 48.10 -17.16
C ASN A 674 6.36 47.90 -18.12
N HIS A 675 6.53 47.19 -19.23
CA HIS A 675 5.46 46.91 -20.19
C HIS A 675 4.37 45.97 -19.63
N LEU A 676 4.75 45.03 -18.74
CA LEU A 676 3.79 44.21 -17.99
C LEU A 676 2.99 45.09 -17.00
N ALA A 677 3.64 46.12 -16.44
CA ALA A 677 3.01 47.10 -15.55
C ALA A 677 2.21 48.20 -16.27
N SER A 678 2.54 48.55 -17.52
CA SER A 678 2.09 49.79 -18.18
C SER A 678 0.85 49.66 -19.04
N LEU A 679 0.06 48.58 -18.90
CA LEU A 679 -1.31 48.50 -19.43
C LEU A 679 -2.26 49.44 -18.65
N ARG A 680 -1.99 50.75 -18.71
CA ARG A 680 -2.94 51.77 -18.29
C ARG A 680 -4.10 51.80 -19.30
N GLN A 681 -5.30 51.85 -18.74
CA GLN A 681 -6.53 52.25 -19.43
C GLN A 681 -6.26 53.57 -20.19
N ASP A 682 -6.78 53.77 -21.41
CA ASP A 682 -8.11 54.39 -21.52
C ASP A 682 -8.94 53.99 -22.77
N LYS A 683 -8.48 53.07 -23.65
CA LYS A 683 -9.23 52.76 -24.91
C LYS A 683 -9.37 51.29 -25.34
N PHE A 684 -8.88 50.30 -24.58
CA PHE A 684 -9.08 48.88 -24.90
C PHE A 684 -9.77 48.12 -23.76
N PRO A 685 -10.61 47.11 -24.06
CA PRO A 685 -11.23 46.26 -23.05
C PRO A 685 -10.17 45.45 -22.29
N GLN A 686 -10.51 45.08 -21.05
CA GLN A 686 -9.60 44.49 -20.07
C GLN A 686 -8.81 43.28 -20.60
N VAL A 687 -7.51 43.45 -20.80
CA VAL A 687 -6.55 42.33 -20.92
C VAL A 687 -5.89 42.13 -19.55
N PRO A 688 -6.07 40.98 -18.87
CA PRO A 688 -5.47 40.77 -17.56
C PRO A 688 -3.98 40.44 -17.69
N ASN A 689 -3.08 41.28 -17.16
CA ASN A 689 -1.69 40.87 -16.92
C ASN A 689 -1.69 39.58 -16.06
N PRO A 690 -1.04 38.47 -16.48
CA PRO A 690 -1.04 37.20 -15.78
C PRO A 690 0.28 36.87 -15.05
N PHE A 691 1.24 37.80 -14.97
CA PHE A 691 2.54 37.59 -14.33
C PHE A 691 2.41 37.29 -12.82
N CYS A 692 2.78 36.07 -12.43
CA CYS A 692 2.58 35.50 -11.10
C CYS A 692 3.90 35.21 -10.36
N ASP A 693 4.90 34.64 -11.03
CA ASP A 693 6.07 34.09 -10.33
C ASP A 693 7.39 34.67 -10.89
N LEU A 694 8.25 35.15 -9.98
CA LEU A 694 9.59 35.65 -10.30
C LEU A 694 10.64 35.03 -9.36
N ASN A 695 11.57 34.28 -9.92
CA ASN A 695 12.67 33.63 -9.18
C ASN A 695 14.04 34.14 -9.66
N LEU A 696 14.72 34.88 -8.78
CA LEU A 696 16.04 35.49 -8.98
C LEU A 696 17.10 34.92 -8.03
N SER A 697 16.83 33.75 -7.45
CA SER A 697 17.73 33.14 -6.45
C SER A 697 19.08 32.79 -7.07
N ARG A 698 20.17 33.15 -6.39
CA ARG A 698 21.56 32.89 -6.78
C ARG A 698 21.95 33.53 -8.13
N THR A 699 21.42 34.74 -8.40
CA THR A 699 21.80 35.62 -9.52
C THR A 699 22.85 36.66 -9.10
N GLY A 700 23.51 37.29 -10.09
CA GLY A 700 24.42 38.44 -9.90
C GLY A 700 23.73 39.82 -9.91
N ILE A 701 22.40 39.86 -10.04
CA ILE A 701 21.61 41.10 -10.03
C ILE A 701 21.82 41.81 -8.69
N GLU A 702 22.02 43.14 -8.72
CA GLU A 702 22.22 43.93 -7.50
C GLU A 702 20.89 44.53 -7.00
N GLU A 703 20.27 45.42 -7.80
CA GLU A 703 19.01 46.10 -7.46
C GLU A 703 17.78 45.49 -8.18
N VAL A 704 16.60 45.58 -7.55
CA VAL A 704 15.31 45.29 -8.20
C VAL A 704 14.58 46.62 -8.44
N PRO A 705 14.09 46.91 -9.66
CA PRO A 705 13.35 48.14 -9.92
C PRO A 705 12.08 48.28 -9.06
N ASP A 706 11.85 49.47 -8.49
CA ASP A 706 10.63 49.80 -7.72
C ASP A 706 9.33 49.66 -8.55
N SER A 707 9.41 49.54 -9.89
CA SER A 707 8.26 49.26 -10.76
C SER A 707 7.63 47.86 -10.54
N ILE A 708 8.29 46.98 -9.78
CA ILE A 708 7.73 45.70 -9.35
C ILE A 708 6.44 45.87 -8.51
N GLU A 709 6.27 47.01 -7.82
CA GLU A 709 5.06 47.39 -7.07
C GLU A 709 3.79 47.35 -7.95
N HIS A 710 3.96 47.58 -9.26
CA HIS A 710 2.86 47.67 -10.21
C HIS A 710 2.44 46.32 -10.81
N LEU A 711 3.13 45.23 -10.49
CA LEU A 711 2.79 43.86 -10.94
C LEU A 711 1.65 43.27 -10.09
N ARG A 712 0.42 43.75 -10.32
CA ARG A 712 -0.79 43.48 -9.52
C ARG A 712 -1.25 42.01 -9.40
N LYS A 713 -0.58 41.06 -10.06
CA LYS A 713 -0.86 39.62 -9.95
C LYS A 713 0.31 38.79 -9.43
N LEU A 714 1.47 39.38 -9.16
CA LEU A 714 2.63 38.66 -8.65
C LEU A 714 2.27 37.98 -7.31
N GLN A 715 2.45 36.66 -7.23
CA GLN A 715 2.14 35.79 -6.09
C GLN A 715 3.41 35.30 -5.39
N GLU A 716 4.44 34.87 -6.14
CA GLU A 716 5.72 34.44 -5.58
C GLU A 716 6.88 35.34 -6.02
N PHE A 717 7.71 35.74 -5.05
CA PHE A 717 8.98 36.42 -5.29
C PHE A 717 10.10 35.74 -4.48
N LEU A 718 11.08 35.15 -5.18
CA LEU A 718 12.13 34.32 -4.58
C LEU A 718 13.52 34.84 -4.96
N ARG A 719 14.36 35.15 -3.97
CA ARG A 719 15.76 35.57 -4.15
C ARG A 719 16.62 35.16 -2.94
N GLU A 720 17.10 33.92 -2.98
CA GLU A 720 18.04 33.32 -2.02
C GLU A 720 19.50 33.39 -2.52
N ARG A 721 20.52 33.62 -1.66
CA ARG A 721 21.94 33.35 -1.99
C ARG A 721 22.71 32.81 -0.79
N ASP A 722 23.73 32.00 -1.07
CA ASP A 722 24.61 31.40 -0.07
C ASP A 722 25.57 32.40 0.60
N LEU A 723 26.18 31.97 1.70
CA LEU A 723 26.81 32.72 2.80
C LEU A 723 27.80 33.87 2.47
N ASN A 724 28.20 34.08 1.22
CA ASN A 724 29.21 35.08 0.83
C ASN A 724 28.66 36.13 -0.16
N HIS A 725 28.26 37.28 0.40
CA HIS A 725 28.07 38.60 -0.23
C HIS A 725 26.91 38.73 -1.26
N CYS A 726 25.95 39.58 -0.90
CA CYS A 726 24.91 40.16 -1.76
C CYS A 726 24.92 41.69 -1.58
N PRO A 727 24.86 42.52 -2.64
CA PRO A 727 24.80 43.98 -2.51
C PRO A 727 23.36 44.54 -2.40
N MET A 728 22.34 43.68 -2.24
CA MET A 728 20.96 44.14 -2.09
C MET A 728 20.72 44.76 -0.70
N ILE A 729 20.99 46.06 -0.62
CA ILE A 729 20.88 46.90 0.60
C ILE A 729 19.45 47.44 0.78
N LYS A 730 18.65 47.55 -0.28
CA LYS A 730 17.33 48.20 -0.27
C LYS A 730 16.20 47.22 -0.60
N PHE A 731 15.22 47.12 0.29
CA PHE A 731 13.97 46.39 0.04
C PHE A 731 13.09 47.15 -0.99
N PRO A 732 12.63 46.52 -2.09
CA PRO A 732 11.85 47.18 -3.13
C PRO A 732 10.39 47.37 -2.68
N ARG A 733 9.68 48.29 -3.31
CA ARG A 733 8.22 48.39 -3.11
C ARG A 733 7.50 47.19 -3.70
N ILE A 734 6.92 46.35 -2.83
CA ILE A 734 6.30 45.09 -3.23
C ILE A 734 4.79 45.20 -3.55
N PRO A 735 4.28 44.45 -4.55
CA PRO A 735 2.86 44.45 -4.89
C PRO A 735 2.00 43.75 -3.83
N ARG A 736 0.77 44.26 -3.61
CA ARG A 736 -0.19 43.76 -2.61
C ARG A 736 -0.81 42.39 -2.93
N SER A 737 -0.43 41.75 -4.03
CA SER A 737 -0.93 40.44 -4.46
C SER A 737 -0.09 39.26 -3.97
N LEU A 738 1.13 39.52 -3.47
CA LEU A 738 2.07 38.47 -3.09
C LEU A 738 1.49 37.54 -2.03
N ILE A 739 1.71 36.25 -2.22
CA ILE A 739 1.40 35.14 -1.32
C ILE A 739 2.68 34.69 -0.61
N LYS A 740 3.83 34.73 -1.28
CA LYS A 740 5.10 34.22 -0.77
C LYS A 740 6.29 35.09 -1.17
N ILE A 741 7.14 35.35 -0.19
CA ILE A 741 8.40 36.10 -0.35
C ILE A 741 9.53 35.29 0.28
N ASN A 742 10.63 35.07 -0.44
CA ASN A 742 11.88 34.54 0.09
C ASN A 742 13.03 35.50 -0.26
N LEU A 743 13.70 36.04 0.76
CA LEU A 743 14.85 36.94 0.67
C LEU A 743 16.01 36.45 1.56
N SER A 744 16.10 35.14 1.77
CA SER A 744 17.13 34.52 2.60
C SER A 744 18.55 34.85 2.12
N GLY A 745 19.42 35.25 3.05
CA GLY A 745 20.81 35.62 2.77
C GLY A 745 21.03 37.00 2.14
N THR A 746 20.01 37.87 2.11
CA THR A 746 20.15 39.26 1.62
C THR A 746 20.72 40.20 2.71
N GLN A 747 21.28 41.34 2.32
CA GLN A 747 21.84 42.35 3.25
C GLN A 747 20.79 43.36 3.74
N ILE A 748 19.54 42.91 3.88
CA ILE A 748 18.41 43.75 4.27
C ILE A 748 18.32 43.81 5.80
N ASP A 749 18.43 45.01 6.37
CA ASP A 749 18.35 45.29 7.81
C ASP A 749 16.96 45.77 8.25
N GLU A 750 16.26 46.55 7.41
CA GLU A 750 14.87 46.99 7.62
C GLU A 750 13.94 46.62 6.45
N VAL A 751 12.71 46.21 6.77
CA VAL A 751 11.68 45.78 5.80
C VAL A 751 10.39 46.54 6.03
N SER A 752 9.84 47.18 4.98
CA SER A 752 8.53 47.85 5.00
C SER A 752 7.48 47.00 4.27
N LEU A 753 6.74 46.16 4.98
CA LEU A 753 5.67 45.33 4.42
C LEU A 753 4.33 46.11 4.31
N PRO A 754 3.50 45.85 3.28
CA PRO A 754 2.14 46.37 3.25
C PRO A 754 1.26 45.66 4.31
N LEU A 755 1.05 46.29 5.47
CA LEU A 755 0.30 45.71 6.59
C LEU A 755 -1.16 45.33 6.24
N ASP A 756 -1.78 46.08 5.33
CA ASP A 756 -3.11 45.80 4.77
C ASP A 756 -3.15 44.63 3.76
N SER A 757 -2.02 43.96 3.51
CA SER A 757 -1.98 42.80 2.61
C SER A 757 -2.88 41.68 3.12
N ARG A 758 -3.81 41.24 2.26
CA ARG A 758 -4.72 40.11 2.54
C ARG A 758 -4.23 38.80 1.94
N SER A 759 -3.21 38.83 1.09
CA SER A 759 -2.70 37.67 0.34
C SER A 759 -1.46 37.02 0.97
N LEU A 760 -0.56 37.79 1.59
CA LEU A 760 0.76 37.27 2.02
C LEU A 760 0.60 36.17 3.08
N ARG A 761 1.08 34.96 2.80
CA ARG A 761 1.05 33.78 3.69
C ARG A 761 2.44 33.42 4.19
N GLU A 762 3.46 33.52 3.36
CA GLU A 762 4.81 33.05 3.67
C GLU A 762 5.87 34.14 3.47
N LEU A 763 6.76 34.30 4.46
CA LEU A 763 7.88 35.23 4.42
C LEU A 763 9.14 34.56 4.98
N ASP A 764 10.19 34.50 4.18
CA ASP A 764 11.53 34.08 4.58
C ASP A 764 12.52 35.25 4.48
N LEU A 765 13.11 35.57 5.63
CA LEU A 765 14.11 36.61 5.89
C LEU A 765 15.28 36.01 6.69
N SER A 766 15.53 34.71 6.55
CA SER A 766 16.65 34.07 7.25
C SER A 766 18.01 34.60 6.77
N TYR A 767 19.00 34.59 7.66
CA TYR A 767 20.36 35.10 7.47
C TYR A 767 20.47 36.58 7.04
N CYS A 768 19.39 37.36 7.19
CA CYS A 768 19.40 38.80 6.98
C CYS A 768 19.96 39.53 8.23
N PRO A 769 20.69 40.66 8.07
CA PRO A 769 21.29 41.42 9.18
C PRO A 769 20.28 42.21 10.05
N MET A 770 19.01 41.79 10.09
CA MET A 770 17.93 42.47 10.81
C MET A 770 18.16 42.48 12.32
N VAL A 771 18.04 43.67 12.93
CA VAL A 771 18.16 43.89 14.39
C VAL A 771 16.81 44.08 15.09
N LYS A 772 15.74 44.41 14.35
CA LYS A 772 14.37 44.58 14.86
C LYS A 772 13.44 43.52 14.28
N PHE A 773 12.43 43.13 15.04
CA PHE A 773 11.36 42.28 14.52
C PHE A 773 10.50 43.07 13.51
N PRO A 774 10.23 42.55 12.30
CA PRO A 774 9.46 43.27 11.28
C PRO A 774 7.98 43.40 11.63
N GLU A 775 7.34 44.50 11.22
CA GLU A 775 5.88 44.62 11.28
C GLU A 775 5.24 43.69 10.25
N ILE A 776 4.48 42.70 10.71
CA ILE A 776 3.92 41.62 9.87
C ILE A 776 2.43 41.82 9.55
N PRO A 777 1.99 41.53 8.30
CA PRO A 777 0.58 41.63 7.93
C PRO A 777 -0.24 40.49 8.54
N ARG A 778 -1.54 40.77 8.80
CA ARG A 778 -2.49 39.85 9.44
C ARG A 778 -2.65 38.50 8.73
N SER A 779 -2.41 38.49 7.42
CA SER A 779 -2.57 37.33 6.55
C SER A 779 -1.46 36.28 6.69
N LEU A 780 -0.32 36.63 7.30
CA LEU A 780 0.88 35.80 7.35
C LEU A 780 0.67 34.55 8.21
N THR A 781 1.03 33.37 7.69
CA THR A 781 0.91 32.06 8.35
C THR A 781 2.26 31.40 8.62
N LYS A 782 3.32 31.73 7.88
CA LYS A 782 4.69 31.26 8.10
C LYS A 782 5.70 32.40 8.05
N LEU A 783 6.59 32.46 9.04
CA LEU A 783 7.68 33.43 9.13
C LEU A 783 9.00 32.71 9.46
N ASN A 784 10.05 32.99 8.69
CA ASN A 784 11.41 32.55 8.98
C ASN A 784 12.35 33.75 9.12
N LEU A 785 12.95 33.89 10.29
CA LEU A 785 13.91 34.89 10.72
C LEU A 785 15.14 34.22 11.35
N SER A 786 15.47 32.99 10.94
CA SER A 786 16.63 32.23 11.44
C SER A 786 17.94 32.95 11.10
N GLY A 787 18.93 32.97 11.98
CA GLY A 787 20.23 33.63 11.75
C GLY A 787 20.21 35.15 11.77
N THR A 788 19.13 35.78 12.26
CA THR A 788 19.01 37.24 12.36
C THR A 788 19.64 37.81 13.63
N GLN A 789 19.90 39.11 13.65
CA GLN A 789 20.50 39.83 14.79
C GLN A 789 19.45 40.31 15.82
N ILE A 790 18.19 39.86 15.70
CA ILE A 790 17.08 40.23 16.60
C ILE A 790 17.35 39.68 18.01
N GLU A 791 17.33 40.56 19.02
CA GLU A 791 17.57 40.17 20.43
C GLU A 791 16.31 39.96 21.27
N GLU A 792 15.19 40.62 20.95
CA GLU A 792 13.94 40.53 21.71
C GLU A 792 12.74 40.29 20.79
N VAL A 793 11.80 39.44 21.24
CA VAL A 793 10.58 39.10 20.51
C VAL A 793 9.37 39.23 21.43
N SER A 794 8.42 40.10 21.06
CA SER A 794 7.18 40.32 21.81
C SER A 794 5.98 40.29 20.86
N LEU A 795 5.12 39.27 21.00
CA LEU A 795 3.95 39.04 20.17
C LEU A 795 2.71 38.88 21.09
N PRO A 796 1.87 39.93 21.28
CA PRO A 796 0.76 39.94 22.23
C PRO A 796 -0.48 39.19 21.72
N PHE A 797 -1.41 38.86 22.62
CA PHE A 797 -2.70 38.21 22.31
C PHE A 797 -3.48 38.91 21.18
N ASP A 798 -3.57 40.25 21.21
CA ASP A 798 -4.29 41.04 20.19
C ASP A 798 -3.50 41.28 18.89
N SER A 799 -2.34 40.63 18.70
CA SER A 799 -1.69 40.66 17.38
C SER A 799 -2.51 39.81 16.41
N LEU A 800 -3.25 40.50 15.52
CA LEU A 800 -4.25 39.95 14.60
C LEU A 800 -3.63 39.13 13.44
N CYS A 801 -2.58 38.36 13.73
CA CYS A 801 -1.75 37.61 12.79
C CYS A 801 -2.15 36.13 12.82
N ASN A 802 -2.43 35.54 11.65
CA ASN A 802 -2.74 34.12 11.53
C ASN A 802 -1.49 33.22 11.57
N LEU A 803 -0.46 33.60 12.34
CA LEU A 803 0.87 32.99 12.28
C LEU A 803 0.86 31.59 12.91
N VAL A 804 1.13 30.57 12.10
CA VAL A 804 1.13 29.14 12.49
C VAL A 804 2.54 28.62 12.76
N ILE A 805 3.53 29.12 12.01
CA ILE A 805 4.93 28.68 12.08
C ILE A 805 5.85 29.89 12.22
N LEU A 806 6.69 29.90 13.27
CA LEU A 806 7.77 30.85 13.46
C LEU A 806 9.12 30.12 13.60
N LYS A 807 10.08 30.48 12.75
CA LYS A 807 11.46 29.98 12.81
C LYS A 807 12.44 31.12 13.07
N MET A 808 13.30 30.96 14.07
CA MET A 808 14.36 31.91 14.47
C MET A 808 15.63 31.15 14.90
N LYS A 809 15.95 30.03 14.23
CA LYS A 809 17.12 29.20 14.57
C LYS A 809 18.42 30.02 14.44
N GLY A 810 19.28 30.00 15.44
CA GLY A 810 20.58 30.67 15.43
C GLY A 810 20.51 32.20 15.46
N SER A 811 19.35 32.77 15.78
CA SER A 811 19.18 34.22 15.94
C SER A 811 19.66 34.68 17.32
N ARG A 812 19.94 35.98 17.50
CA ARG A 812 20.45 36.54 18.77
C ARG A 812 19.40 36.69 19.89
N VAL A 813 18.26 36.02 19.80
CA VAL A 813 17.13 36.18 20.73
C VAL A 813 17.54 35.79 22.15
N LYS A 814 17.36 36.71 23.09
CA LYS A 814 17.59 36.54 24.54
C LYS A 814 16.27 36.31 25.27
N ASN A 815 15.25 37.12 24.91
CA ASN A 815 13.92 37.14 25.53
C ASN A 815 12.84 36.94 24.45
N ALA A 816 11.88 36.04 24.69
CA ALA A 816 10.71 35.87 23.84
C ALA A 816 9.42 35.69 24.64
N SER A 817 8.45 36.58 24.41
CA SER A 817 7.08 36.48 24.93
C SER A 817 6.11 36.36 23.75
N ILE A 818 5.53 35.16 23.56
CA ILE A 818 4.71 34.82 22.40
C ILE A 818 3.35 34.31 22.86
N LYS A 819 2.30 35.13 22.67
CA LYS A 819 0.94 34.88 23.17
C LYS A 819 -0.08 34.66 22.04
N LEU A 820 0.40 34.17 20.89
CA LEU A 820 -0.36 33.93 19.66
C LEU A 820 -1.04 32.55 19.66
N GLU A 821 -2.36 32.51 19.87
CA GLU A 821 -3.17 31.26 19.83
C GLU A 821 -3.22 30.56 18.45
N SER A 822 -2.81 31.25 17.38
CA SER A 822 -2.64 30.65 16.04
C SER A 822 -1.38 29.78 15.94
N LEU A 823 -0.37 30.00 16.78
CA LEU A 823 0.93 29.38 16.62
C LEU A 823 0.89 27.89 16.98
N ARG A 824 1.44 27.06 16.09
CA ARG A 824 1.53 25.59 16.26
C ARG A 824 2.98 25.09 16.30
N LYS A 825 3.92 25.76 15.61
CA LYS A 825 5.33 25.35 15.57
C LYS A 825 6.28 26.54 15.82
N LEU A 826 7.22 26.37 16.75
CA LEU A 826 8.21 27.37 17.15
C LEU A 826 9.63 26.79 17.16
N ASN A 827 10.56 27.43 16.43
CA ASN A 827 11.98 27.07 16.43
C ASN A 827 12.86 28.24 16.91
N LEU A 828 13.50 28.08 18.07
CA LEU A 828 14.46 29.00 18.69
C LEU A 828 15.80 28.29 18.96
N CYS A 829 16.06 27.17 18.28
CA CYS A 829 17.30 26.40 18.39
C CYS A 829 18.53 27.29 18.21
N GLY A 830 19.51 27.23 19.12
CA GLY A 830 20.76 28.00 19.07
C GLY A 830 20.64 29.48 19.46
N CYS A 831 19.51 29.92 20.01
CA CYS A 831 19.38 31.29 20.53
C CYS A 831 20.04 31.44 21.91
N PRO A 832 20.66 32.59 22.25
CA PRO A 832 21.32 32.84 23.54
C PRO A 832 20.35 33.07 24.73
N MET A 833 19.20 32.40 24.74
CA MET A 833 18.15 32.54 25.76
C MET A 833 18.54 31.84 27.08
N VAL A 834 18.31 32.50 28.21
CA VAL A 834 18.60 31.98 29.56
C VAL A 834 17.34 31.55 30.32
N GLU A 835 16.20 32.16 30.00
CA GLU A 835 14.89 31.86 30.58
C GLU A 835 14.00 31.13 29.55
N PHE A 836 13.06 30.33 30.03
CA PHE A 836 12.12 29.62 29.17
C PHE A 836 11.09 30.61 28.58
N PRO A 837 10.81 30.59 27.27
CA PRO A 837 9.90 31.56 26.64
C PRO A 837 8.46 31.42 27.15
N GLU A 838 7.74 32.54 27.25
CA GLU A 838 6.28 32.49 27.37
C GLU A 838 5.71 32.03 26.01
N ILE A 839 5.02 30.89 26.00
CA ILE A 839 4.49 30.22 24.80
C ILE A 839 2.97 29.98 24.89
N PRO A 840 2.24 29.88 23.76
CA PRO A 840 0.80 29.70 23.76
C PRO A 840 0.41 28.21 23.94
N ILE A 841 -0.75 27.95 24.54
CA ILE A 841 -1.31 26.60 24.78
C ILE A 841 -1.48 25.79 23.48
N SER A 842 -1.67 26.48 22.36
CA SER A 842 -1.88 25.89 21.04
C SER A 842 -0.64 25.24 20.42
N LEU A 843 0.53 25.38 21.03
CA LEU A 843 1.79 24.92 20.47
C LEU A 843 1.87 23.38 20.47
N VAL A 844 2.23 22.80 19.33
CA VAL A 844 2.35 21.35 19.10
C VAL A 844 3.81 20.92 18.96
N TRP A 845 4.67 21.79 18.42
CA TRP A 845 6.09 21.51 18.17
C TRP A 845 6.98 22.65 18.66
N LEU A 846 7.98 22.34 19.49
CA LEU A 846 8.89 23.31 20.11
C LEU A 846 10.34 22.84 20.03
N ASN A 847 11.23 23.68 19.48
CA ASN A 847 12.68 23.44 19.50
C ASN A 847 13.46 24.59 20.14
N LEU A 848 14.10 24.28 21.26
CA LEU A 848 14.93 25.14 22.10
C LEU A 848 16.37 24.58 22.27
N SER A 849 16.78 23.66 21.40
CA SER A 849 18.09 22.99 21.49
C SER A 849 19.24 23.99 21.36
N GLY A 850 20.31 23.86 22.15
CA GLY A 850 21.48 24.75 22.14
C GLY A 850 21.25 26.12 22.79
N THR A 851 20.14 26.31 23.52
CA THR A 851 19.89 27.51 24.33
C THR A 851 20.56 27.40 25.72
N LEU A 852 20.65 28.51 26.46
CA LEU A 852 21.26 28.55 27.80
C LEU A 852 20.26 28.30 28.94
N ILE A 853 19.04 27.85 28.61
CA ILE A 853 17.92 27.62 29.54
C ILE A 853 18.33 26.62 30.63
N LYS A 854 18.08 26.97 31.89
CA LYS A 854 18.43 26.15 33.08
C LYS A 854 17.27 25.35 33.67
N GLU A 855 16.04 25.87 33.53
CA GLU A 855 14.85 25.34 34.17
C GLU A 855 13.67 25.48 33.19
N VAL A 856 12.86 24.43 33.08
CA VAL A 856 11.65 24.40 32.25
C VAL A 856 10.46 24.69 33.17
N TYR A 857 10.13 25.97 33.35
CA TYR A 857 8.95 26.39 34.10
C TYR A 857 7.82 26.80 33.16
N SER A 858 6.65 26.19 33.32
CA SER A 858 5.37 26.74 32.83
C SER A 858 4.45 26.98 34.04
N PRO A 859 4.53 28.14 34.71
CA PRO A 859 3.77 28.39 35.94
C PRO A 859 2.25 28.54 35.72
N PHE A 860 1.78 28.61 34.46
CA PHE A 860 0.38 28.79 34.12
C PHE A 860 -0.03 27.88 32.94
N GLN A 861 -1.10 27.12 33.17
CA GLN A 861 -1.84 26.25 32.23
C GLN A 861 -1.14 24.96 31.76
N PRO A 862 -1.86 23.83 31.66
CA PRO A 862 -1.35 22.62 31.04
C PRO A 862 -1.19 22.84 29.53
N LEU A 863 0.01 22.60 28.99
CA LEU A 863 0.30 22.63 27.55
C LEU A 863 -0.26 21.35 26.89
N GLY A 864 -1.58 21.17 26.95
CA GLY A 864 -2.29 19.92 26.64
C GLY A 864 -2.24 19.45 25.17
N TYR A 865 -1.59 20.22 24.28
CA TYR A 865 -1.42 19.88 22.87
C TYR A 865 0.06 19.79 22.44
N LEU A 866 1.01 19.96 23.36
CA LEU A 866 2.44 19.94 23.02
C LEU A 866 2.91 18.49 22.85
N GLU A 867 3.23 18.15 21.60
CA GLU A 867 3.52 16.80 21.11
C GLU A 867 5.04 16.56 21.02
N ASP A 868 5.79 17.53 20.48
CA ASP A 868 7.23 17.43 20.22
C ASP A 868 8.05 18.49 20.98
N ILE A 869 9.05 18.07 21.77
CA ILE A 869 9.99 18.97 22.45
C ILE A 869 11.45 18.58 22.18
N TYR A 870 12.23 19.55 21.70
CA TYR A 870 13.68 19.45 21.52
C TYR A 870 14.41 20.45 22.43
N LEU A 871 15.19 19.94 23.38
CA LEU A 871 15.96 20.66 24.39
C LEU A 871 17.45 20.22 24.40
N SER A 872 17.92 19.58 23.33
CA SER A 872 19.30 19.06 23.24
C SER A 872 20.35 20.16 23.46
N GLY A 873 21.38 19.91 24.27
CA GLY A 873 22.46 20.85 24.56
C GLY A 873 22.05 22.07 25.40
N THR A 874 20.90 22.01 26.09
CA THR A 874 20.50 23.05 27.05
C THR A 874 21.13 22.85 28.43
N ARG A 875 20.97 23.82 29.34
CA ARG A 875 21.50 23.74 30.71
C ARG A 875 20.49 23.19 31.73
N VAL A 876 19.44 22.53 31.23
CA VAL A 876 18.35 21.97 32.04
C VAL A 876 18.86 20.82 32.91
N LYS A 877 18.54 20.86 34.21
CA LYS A 877 18.97 19.87 35.21
C LYS A 877 17.92 18.81 35.56
N GLY A 878 16.65 19.10 35.29
CA GLY A 878 15.51 18.26 35.60
C GLY A 878 14.26 18.83 34.92
N VAL A 879 13.26 17.98 34.71
CA VAL A 879 12.11 18.27 33.85
C VAL A 879 10.82 17.81 34.53
N LEU A 880 10.10 18.77 35.13
CA LEU A 880 8.79 18.56 35.76
C LEU A 880 7.67 18.66 34.69
N ILE A 881 7.56 17.64 33.86
CA ILE A 881 6.60 17.60 32.74
C ILE A 881 5.33 16.84 33.13
N ASN A 882 4.24 17.56 33.33
CA ASN A 882 2.88 17.01 33.28
C ASN A 882 2.26 17.32 31.90
N LEU A 883 2.81 16.71 30.84
CA LEU A 883 2.36 16.85 29.46
C LEU A 883 1.78 15.53 28.97
N GLU A 884 0.46 15.38 29.12
CA GLU A 884 -0.23 14.13 28.76
C GLU A 884 -0.17 13.81 27.26
N SER A 885 0.07 14.80 26.39
CA SER A 885 0.09 14.65 24.92
C SER A 885 1.50 14.50 24.32
N LEU A 886 2.56 14.54 25.13
CA LEU A 886 3.94 14.49 24.63
C LEU A 886 4.29 13.09 24.09
N TRP A 887 4.74 13.00 22.84
CA TRP A 887 5.19 11.73 22.22
C TRP A 887 6.70 11.70 21.95
N TYR A 888 7.35 12.85 21.75
CA TYR A 888 8.79 12.96 21.48
C TYR A 888 9.46 13.97 22.44
N LEU A 889 10.55 13.54 23.09
CA LEU A 889 11.35 14.37 24.00
C LEU A 889 12.85 14.15 23.78
N ASN A 890 13.57 15.22 23.44
CA ASN A 890 15.02 15.20 23.29
C ASN A 890 15.71 16.12 24.31
N LEU A 891 16.45 15.51 25.23
CA LEU A 891 17.20 16.12 26.34
C LEU A 891 18.70 15.75 26.26
N SER A 892 19.20 15.37 25.09
CA SER A 892 20.61 15.00 24.92
C SER A 892 21.54 16.16 25.30
N HIS A 893 22.76 15.86 25.76
CA HIS A 893 23.81 16.79 26.19
C HIS A 893 23.38 17.79 27.28
N CYS A 894 22.31 17.51 28.02
CA CYS A 894 21.86 18.33 29.15
C CYS A 894 22.52 17.85 30.47
N PRO A 895 22.82 18.75 31.43
CA PRO A 895 23.44 18.44 32.72
C PRO A 895 22.46 17.80 33.74
N ILE A 896 21.63 16.87 33.26
CA ILE A 896 20.64 16.12 34.04
C ILE A 896 21.34 14.99 34.79
N LYS A 897 21.05 14.86 36.10
CA LYS A 897 21.64 13.83 36.98
C LYS A 897 20.67 12.74 37.43
N GLU A 898 19.39 13.06 37.47
CA GLU A 898 18.31 12.17 37.89
C GLU A 898 17.51 11.77 36.65
N PHE A 899 17.11 10.51 36.56
CA PHE A 899 16.32 10.04 35.42
C PHE A 899 14.92 10.68 35.43
N PRO A 900 14.44 11.28 34.32
CA PRO A 900 13.18 12.03 34.31
C PRO A 900 11.96 11.10 34.44
N GLU A 901 10.89 11.60 35.05
CA GLU A 901 9.59 10.93 35.03
C GLU A 901 9.06 10.85 33.58
N ILE A 902 8.71 9.65 33.11
CA ILE A 902 8.27 9.40 31.74
C ILE A 902 6.76 9.67 31.61
N PRO A 903 6.30 10.59 30.74
CA PRO A 903 4.88 10.77 30.45
C PRO A 903 4.26 9.54 29.79
N ARG A 904 3.01 9.20 30.15
CA ARG A 904 2.33 7.96 29.71
C ARG A 904 2.30 7.75 28.18
N ASN A 905 2.22 8.84 27.42
CA ASN A 905 2.13 8.80 25.96
C ASN A 905 3.49 9.00 25.25
N LEU A 906 4.58 9.21 26.00
CA LEU A 906 5.91 9.38 25.42
C LEU A 906 6.34 8.09 24.72
N ARG A 907 6.77 8.22 23.46
CA ARG A 907 7.27 7.11 22.63
C ARG A 907 8.78 7.14 22.50
N ASP A 908 9.32 8.33 22.28
CA ASP A 908 10.73 8.51 21.92
C ASP A 908 11.42 9.45 22.93
N LEU A 909 12.46 8.95 23.60
CA LEU A 909 13.22 9.68 24.62
C LEU A 909 14.71 9.66 24.29
N HIS A 910 15.30 10.84 24.10
CA HIS A 910 16.75 10.99 23.92
C HIS A 910 17.38 11.69 25.15
N LEU A 911 18.38 11.03 25.72
CA LEU A 911 19.15 11.38 26.92
C LEU A 911 20.66 11.14 26.71
N SER A 912 21.10 11.08 25.45
CA SER A 912 22.51 10.90 25.09
C SER A 912 23.38 12.00 25.69
N GLY A 913 24.57 11.70 26.22
CA GLY A 913 25.50 12.68 26.80
C GLY A 913 25.04 13.35 28.10
N THR A 914 24.08 12.76 28.82
CA THR A 914 23.62 13.26 30.14
C THR A 914 24.49 12.79 31.31
N LEU A 915 24.32 13.38 32.50
CA LEU A 915 25.05 13.06 33.72
C LEU A 915 24.29 12.09 34.65
N ILE A 916 23.32 11.34 34.11
CA ILE A 916 22.52 10.37 34.87
C ILE A 916 23.42 9.19 35.25
N GLU A 917 23.54 8.87 36.55
CA GLU A 917 24.41 7.78 37.04
C GLU A 917 23.66 6.46 37.28
N GLU A 918 22.39 6.51 37.71
CA GLU A 918 21.55 5.32 37.89
C GLU A 918 20.12 5.60 37.38
N ALA A 919 19.49 4.59 36.80
CA ALA A 919 18.13 4.70 36.27
C ALA A 919 17.34 3.39 36.43
N THR A 920 16.03 3.51 36.67
CA THR A 920 15.09 2.38 36.75
C THR A 920 13.87 2.66 35.87
N LEU A 921 13.71 1.87 34.83
CA LEU A 921 12.61 1.97 33.87
C LEU A 921 11.48 1.04 34.26
N THR A 922 10.30 1.58 34.57
CA THR A 922 9.11 0.77 34.85
C THR A 922 8.30 0.58 33.57
N LEU A 923 8.39 -0.62 32.97
CA LEU A 923 7.70 -0.97 31.74
C LEU A 923 6.42 -1.76 32.07
N ASN A 924 5.28 -1.06 32.05
CA ASN A 924 3.95 -1.62 32.30
C ASN A 924 2.99 -1.36 31.12
N SER A 925 1.77 -1.90 31.19
CA SER A 925 0.73 -1.78 30.16
C SER A 925 0.25 -0.34 29.87
N SER A 926 0.65 0.64 30.69
CA SER A 926 0.37 2.08 30.52
C SER A 926 1.54 2.91 29.98
N SER A 927 2.74 2.33 29.90
CA SER A 927 3.86 2.92 29.17
C SER A 927 3.57 2.91 27.66
N SER A 928 4.08 3.90 26.94
CA SER A 928 4.08 3.94 25.46
C SER A 928 5.48 4.01 24.87
N LEU A 929 6.53 3.96 25.70
CA LEU A 929 7.92 4.21 25.31
C LEU A 929 8.41 3.09 24.37
N ARG A 930 8.79 3.45 23.14
CA ARG A 930 9.29 2.56 22.09
C ARG A 930 10.79 2.75 21.83
N TYR A 931 11.31 3.97 21.96
CA TYR A 931 12.70 4.32 21.68
C TYR A 931 13.36 5.04 22.87
N LEU A 932 14.54 4.57 23.27
CA LEU A 932 15.39 5.21 24.29
C LEU A 932 16.84 5.30 23.81
N ASP A 933 17.41 6.50 23.85
CA ASP A 933 18.84 6.73 23.63
C ASP A 933 19.48 7.36 24.87
N MET A 934 20.50 6.72 25.43
CA MET A 934 21.32 7.20 26.55
C MET A 934 22.83 7.20 26.19
N SER A 935 23.17 7.15 24.91
CA SER A 935 24.56 7.02 24.43
C SER A 935 25.50 8.08 25.02
N GLY A 936 26.72 7.72 25.41
CA GLY A 936 27.71 8.65 25.96
C GLY A 936 27.32 9.30 27.30
N SER A 937 26.27 8.83 27.97
CA SER A 937 25.90 9.32 29.31
C SER A 937 26.81 8.75 30.41
N SER A 938 26.72 9.33 31.60
CA SER A 938 27.48 8.90 32.79
C SER A 938 26.90 7.66 33.50
N ILE A 939 25.96 6.97 32.86
CA ILE A 939 25.17 5.86 33.44
C ILE A 939 26.07 4.72 33.91
N GLN A 940 25.84 4.26 35.15
CA GLN A 940 26.54 3.14 35.80
C GLN A 940 25.63 1.91 35.88
N LYS A 941 24.33 2.10 36.13
CA LYS A 941 23.34 1.02 36.24
C LYS A 941 22.01 1.40 35.60
N LEU A 942 21.46 0.51 34.78
CA LEU A 942 20.10 0.61 34.24
C LEU A 942 19.35 -0.71 34.52
N GLN A 943 18.20 -0.60 35.19
CA GLN A 943 17.30 -1.74 35.45
C GLN A 943 15.93 -1.53 34.78
N CYS A 944 15.41 -2.56 34.12
CA CYS A 944 14.10 -2.54 33.45
C CYS A 944 13.07 -3.40 34.21
N ASN A 945 12.26 -2.77 35.06
CA ASN A 945 11.19 -3.44 35.80
C ASN A 945 9.97 -3.68 34.88
N ILE A 946 9.84 -4.91 34.34
CA ILE A 946 8.70 -5.30 33.50
C ILE A 946 7.57 -5.87 34.36
N SER A 947 6.39 -5.25 34.34
CA SER A 947 5.24 -5.69 35.16
C SER A 947 4.63 -7.00 34.65
N ARG A 948 4.29 -7.93 35.56
CA ARG A 948 3.68 -9.24 35.23
C ARG A 948 2.20 -9.19 34.79
N GLU A 949 1.58 -8.01 34.71
CA GLU A 949 0.14 -7.84 34.41
C GLU A 949 -0.21 -7.89 32.91
N PHE A 950 0.53 -8.64 32.11
CA PHE A 950 0.08 -9.00 30.76
C PHE A 950 -0.95 -10.13 30.87
N PRO A 951 -2.23 -9.94 30.51
CA PRO A 951 -3.25 -10.96 30.75
C PRO A 951 -2.96 -12.24 29.96
N THR A 952 -2.75 -13.35 30.66
CA THR A 952 -2.57 -14.69 30.08
C THR A 952 -3.91 -15.30 29.63
N VAL A 953 -4.77 -14.49 29.00
CA VAL A 953 -6.13 -14.87 28.57
C VAL A 953 -6.24 -14.67 27.07
N ASP A 954 -6.80 -15.66 26.37
CA ASP A 954 -6.85 -15.77 24.91
C ASP A 954 -7.59 -14.61 24.20
N VAL A 955 -6.90 -13.49 23.98
CA VAL A 955 -7.36 -12.38 23.14
C VAL A 955 -6.24 -11.91 22.21
N PRO A 956 -6.31 -12.19 20.89
CA PRO A 956 -5.33 -11.72 19.92
C PRO A 956 -5.64 -10.27 19.51
N SER A 957 -5.24 -9.30 20.32
CA SER A 957 -5.34 -7.86 20.01
C SER A 957 -3.96 -7.24 19.75
N PRO A 958 -3.62 -6.87 18.49
CA PRO A 958 -2.33 -6.26 18.17
C PRO A 958 -2.05 -4.93 18.88
N SER A 959 -3.09 -4.22 19.31
CA SER A 959 -3.06 -2.87 19.90
C SER A 959 -2.40 -2.75 21.28
N LEU A 960 -2.15 -3.87 21.97
CA LEU A 960 -1.52 -3.90 23.29
C LEU A 960 -0.01 -4.11 23.26
N ARG A 961 0.55 -4.63 22.16
CA ARG A 961 1.99 -4.95 22.04
C ARG A 961 2.81 -3.86 21.34
N SER A 962 2.18 -2.89 20.67
CA SER A 962 2.87 -1.76 20.02
C SER A 962 3.23 -0.60 20.98
N LYS A 963 3.31 -0.87 22.29
CA LYS A 963 3.50 0.12 23.37
C LYS A 963 4.74 -0.13 24.25
N THR A 964 5.57 -1.11 23.90
CA THR A 964 6.75 -1.51 24.67
C THR A 964 8.06 -1.07 24.02
N LEU A 965 9.13 -1.03 24.81
CA LEU A 965 10.46 -0.59 24.39
C LEU A 965 11.06 -1.54 23.35
N SER A 966 11.14 -1.09 22.10
CA SER A 966 11.69 -1.83 20.95
C SER A 966 13.15 -1.48 20.65
N TYR A 967 13.54 -0.21 20.87
CA TYR A 967 14.86 0.31 20.50
C TYR A 967 15.55 0.91 21.72
N MET A 968 16.77 0.47 22.00
CA MET A 968 17.65 1.02 23.03
C MET A 968 19.05 1.30 22.45
N CYS A 969 19.56 2.51 22.65
CA CYS A 969 20.93 2.88 22.30
C CYS A 969 21.68 3.42 23.54
N MET A 970 22.87 2.90 23.79
CA MET A 970 23.72 3.21 24.94
C MET A 970 25.21 3.23 24.54
N ASN A 971 25.52 3.48 23.27
CA ASN A 971 26.91 3.45 22.78
C ASN A 971 27.80 4.46 23.56
N ARG A 972 29.07 4.15 23.78
CA ARG A 972 30.08 4.96 24.51
C ARG A 972 29.75 5.27 25.98
N CYS A 973 28.85 4.53 26.64
CA CYS A 973 28.60 4.67 28.08
C CYS A 973 29.73 4.04 28.92
N LYS A 974 30.89 4.71 28.98
CA LYS A 974 32.13 4.16 29.58
C LYS A 974 32.03 3.84 31.08
N SER A 975 31.08 4.43 31.79
CA SER A 975 30.84 4.18 33.22
C SER A 975 29.87 3.01 33.50
N LEU A 976 29.21 2.49 32.47
CA LEU A 976 28.13 1.50 32.61
C LEU A 976 28.68 0.16 33.07
N LYS A 977 28.18 -0.36 34.19
CA LYS A 977 28.58 -1.65 34.78
C LYS A 977 27.49 -2.71 34.75
N LEU A 978 26.23 -2.30 34.89
CA LEU A 978 25.09 -3.21 35.02
C LEU A 978 23.93 -2.81 34.09
N LEU A 979 23.51 -3.77 33.27
CA LEU A 979 22.22 -3.77 32.58
C LEU A 979 21.40 -4.96 33.07
N SER A 980 20.23 -4.75 33.65
CA SER A 980 19.43 -5.86 34.20
C SER A 980 17.96 -5.83 33.81
N GLU A 981 17.40 -7.04 33.66
CA GLU A 981 15.99 -7.30 33.36
C GLU A 981 15.51 -6.72 32.02
N LEU A 982 16.43 -6.58 31.06
CA LEU A 982 16.12 -6.05 29.73
C LEU A 982 15.00 -6.84 29.03
N PRO A 983 14.03 -6.17 28.38
CA PRO A 983 13.09 -6.80 27.46
C PRO A 983 13.80 -7.72 26.43
N PRO A 984 13.50 -9.04 26.39
CA PRO A 984 14.17 -9.95 25.46
C PRO A 984 13.80 -9.70 23.99
N TYR A 985 12.66 -9.05 23.74
CA TYR A 985 12.04 -8.83 22.43
C TYR A 985 12.48 -7.52 21.71
N MET A 986 13.45 -6.75 22.23
CA MET A 986 13.91 -5.53 21.56
C MET A 986 14.35 -5.79 20.12
N GLU A 987 13.89 -4.96 19.18
CA GLU A 987 14.32 -4.90 17.78
C GLU A 987 15.80 -4.47 17.70
N TYR A 988 16.22 -3.47 18.48
CA TYR A 988 17.60 -2.96 18.49
C TYR A 988 18.12 -2.72 19.91
N LEU A 989 19.34 -3.19 20.17
CA LEU A 989 20.11 -2.89 21.38
C LEU A 989 21.56 -2.55 21.01
N GLY A 990 21.89 -1.27 20.97
CA GLY A 990 23.27 -0.78 20.75
C GLY A 990 23.93 -0.44 22.09
N VAL A 991 25.03 -1.12 22.43
CA VAL A 991 25.82 -0.92 23.66
C VAL A 991 27.31 -1.01 23.31
N ASN A 992 27.73 -0.33 22.24
CA ASN A 992 29.12 -0.31 21.80
C ASN A 992 30.00 0.58 22.70
N ASP A 993 31.31 0.36 22.75
CA ASP A 993 32.29 1.14 23.52
C ASP A 993 32.00 1.30 25.04
N CYS A 994 31.18 0.41 25.60
CA CYS A 994 30.83 0.40 27.02
C CYS A 994 31.86 -0.42 27.83
N THR A 995 33.08 0.11 27.92
CA THR A 995 34.25 -0.64 28.42
C THR A 995 34.15 -1.10 29.88
N SER A 996 33.26 -0.56 30.71
CA SER A 996 33.05 -0.99 32.10
C SER A 996 31.94 -2.03 32.28
N LEU A 997 31.26 -2.47 31.22
CA LEU A 997 30.07 -3.32 31.34
C LEU A 997 30.43 -4.72 31.82
N GLU A 998 30.10 -5.02 33.08
CA GLU A 998 30.41 -6.29 33.75
C GLU A 998 29.26 -7.30 33.64
N LYS A 999 28.01 -6.84 33.86
CA LYS A 999 26.83 -7.71 33.95
C LYS A 999 25.67 -7.25 33.06
N LEU A 1000 25.14 -8.20 32.27
CA LEU A 1000 23.93 -8.05 31.46
C LEU A 1000 22.93 -9.19 31.72
N SER A 1001 21.65 -8.87 31.91
CA SER A 1001 20.55 -9.85 31.95
C SER A 1001 19.28 -9.40 31.24
N PHE A 1002 18.53 -10.37 30.73
CA PHE A 1002 17.19 -10.20 30.16
C PHE A 1002 16.12 -10.76 31.12
N ALA A 1003 14.89 -10.26 31.02
CA ALA A 1003 13.75 -10.75 31.81
C ALA A 1003 13.34 -12.20 31.43
N ASP A 1004 12.51 -12.85 32.28
CA ASP A 1004 12.10 -14.25 32.10
C ASP A 1004 11.41 -14.49 30.74
N LYS A 1005 11.94 -15.47 30.03
CA LYS A 1005 11.64 -15.84 28.65
C LYS A 1005 10.33 -16.62 28.51
N ASN A 1006 9.81 -17.21 29.58
CA ASN A 1006 8.63 -18.10 29.54
C ASN A 1006 7.28 -17.35 29.58
N LEU A 1007 7.29 -16.04 29.77
CA LEU A 1007 6.08 -15.24 30.01
C LEU A 1007 5.38 -14.70 28.74
N TYR A 1008 5.97 -14.88 27.55
CA TYR A 1008 5.56 -14.14 26.34
C TYR A 1008 5.50 -15.02 25.08
N ARG A 1009 4.40 -14.91 24.31
CA ARG A 1009 4.31 -15.41 22.92
C ARG A 1009 4.71 -14.30 21.95
N PHE A 1010 5.57 -14.63 20.99
CA PHE A 1010 6.21 -13.71 20.05
C PHE A 1010 5.36 -13.40 18.79
N ASP A 1011 4.02 -13.49 18.86
CA ASP A 1011 3.13 -13.61 17.67
C ASP A 1011 3.24 -12.50 16.60
N TYR A 1012 3.84 -11.34 16.93
CA TYR A 1012 4.16 -10.26 15.99
C TYR A 1012 5.52 -9.65 16.35
N LEU A 1013 6.56 -10.07 15.64
CA LEU A 1013 7.86 -9.39 15.58
C LEU A 1013 8.04 -8.75 14.19
N ASP A 1014 8.80 -7.66 14.11
CA ASP A 1014 9.33 -7.17 12.83
C ASP A 1014 10.39 -8.16 12.29
N ASP A 1015 10.93 -7.93 11.09
CA ASP A 1015 11.92 -8.83 10.49
C ASP A 1015 13.37 -8.51 10.87
N MET A 1016 13.65 -7.36 11.49
CA MET A 1016 15.00 -6.90 11.81
C MET A 1016 15.31 -6.97 13.31
N PHE A 1017 16.41 -7.64 13.67
CA PHE A 1017 16.92 -7.72 15.04
C PHE A 1017 18.42 -7.52 15.07
N CYS A 1018 18.92 -6.62 15.92
CA CYS A 1018 20.34 -6.40 16.12
C CYS A 1018 20.71 -6.13 17.59
N MET A 1019 21.82 -6.70 18.05
CA MET A 1019 22.37 -6.49 19.39
C MET A 1019 23.89 -6.30 19.28
N LEU A 1020 24.38 -5.10 19.56
CA LEU A 1020 25.77 -4.69 19.34
C LEU A 1020 26.44 -4.36 20.68
N PHE A 1021 27.59 -4.99 20.95
CA PHE A 1021 28.36 -4.84 22.20
C PHE A 1021 29.85 -4.60 21.91
N CYS A 1022 30.19 -3.86 20.85
CA CYS A 1022 31.58 -3.58 20.45
C CYS A 1022 32.44 -3.17 21.66
N ASN A 1023 33.67 -3.67 21.75
CA ASN A 1023 34.65 -3.27 22.77
C ASN A 1023 34.21 -3.40 24.25
N CYS A 1024 33.12 -4.13 24.56
CA CYS A 1024 32.64 -4.41 25.92
C CYS A 1024 33.43 -5.54 26.62
N PHE A 1025 34.76 -5.42 26.69
CA PHE A 1025 35.66 -6.53 27.08
C PHE A 1025 35.49 -7.06 28.52
N ASN A 1026 34.81 -6.33 29.40
CA ASN A 1026 34.61 -6.71 30.80
C ASN A 1026 33.36 -7.57 31.06
N LEU A 1027 32.59 -7.90 30.02
CA LEU A 1027 31.40 -8.76 30.13
C LEU A 1027 31.74 -10.11 30.76
N ASN A 1028 31.08 -10.44 31.87
CA ASN A 1028 31.27 -11.73 32.53
C ASN A 1028 30.62 -12.89 31.75
N GLN A 1029 31.01 -14.13 32.05
CA GLN A 1029 30.52 -15.31 31.31
C GLN A 1029 28.99 -15.49 31.42
N GLU A 1030 28.37 -15.20 32.57
CA GLU A 1030 26.91 -15.23 32.75
C GLU A 1030 26.20 -14.29 31.75
N SER A 1031 26.82 -13.14 31.47
CA SER A 1031 26.30 -12.13 30.54
C SER A 1031 26.48 -12.53 29.10
N ILE A 1032 27.63 -13.11 28.74
CA ILE A 1032 27.88 -13.71 27.42
C ILE A 1032 26.86 -14.83 27.16
N ASP A 1033 26.68 -15.74 28.13
CA ASP A 1033 25.70 -16.83 28.04
C ASP A 1033 24.26 -16.30 27.89
N ASN A 1034 23.91 -15.19 28.57
CA ASN A 1034 22.62 -14.50 28.43
C ASN A 1034 22.43 -13.88 27.05
N ILE A 1035 23.46 -13.23 26.50
CA ILE A 1035 23.49 -12.61 25.16
C ILE A 1035 23.32 -13.69 24.09
N GLU A 1036 24.15 -14.74 24.12
CA GLU A 1036 24.04 -15.89 23.20
C GLU A 1036 22.67 -16.56 23.30
N ALA A 1037 22.17 -16.79 24.52
CA ALA A 1037 20.86 -17.41 24.71
C ALA A 1037 19.73 -16.53 24.18
N ASN A 1038 19.82 -15.20 24.25
CA ASN A 1038 18.81 -14.30 23.68
C ASN A 1038 18.90 -14.25 22.15
N ALA A 1039 20.11 -14.22 21.58
CA ALA A 1039 20.33 -14.30 20.14
C ALA A 1039 19.76 -15.59 19.54
N MET A 1040 20.07 -16.75 20.15
CA MET A 1040 19.55 -18.05 19.69
C MET A 1040 18.04 -18.19 19.87
N LEU A 1041 17.42 -17.53 20.84
CA LEU A 1041 15.95 -17.48 20.98
C LEU A 1041 15.30 -16.64 19.88
N LYS A 1042 15.86 -15.46 19.58
CA LYS A 1042 15.42 -14.62 18.45
C LYS A 1042 15.53 -15.39 17.13
N ILE A 1043 16.65 -16.08 16.88
CA ILE A 1043 16.83 -16.90 15.68
C ILE A 1043 15.83 -18.06 15.64
N GLY A 1044 15.62 -18.79 16.75
CA GLY A 1044 14.67 -19.89 16.80
C GLY A 1044 13.23 -19.46 16.47
N PHE A 1045 12.80 -18.30 16.98
CA PHE A 1045 11.50 -17.74 16.63
C PHE A 1045 11.44 -17.26 15.17
N LEU A 1046 12.48 -16.57 14.70
CA LEU A 1046 12.59 -16.13 13.31
C LEU A 1046 12.64 -17.33 12.34
N ALA A 1047 13.21 -18.46 12.74
CA ALA A 1047 13.28 -19.67 11.92
C ALA A 1047 11.89 -20.21 11.56
N GLU A 1048 10.95 -20.25 12.51
CA GLU A 1048 9.55 -20.62 12.24
C GLU A 1048 8.89 -19.63 11.26
N LYS A 1049 9.09 -18.33 11.49
CA LYS A 1049 8.53 -17.23 10.68
C LYS A 1049 9.11 -17.18 9.27
N TRP A 1050 10.42 -17.37 9.12
CA TRP A 1050 11.11 -17.39 7.84
C TRP A 1050 10.81 -18.67 7.06
N ALA A 1051 10.69 -19.83 7.72
CA ALA A 1051 10.22 -21.07 7.10
C ALA A 1051 8.78 -20.94 6.59
N ALA A 1052 7.86 -20.38 7.39
CA ALA A 1052 6.48 -20.09 6.97
C ALA A 1052 6.41 -19.04 5.84
N ARG A 1053 7.43 -18.19 5.70
CA ARG A 1053 7.60 -17.21 4.62
C ARG A 1053 8.53 -17.67 3.51
N TYR A 1054 9.02 -18.91 3.52
CA TYR A 1054 9.95 -19.47 2.54
C TYR A 1054 9.27 -19.83 1.20
N ASP A 1055 8.14 -19.18 0.90
CA ASP A 1055 7.84 -18.81 -0.47
C ASP A 1055 8.92 -17.77 -0.87
N TRP A 1056 10.01 -18.19 -1.55
CA TRP A 1056 11.22 -17.40 -1.95
C TRP A 1056 10.94 -16.00 -2.50
N THR A 1057 9.70 -15.76 -2.90
CA THR A 1057 9.01 -14.58 -3.41
C THR A 1057 9.61 -13.21 -3.03
N TRP A 1058 10.29 -13.05 -1.91
CA TRP A 1058 10.94 -11.80 -1.54
C TRP A 1058 12.20 -11.43 -2.35
N GLU A 1059 13.16 -12.34 -2.58
CA GLU A 1059 14.32 -12.14 -3.51
C GLU A 1059 13.86 -11.56 -4.84
N ALA A 1060 12.71 -12.07 -5.20
CA ALA A 1060 12.01 -11.83 -6.40
C ALA A 1060 11.47 -10.37 -6.34
N ARG A 1061 10.46 -10.01 -5.53
CA ARG A 1061 9.72 -8.70 -5.62
C ARG A 1061 10.60 -7.45 -5.82
N TYR A 1062 11.80 -7.41 -5.25
CA TYR A 1062 12.69 -6.24 -5.29
C TYR A 1062 14.03 -6.49 -6.02
N GLY A 1063 14.33 -7.70 -6.46
CA GLY A 1063 15.60 -8.07 -7.08
C GLY A 1063 16.74 -8.33 -6.08
N ARG A 1064 17.75 -9.08 -6.55
CA ARG A 1064 18.83 -9.66 -5.70
C ARG A 1064 19.66 -8.62 -4.93
N GLU A 1065 19.82 -7.41 -5.44
CA GLU A 1065 20.52 -6.31 -4.74
C GLU A 1065 19.67 -5.66 -3.65
N TYR A 1066 18.38 -5.45 -3.91
CA TYR A 1066 17.48 -4.77 -2.97
C TYR A 1066 17.13 -5.64 -1.76
N VAL A 1067 17.19 -6.98 -1.92
CA VAL A 1067 17.06 -7.92 -0.81
C VAL A 1067 18.31 -7.96 0.07
N ARG A 1068 19.53 -7.87 -0.50
CA ARG A 1068 20.78 -7.72 0.27
C ARG A 1068 20.78 -6.46 1.15
N LEU A 1069 20.12 -5.39 0.72
CA LEU A 1069 20.05 -4.11 1.44
C LEU A 1069 18.99 -4.07 2.56
N LYS A 1070 18.13 -5.08 2.71
CA LYS A 1070 17.07 -5.12 3.75
C LYS A 1070 16.87 -6.46 4.46
N ALA A 1071 17.58 -7.52 4.09
CA ALA A 1071 17.52 -8.77 4.82
C ALA A 1071 18.22 -8.65 6.19
N PRO A 1072 17.60 -9.09 7.30
CA PRO A 1072 18.28 -9.15 8.60
C PRO A 1072 19.51 -10.03 8.49
N SER A 1073 20.66 -9.49 8.89
CA SER A 1073 21.98 -9.99 8.49
C SER A 1073 22.86 -10.38 9.69
N LEU A 1074 23.02 -9.42 10.61
CA LEU A 1074 23.74 -9.56 11.87
C LEU A 1074 22.74 -9.49 13.03
N ILE A 1075 22.72 -10.51 13.89
CA ILE A 1075 21.78 -10.59 15.02
C ILE A 1075 22.46 -10.26 16.35
N CYS A 1076 23.74 -10.62 16.50
CA CYS A 1076 24.50 -10.26 17.68
C CYS A 1076 26.00 -10.10 17.38
N TYR A 1077 26.63 -9.11 18.00
CA TYR A 1077 28.06 -8.82 17.91
C TYR A 1077 28.61 -8.46 19.30
N PHE A 1078 29.67 -9.15 19.75
CA PHE A 1078 30.29 -8.90 21.07
C PHE A 1078 31.76 -9.34 21.11
N PRO A 1079 32.61 -8.78 21.99
CA PRO A 1079 34.01 -9.19 22.11
C PRO A 1079 34.15 -10.60 22.69
N GLY A 1080 35.09 -11.37 22.14
CA GLY A 1080 35.35 -12.73 22.57
C GLY A 1080 36.10 -13.54 21.51
N ASN A 1081 36.83 -14.58 21.95
CA ASN A 1081 37.63 -15.45 21.08
C ASN A 1081 37.20 -16.93 21.10
N LYS A 1082 36.05 -17.25 21.70
CA LYS A 1082 35.54 -18.63 21.86
C LYS A 1082 34.16 -18.76 21.22
N ILE A 1083 33.82 -19.97 20.80
CA ILE A 1083 32.48 -20.35 20.34
C ILE A 1083 31.88 -21.27 21.41
N SER A 1084 30.65 -20.99 21.83
CA SER A 1084 29.96 -21.73 22.88
C SER A 1084 29.56 -23.13 22.43
N ALA A 1085 30.23 -24.15 23.00
CA ALA A 1085 29.97 -25.57 22.75
C ALA A 1085 28.53 -26.00 23.08
N ASN A 1086 27.88 -25.30 24.00
CA ASN A 1086 26.50 -25.57 24.40
C ASN A 1086 25.46 -25.07 23.39
N LYS A 1087 25.82 -24.08 22.54
CA LYS A 1087 24.94 -23.50 21.52
C LYS A 1087 25.28 -24.02 20.12
N PHE A 1088 26.55 -24.01 19.74
CA PHE A 1088 27.04 -24.44 18.44
C PHE A 1088 27.76 -25.78 18.61
N LYS A 1089 27.05 -26.88 18.33
CA LYS A 1089 27.59 -28.26 18.47
C LYS A 1089 28.65 -28.60 17.42
N CYS A 1090 28.57 -27.99 16.24
CA CYS A 1090 29.53 -28.16 15.16
C CYS A 1090 30.43 -26.92 15.11
N GLN A 1091 31.73 -27.09 15.32
CA GLN A 1091 32.72 -26.00 15.40
C GLN A 1091 34.02 -26.40 14.70
N SER A 1092 34.75 -25.39 14.20
CA SER A 1092 36.03 -25.52 13.53
C SER A 1092 37.00 -24.44 14.01
N MET A 1093 38.28 -24.80 14.07
CA MET A 1093 39.40 -23.91 14.37
C MET A 1093 39.97 -23.25 13.10
N ASN A 1094 39.20 -23.27 12.00
CA ASN A 1094 39.51 -22.68 10.70
C ASN A 1094 38.30 -21.83 10.24
N SER A 1095 38.47 -21.15 9.10
CA SER A 1095 37.40 -20.45 8.38
C SER A 1095 36.38 -21.37 7.68
N SER A 1096 36.50 -22.70 7.78
CA SER A 1096 35.59 -23.65 7.15
C SER A 1096 35.19 -24.82 8.06
N LEU A 1097 33.99 -25.37 7.83
CA LEU A 1097 33.36 -26.42 8.63
C LEU A 1097 32.48 -27.32 7.75
N SER A 1098 32.58 -28.64 7.92
CA SER A 1098 31.55 -29.60 7.49
C SER A 1098 30.74 -30.13 8.69
N LEU A 1099 29.46 -30.40 8.49
CA LEU A 1099 28.57 -31.05 9.44
C LEU A 1099 27.61 -32.03 8.76
N ASN A 1100 27.24 -33.08 9.47
CA ASN A 1100 26.19 -34.00 9.02
C ASN A 1100 24.82 -33.42 9.36
N ILE A 1101 23.92 -33.43 8.37
CA ILE A 1101 22.51 -33.07 8.58
C ILE A 1101 21.77 -34.32 9.05
N ALA A 1102 20.94 -34.17 10.10
CA ALA A 1102 20.14 -35.28 10.60
C ALA A 1102 19.14 -35.71 9.52
N GLN A 1103 18.98 -37.01 9.26
CA GLN A 1103 18.07 -37.48 8.19
C GLN A 1103 16.62 -37.02 8.43
N ASN A 1104 15.93 -36.59 7.37
CA ASN A 1104 14.49 -36.37 7.42
C ASN A 1104 13.80 -37.73 7.30
N GLY A 1105 13.21 -38.22 8.40
CA GLY A 1105 12.70 -39.60 8.54
C GLY A 1105 11.42 -39.92 7.75
N GLY A 1106 11.17 -39.25 6.62
CA GLY A 1106 9.97 -39.38 5.80
C GLY A 1106 8.77 -38.54 6.24
N SER A 1107 8.93 -37.64 7.23
CA SER A 1107 7.86 -36.82 7.79
C SER A 1107 7.83 -35.41 7.21
N GLY A 1108 6.99 -35.20 6.18
CA GLY A 1108 6.61 -33.87 5.70
C GLY A 1108 7.73 -33.05 5.03
N ARG A 1109 7.39 -31.80 4.65
CA ARG A 1109 8.39 -30.79 4.28
C ARG A 1109 9.08 -30.30 5.56
N ARG A 1110 10.40 -30.14 5.50
CA ARG A 1110 11.20 -29.61 6.60
C ARG A 1110 12.14 -28.53 6.06
N PHE A 1111 12.39 -27.50 6.85
CA PHE A 1111 13.33 -26.43 6.55
C PHE A 1111 14.51 -26.48 7.52
N LEU A 1112 15.70 -26.30 6.97
CA LEU A 1112 16.95 -26.10 7.68
C LEU A 1112 17.18 -24.59 7.77
N VAL A 1113 17.25 -24.04 8.98
CA VAL A 1113 17.65 -22.64 9.19
C VAL A 1113 19.01 -22.64 9.86
N PHE A 1114 20.02 -22.14 9.16
CA PHE A 1114 21.37 -22.08 9.68
C PHE A 1114 21.58 -20.83 10.55
N ALA A 1115 22.26 -21.00 11.67
CA ALA A 1115 22.82 -19.93 12.48
C ALA A 1115 24.33 -20.11 12.55
N PHE A 1116 25.08 -19.07 12.21
CA PHE A 1116 26.53 -19.08 12.19
C PHE A 1116 27.10 -18.30 13.37
N CYS A 1117 28.19 -18.80 13.93
CA CYS A 1117 29.01 -18.12 14.92
C CYS A 1117 30.43 -17.98 14.36
N LEU A 1118 30.86 -16.75 14.08
CA LEU A 1118 32.19 -16.47 13.52
C LEU A 1118 33.05 -15.75 14.56
N VAL A 1119 34.35 -16.04 14.56
CA VAL A 1119 35.35 -15.33 15.39
C VAL A 1119 36.42 -14.77 14.48
N ALA A 1120 36.67 -13.46 14.57
CA ALA A 1120 37.72 -12.76 13.83
C ALA A 1120 38.42 -11.72 14.70
N ASP A 1121 39.68 -11.41 14.37
CA ASP A 1121 40.44 -10.31 14.99
C ASP A 1121 40.25 -9.03 14.16
N LEU A 1122 39.77 -7.97 14.80
CA LEU A 1122 39.50 -6.69 14.15
C LEU A 1122 40.58 -5.62 14.41
N THR A 1123 41.64 -5.95 15.17
CA THR A 1123 42.68 -4.99 15.63
C THR A 1123 43.31 -4.14 14.51
N HIS A 1124 43.44 -4.72 13.32
CA HIS A 1124 44.05 -4.10 12.14
C HIS A 1124 43.05 -3.53 11.13
N CYS A 1125 41.76 -3.49 11.47
CA CYS A 1125 40.76 -2.77 10.67
C CYS A 1125 40.83 -1.28 11.03
N HIS A 1126 41.31 -0.45 10.09
CA HIS A 1126 41.66 0.95 10.40
C HIS A 1126 40.52 1.96 10.17
N HIS A 1127 39.62 1.73 9.20
CA HIS A 1127 38.38 2.50 9.02
C HIS A 1127 37.24 1.54 8.64
N PHE A 1128 36.03 1.81 9.14
CA PHE A 1128 34.83 1.00 8.88
C PHE A 1128 33.84 1.79 8.02
N GLY A 1129 33.99 1.70 6.69
CA GLY A 1129 32.92 2.10 5.75
C GLY A 1129 31.81 1.05 5.62
N GLY A 1130 32.00 -0.12 6.23
CA GLY A 1130 31.07 -1.25 6.24
C GLY A 1130 31.81 -2.59 6.34
N LEU A 1131 31.22 -3.57 7.00
CA LEU A 1131 31.68 -4.96 6.96
C LEU A 1131 30.81 -5.77 6.00
N GLU A 1132 31.47 -6.50 5.10
CA GLU A 1132 30.89 -7.46 4.18
C GLU A 1132 31.24 -8.89 4.64
N TYR A 1133 30.28 -9.60 5.25
CA TYR A 1133 30.49 -11.01 5.65
C TYR A 1133 30.07 -11.90 4.48
N ILE A 1134 30.87 -12.93 4.18
CA ILE A 1134 30.72 -13.77 2.99
C ILE A 1134 30.74 -15.24 3.40
N CYS A 1135 29.63 -15.97 3.17
CA CYS A 1135 29.56 -17.41 3.39
C CYS A 1135 29.41 -18.17 2.06
N LYS A 1136 30.38 -19.02 1.73
CA LYS A 1136 30.31 -20.00 0.65
C LYS A 1136 29.89 -21.34 1.24
N TYR A 1137 28.75 -21.88 0.85
CA TYR A 1137 28.25 -23.17 1.35
C TYR A 1137 28.07 -24.20 0.22
N GLN A 1138 28.13 -25.49 0.58
CA GLN A 1138 27.79 -26.62 -0.28
C GLN A 1138 27.01 -27.69 0.50
N LEU A 1139 25.81 -28.02 0.03
CA LEU A 1139 24.96 -29.10 0.54
C LEU A 1139 25.09 -30.35 -0.36
N THR A 1140 25.10 -31.54 0.23
CA THR A 1140 25.25 -32.82 -0.47
C THR A 1140 24.12 -33.79 -0.04
N ALA A 1141 23.37 -34.33 -1.01
CA ALA A 1141 22.29 -35.29 -0.77
C ALA A 1141 22.82 -36.69 -0.39
N ALA A 1142 22.12 -37.40 0.50
CA ALA A 1142 22.48 -38.76 0.91
C ALA A 1142 21.87 -39.80 -0.05
N GLY A 1143 22.67 -40.37 -0.96
CA GLY A 1143 22.18 -41.46 -1.81
C GLY A 1143 23.22 -42.05 -2.78
N GLY A 1144 23.73 -43.24 -2.45
CA GLY A 1144 24.31 -44.15 -3.45
C GLY A 1144 23.25 -45.17 -3.88
N GLY A 1145 22.86 -45.15 -5.16
CA GLY A 1145 21.88 -46.08 -5.73
C GLY A 1145 21.70 -45.85 -7.22
N ASN A 1146 21.80 -46.93 -8.03
CA ASN A 1146 21.90 -46.85 -9.50
C ASN A 1146 20.66 -46.20 -10.15
N GLY A 1147 20.84 -45.14 -10.96
CA GLY A 1147 19.75 -44.62 -11.80
C GLY A 1147 19.87 -43.19 -12.35
N GLY A 1148 20.98 -42.82 -12.98
CA GLY A 1148 21.05 -41.71 -13.95
C GLY A 1148 20.40 -40.36 -13.57
N GLY A 1149 21.02 -39.58 -12.68
CA GLY A 1149 20.67 -38.19 -12.38
C GLY A 1149 21.82 -37.51 -11.62
N GLY A 1150 22.15 -36.25 -11.93
CA GLY A 1150 23.39 -35.62 -11.47
C GLY A 1150 23.42 -35.30 -9.97
N TYR A 1151 24.61 -35.42 -9.36
CA TYR A 1151 24.88 -34.95 -7.99
C TYR A 1151 24.83 -33.41 -7.95
N GLU A 1152 23.73 -32.82 -7.46
CA GLU A 1152 23.63 -31.36 -7.31
C GLU A 1152 24.47 -30.85 -6.13
N LYS A 1153 25.71 -30.45 -6.41
CA LYS A 1153 26.51 -29.60 -5.51
C LYS A 1153 26.09 -28.14 -5.68
N PHE A 1154 25.22 -27.63 -4.80
CA PHE A 1154 24.89 -26.21 -4.77
C PHE A 1154 25.99 -25.41 -4.08
N ARG A 1155 26.80 -24.65 -4.85
CA ARG A 1155 27.68 -23.61 -4.29
C ARG A 1155 26.99 -22.25 -4.43
N SER A 1156 26.77 -21.55 -3.32
CA SER A 1156 26.22 -20.19 -3.29
C SER A 1156 27.03 -19.31 -2.33
N GLU A 1157 26.82 -18.00 -2.41
CA GLU A 1157 27.55 -16.97 -1.67
C GLU A 1157 26.54 -16.00 -1.02
N ILE A 1158 26.54 -15.94 0.32
CA ILE A 1158 25.68 -15.04 1.10
C ILE A 1158 26.51 -13.83 1.52
N ILE A 1159 26.04 -12.64 1.18
CA ILE A 1159 26.67 -11.35 1.45
C ILE A 1159 25.82 -10.58 2.46
N PHE A 1160 26.46 -10.10 3.52
CA PHE A 1160 25.84 -9.35 4.62
C PHE A 1160 26.46 -7.95 4.68
N LEU A 1161 25.64 -6.89 4.62
CA LEU A 1161 26.08 -5.49 4.75
C LEU A 1161 25.69 -4.93 6.12
N GLU A 1162 26.57 -4.13 6.71
CA GLU A 1162 26.31 -3.41 7.96
C GLU A 1162 26.48 -1.90 7.77
N ASP A 1163 25.40 -1.15 8.00
CA ASP A 1163 25.39 0.31 8.05
C ASP A 1163 26.04 0.80 9.37
N TYR A 1164 27.23 1.41 9.25
CA TYR A 1164 27.90 2.26 10.26
C TYR A 1164 28.25 1.63 11.63
N VAL A 1165 29.25 0.73 11.64
CA VAL A 1165 30.10 0.55 12.85
C VAL A 1165 31.07 1.73 12.96
N SER A 1166 30.61 2.85 13.52
CA SER A 1166 31.40 4.11 13.63
C SER A 1166 32.62 4.07 14.57
N GLU A 1167 32.96 2.91 15.12
CA GLU A 1167 33.89 2.76 16.24
C GLU A 1167 34.96 1.72 15.92
N LYS A 1168 36.22 2.01 16.27
CA LYS A 1168 37.33 1.11 16.01
C LYS A 1168 37.30 -0.09 16.96
N SER A 1169 36.76 -1.21 16.48
CA SER A 1169 36.81 -2.49 17.17
C SER A 1169 38.25 -2.95 17.40
N MET A 1170 38.59 -3.42 18.60
CA MET A 1170 39.92 -3.95 18.91
C MET A 1170 39.88 -5.43 19.33
N GLY A 1171 40.83 -6.23 18.85
CA GLY A 1171 40.93 -7.64 19.21
C GLY A 1171 39.79 -8.52 18.68
N TYR A 1172 39.72 -9.71 19.26
CA TYR A 1172 38.78 -10.75 18.87
C TYR A 1172 37.33 -10.42 19.20
N HIS A 1173 36.46 -10.58 18.21
CA HIS A 1173 35.02 -10.46 18.36
C HIS A 1173 34.30 -11.71 17.82
N VAL A 1174 33.14 -11.98 18.42
CA VAL A 1174 32.18 -13.03 18.07
C VAL A 1174 31.00 -12.39 17.34
N PHE A 1175 30.62 -12.98 16.21
CA PHE A 1175 29.47 -12.60 15.41
C PHE A 1175 28.48 -13.76 15.37
N ILE A 1176 27.22 -13.52 15.75
CA ILE A 1176 26.11 -14.45 15.55
C ILE A 1176 25.26 -13.93 14.39
N LEU A 1177 25.28 -14.68 13.29
CA LEU A 1177 24.65 -14.36 12.02
C LEU A 1177 23.54 -15.36 11.72
N SER A 1178 22.38 -14.87 11.30
CA SER A 1178 21.35 -15.67 10.65
C SER A 1178 20.44 -14.75 9.83
N SER A 1179 20.04 -15.19 8.64
CA SER A 1179 19.18 -14.44 7.74
C SER A 1179 18.18 -15.35 7.04
N MET A 1180 17.20 -14.75 6.38
CA MET A 1180 16.24 -15.50 5.56
C MET A 1180 16.93 -16.28 4.42
N ASP A 1181 18.06 -15.79 3.90
CA ASP A 1181 18.87 -16.48 2.89
C ASP A 1181 19.56 -17.74 3.43
N MET A 1182 19.69 -17.88 4.75
CA MET A 1182 20.17 -19.09 5.43
C MET A 1182 19.07 -20.14 5.65
N VAL A 1183 17.83 -19.90 5.22
CA VAL A 1183 16.79 -20.94 5.19
C VAL A 1183 16.97 -21.80 3.92
N LYS A 1184 16.85 -23.12 4.05
CA LYS A 1184 16.84 -24.08 2.93
C LYS A 1184 15.78 -25.16 3.15
N GLU A 1185 15.01 -25.49 2.11
CA GLU A 1185 14.16 -26.70 2.14
C GLU A 1185 15.06 -27.94 2.19
N ASP A 1186 14.76 -28.87 3.09
CA ASP A 1186 15.53 -30.09 3.27
C ASP A 1186 15.17 -31.14 2.22
N LYS A 1187 16.05 -31.30 1.22
CA LYS A 1187 15.91 -32.27 0.14
C LYS A 1187 16.58 -33.62 0.46
N ASN A 1188 16.58 -34.03 1.73
CA ASN A 1188 17.35 -35.17 2.26
C ASN A 1188 18.87 -34.96 2.12
N TYR A 1189 19.33 -33.79 2.55
CA TYR A 1189 20.77 -33.52 2.62
C TYR A 1189 21.41 -34.37 3.72
N GLY A 1190 22.55 -34.99 3.42
CA GLY A 1190 23.34 -35.77 4.38
C GLY A 1190 24.49 -34.99 4.99
N GLU A 1191 25.12 -34.11 4.21
CA GLU A 1191 26.26 -33.29 4.63
C GLU A 1191 26.06 -31.84 4.16
N ALA A 1192 26.48 -30.89 5.00
CA ALA A 1192 26.63 -29.48 4.67
C ALA A 1192 28.04 -29.02 4.99
N SER A 1193 28.64 -28.26 4.08
CA SER A 1193 29.98 -27.66 4.23
C SER A 1193 29.91 -26.16 4.01
N PHE A 1194 30.70 -25.41 4.76
CA PHE A 1194 30.69 -23.95 4.81
C PHE A 1194 32.12 -23.42 4.84
N GLU A 1195 32.33 -22.27 4.22
CA GLU A 1195 33.59 -21.53 4.16
C GLU A 1195 33.29 -20.03 4.29
N PHE A 1196 33.93 -19.37 5.25
CA PHE A 1196 33.58 -18.03 5.72
C PHE A 1196 34.72 -17.04 5.48
N TYR A 1197 34.37 -15.86 4.99
CA TYR A 1197 35.27 -14.74 4.78
C TYR A 1197 34.60 -13.47 5.33
N ILE A 1198 35.42 -12.50 5.74
CA ILE A 1198 34.95 -11.16 6.09
C ILE A 1198 35.78 -10.17 5.26
N LYS A 1199 35.15 -9.12 4.77
CA LYS A 1199 35.76 -8.07 3.94
C LYS A 1199 35.39 -6.71 4.51
N SER A 1200 36.33 -5.78 4.50
CA SER A 1200 36.13 -4.40 4.93
C SER A 1200 36.07 -3.48 3.71
N ILE A 1201 35.11 -2.57 3.71
CA ILE A 1201 34.94 -1.53 2.70
C ILE A 1201 35.48 -0.22 3.29
N LEU A 1202 36.35 0.46 2.54
CA LEU A 1202 36.90 1.77 2.89
C LEU A 1202 36.25 2.84 2.03
N HIS A 1203 35.76 3.90 2.66
CA HIS A 1203 35.50 5.19 2.02
C HIS A 1203 36.66 6.13 2.39
N ASP A 1204 37.28 6.77 1.40
CA ASP A 1204 38.23 7.85 1.65
C ASP A 1204 37.43 9.11 2.02
N GLU A 1205 37.68 9.66 3.21
CA GLU A 1205 37.30 11.04 3.57
C GLU A 1205 38.51 11.95 3.25
N GLU A 1206 38.26 13.12 2.66
CA GLU A 1206 39.31 14.10 2.33
C GLU A 1206 39.93 14.67 3.61
N GLU A 1207 41.27 14.65 3.73
CA GLU A 1207 41.97 15.55 4.65
C GLU A 1207 41.94 16.97 4.07
N ASP A 1208 41.42 17.95 4.83
CA ASP A 1208 41.42 19.36 4.47
C ASP A 1208 42.83 19.87 4.11
N TYR A 1209 43.10 20.10 2.81
CA TYR A 1209 44.25 20.86 2.35
C TYR A 1209 43.85 21.90 1.30
N GLU A 1210 44.09 23.17 1.61
CA GLU A 1210 44.01 24.27 0.64
C GLU A 1210 45.13 24.15 -0.40
N GLY A 1211 44.78 24.10 -1.70
CA GLY A 1211 45.75 24.36 -2.78
C GLY A 1211 45.60 23.55 -4.07
N GLU A 1212 45.09 24.22 -5.12
CA GLU A 1212 45.33 24.06 -6.57
C GLU A 1212 45.40 22.64 -7.21
N ASP A 1213 44.47 22.41 -8.17
CA ASP A 1213 44.55 21.51 -9.33
C ASP A 1213 45.35 20.20 -9.23
N TYR A 1214 44.69 19.05 -8.98
CA TYR A 1214 45.00 17.77 -9.67
C TYR A 1214 43.80 16.79 -9.69
N HIS A 1215 43.80 15.88 -10.68
CA HIS A 1215 42.81 14.80 -10.82
C HIS A 1215 42.96 13.74 -9.71
N VAL A 1216 41.84 13.30 -9.11
CA VAL A 1216 41.79 12.16 -8.18
C VAL A 1216 41.01 11.00 -8.80
N GLU A 1217 41.64 9.82 -8.92
CA GLU A 1217 40.94 8.55 -9.17
C GLU A 1217 40.46 7.96 -7.83
N TYR A 1218 39.18 7.61 -7.72
CA TYR A 1218 38.63 6.91 -6.56
C TYR A 1218 39.13 5.45 -6.52
N GLY A 1219 40.11 5.15 -5.69
CA GLY A 1219 40.73 3.83 -5.56
C GLY A 1219 40.19 3.01 -4.39
N PHE A 1220 39.11 2.24 -4.58
CA PHE A 1220 38.61 1.33 -3.55
C PHE A 1220 39.68 0.30 -3.14
N LYS A 1221 40.13 0.36 -1.89
CA LYS A 1221 41.14 -0.56 -1.33
C LYS A 1221 40.48 -1.64 -0.48
N GLU A 1222 40.12 -2.76 -1.12
CA GLU A 1222 39.51 -3.90 -0.44
C GLU A 1222 40.50 -4.60 0.52
N THR A 1223 40.07 -4.91 1.74
CA THR A 1223 40.87 -5.73 2.69
C THR A 1223 40.03 -6.87 3.25
N TYR A 1224 40.57 -8.10 3.19
CA TYR A 1224 39.93 -9.30 3.73
C TYR A 1224 40.39 -9.55 5.17
N ILE A 1225 39.45 -9.70 6.08
CA ILE A 1225 39.66 -10.05 7.49
C ILE A 1225 39.54 -11.58 7.62
N LYS A 1226 40.53 -12.19 8.27
CA LYS A 1226 40.58 -13.65 8.45
C LYS A 1226 39.62 -14.10 9.55
N VAL A 1227 38.73 -15.03 9.21
CA VAL A 1227 37.94 -15.80 10.18
C VAL A 1227 38.85 -16.86 10.81
N GLU A 1228 39.03 -16.79 12.13
CA GLU A 1228 39.90 -17.70 12.88
C GLU A 1228 39.15 -18.92 13.43
N ARG A 1229 37.86 -18.79 13.73
CA ARG A 1229 36.99 -19.90 14.15
C ARG A 1229 35.60 -19.72 13.57
N CYS A 1230 34.94 -20.83 13.25
CA CYS A 1230 33.53 -20.83 12.85
C CYS A 1230 32.76 -21.97 13.53
N GLY A 1231 31.46 -21.74 13.74
CA GLY A 1231 30.53 -22.71 14.31
C GLY A 1231 29.16 -22.56 13.67
N VAL A 1232 28.45 -23.66 13.56
CA VAL A 1232 27.15 -23.71 12.90
C VAL A 1232 26.15 -24.46 13.76
N HIS A 1233 24.95 -23.89 13.88
CA HIS A 1233 23.77 -24.54 14.45
C HIS A 1233 22.72 -24.66 13.35
N VAL A 1234 21.98 -25.77 13.34
CA VAL A 1234 20.89 -26.02 12.38
C VAL A 1234 19.59 -26.13 13.17
N PHE A 1235 18.69 -25.17 12.98
CA PHE A 1235 17.31 -25.32 13.42
C PHE A 1235 16.56 -26.15 12.38
N TYR A 1236 15.85 -27.18 12.84
CA TYR A 1236 15.00 -28.03 12.03
C TYR A 1236 13.55 -27.59 12.25
N VAL A 1237 12.93 -27.03 11.22
CA VAL A 1237 11.56 -26.50 11.29
C VAL A 1237 10.68 -27.32 10.36
N ASP A 1238 9.78 -28.11 10.93
CA ASP A 1238 8.81 -28.87 10.15
C ASP A 1238 7.72 -27.93 9.60
N ALA A 1239 7.36 -28.10 8.33
CA ALA A 1239 6.26 -27.37 7.73
C ALA A 1239 4.95 -27.93 8.29
N ASN A 1240 4.24 -27.14 9.09
CA ASN A 1240 2.90 -27.50 9.57
C ASN A 1240 2.00 -27.84 8.37
N SER A 1241 1.49 -29.07 8.34
CA SER A 1241 0.44 -29.44 7.41
C SER A 1241 -0.83 -28.67 7.77
N ASP A 1242 -1.29 -27.79 6.87
CA ASP A 1242 -2.52 -27.02 7.04
C ASP A 1242 -3.77 -27.93 6.95
N THR A 1243 -4.01 -28.70 8.01
CA THR A 1243 -5.25 -29.44 8.29
C THR A 1243 -5.52 -29.43 9.79
N ASP A 1244 -6.73 -28.99 10.16
CA ASP A 1244 -7.32 -28.98 11.50
C ASP A 1244 -6.76 -28.01 12.57
N ALA A 1245 -7.17 -26.74 12.44
CA ALA A 1245 -7.29 -25.79 13.54
C ALA A 1245 -8.78 -25.52 13.92
N THR A 1246 -9.60 -26.57 14.09
CA THR A 1246 -10.93 -26.45 14.73
C THR A 1246 -11.18 -27.52 15.79
N LYS A 1247 -11.06 -27.11 17.06
CA LYS A 1247 -11.58 -27.74 18.29
C LYS A 1247 -11.28 -29.24 18.51
N ASN A 1248 -10.39 -29.51 19.45
CA ASN A 1248 -10.76 -30.18 20.71
C ASN A 1248 -9.70 -29.99 21.79
N GLY A 1249 -10.11 -29.97 23.06
CA GLY A 1249 -9.21 -29.78 24.20
C GLY A 1249 -8.66 -31.09 24.77
N LEU A 1250 -7.48 -30.99 25.38
CA LEU A 1250 -6.92 -31.90 26.40
C LEU A 1250 -6.79 -33.39 26.07
N ALA A 1251 -5.60 -33.79 25.60
CA ALA A 1251 -4.89 -34.95 26.12
C ALA A 1251 -3.37 -34.75 25.93
N GLY A 1252 -2.58 -35.04 26.96
CA GLY A 1252 -1.14 -34.74 26.92
C GLY A 1252 -0.31 -35.81 26.18
N SER A 1253 0.73 -35.36 25.48
CA SER A 1253 1.87 -36.20 25.13
C SER A 1253 3.16 -35.52 25.60
N LYS A 1254 3.62 -35.88 26.79
CA LYS A 1254 5.00 -35.60 27.20
C LYS A 1254 5.92 -36.51 26.39
N ARG A 1255 6.69 -35.95 25.46
CA ARG A 1255 7.97 -36.55 25.06
C ARG A 1255 9.09 -35.72 25.66
N SER A 1256 9.48 -36.12 26.87
CA SER A 1256 10.76 -35.75 27.46
C SER A 1256 11.90 -36.23 26.56
N PHE A 1257 12.88 -35.38 26.31
CA PHE A 1257 14.20 -35.84 25.86
C PHE A 1257 14.81 -36.70 26.97
N SER A 1258 14.86 -38.02 26.76
CA SER A 1258 15.61 -38.94 27.61
C SER A 1258 17.08 -38.93 27.21
N HIS A 1259 17.95 -38.70 28.18
CA HIS A 1259 19.35 -39.13 28.09
C HIS A 1259 19.39 -40.64 28.36
N ASP A 1260 19.97 -41.41 27.46
CA ASP A 1260 20.43 -42.77 27.78
C ASP A 1260 21.78 -42.69 28.50
N GLY A 1261 21.94 -43.52 29.53
CA GLY A 1261 23.10 -43.52 30.43
C GLY A 1261 22.82 -44.30 31.71
N GLU A 1262 22.98 -45.62 31.65
CA GLU A 1262 23.16 -46.53 32.80
C GLU A 1262 24.36 -46.04 33.66
N GLU A 1263 24.51 -46.31 34.96
CA GLU A 1263 23.81 -47.16 35.94
C GLU A 1263 24.18 -46.64 37.36
N GLY A 1264 23.54 -47.13 38.43
CA GLY A 1264 24.13 -47.04 39.78
C GLY A 1264 23.30 -46.40 40.91
N ASP A 1265 22.60 -47.26 41.65
CA ASP A 1265 22.30 -47.24 43.09
C ASP A 1265 21.96 -45.94 43.87
N GLY A 1266 20.98 -46.07 44.78
CA GLY A 1266 21.14 -45.46 46.12
C GLY A 1266 20.01 -44.59 46.70
N VAL A 1267 18.91 -45.22 47.10
CA VAL A 1267 18.15 -44.88 48.34
C VAL A 1267 17.65 -43.42 48.54
N LEU A 1268 16.36 -43.21 48.21
CA LEU A 1268 15.31 -42.81 49.18
C LEU A 1268 15.62 -41.71 50.24
N LYS A 1269 15.04 -40.49 50.08
CA LYS A 1269 13.93 -39.98 50.94
C LYS A 1269 13.49 -38.51 50.70
N ARG A 1270 12.19 -38.38 50.38
CA ARG A 1270 11.18 -37.44 50.96
C ARG A 1270 11.48 -35.94 51.16
N LEU A 1271 10.64 -35.15 50.47
CA LEU A 1271 9.81 -34.03 50.99
C LEU A 1271 10.51 -32.78 51.57
N LYS A 1272 10.52 -31.71 50.77
CA LYS A 1272 9.43 -30.72 50.84
C LYS A 1272 9.29 -29.93 49.54
#